data_AF-A0A816VFQ6-F1
#
_entry.id   AF-A0A816VFQ6-F1
#
_cell.length_a   1.000
_cell.length_b   1.000
_cell.length_c   1.000
_cell.angle_alpha   90.00
_cell.angle_beta   90.00
_cell.angle_gamma   90.00
#
_symmetry.space_group_name_H-M   'P 1'
#
loop_
_entity.id
_entity.type
_entity.pdbx_description
1 polymer ?
#
loop_
_entity_poly.entity_id
_entity_poly.type
_entity_poly.pdbx_seq_one_letter_code
_entity_poly.pdbx_strand_id
1 'polypeptide(L)'
;MDDFRIVFSSINAVLHQLNSYDKRLELFKYAVQTRNQSDPSNQVRLMLKQLNKNEQLLRFFQQLDNRDRDGCVNIPLSIAVIGITCHRRNQLETCCVFYPFSYKTTKVNLNDVVFNIDGLQKYDTTYIYSEKSLHIGRFLKFFFGLQSNRATDEKSLNFYNSSLDIREKVYSSNLINVASILTCLGLVLHRQEKYEASLRIYIYAINILQKYFPSGHVSTAFNFDEIGFILNHQTKYKEALKFHKKALKIRQQLCPYNYEDISASLYNIGLILYQLESYDKAIELYGQARTIRDKMYPFGHSGIAQCLNRIGFALRKQNKCDDALEFHRQALFMLQEIHPSDHAEIITSLHCIGRIFYQQLKYDEALYYYQQVLKIRQDIYPNDHTSLAEIYNNIALLLYDQGEYDEALQSYHKALKIIKDFYPSDYAKISNSLNEIGVVLYQQLKYDEALDVFRNAVKIQDKFCSTDRIDLANYLSNVGLVLYDQGKYDESLRFYKRALKLKKKYLPLDDLSIVEGLTSIGYILCQQEKLDESFDFHYRSLRLRQKYHPSTYINIINNLNILGCILHQQEQYEEALDFYQRALKIRVANYPDDTINVAIDLVNIGELLFKQEKYDRALEYYQNALIIQENYYPNGHISIVNILENIGRTFYNQEKYDRSLEFFQRALGMREQYFAADYADIVENLNMIGLIFYHQNKYDEAMHCHQQALYLQEKIYSSEHISIADTLDKIAAIFRANEDFHKAFDFYRRSLNIREHYYSFDDIHIMENLGNIGHTLYENSQYDSALKYFQRILGIQRKHTPSANVNIATTLNNITLTLCHQGNSDEALRLCSQALEVRRQYLPPVHLDITQSLYTLGDIYYFQGNYAKALEHFQQSLRIKEQLFVSDHLSFVGDLNNIGMILNRLGKYSDALDYHQKALVIQNKHYPLGHIKISISLNHIGLTLGYQEDFEEALLLCTNVLETRKKRYPSAHKNISDSLYSIGRILYMKKDYDMALDYFRQALEIRKKYYQHDSIEIAECLNIIGTICYVKGNLDEAYEMQQQALNIQQTFYPPSHLDIAISCESLGKIYYDQERYEKATIFFRRSLKIRKIYNTSDDNVVADILIFAGFAYRNQYDTDRALENFQKALWLKNKCAPNDRQSIATALEGLAVVYNDKGYYQNALQHALECLTIREALLPKSHMDLGTSLNLVAECYANVLNRNMAIEYHQLALDVFRKSLPTDDRIIEITEKNISQLKQPVHSWFSRGRKCILKFKKRLFSS
;
A
#
# COMPACT_ATOMS: atom_id res chain seq x y z
N MET A 1 18.07 86.14 -8.91
CA MET A 1 19.42 85.78 -8.40
C MET A 1 20.45 85.72 -9.52
N ASP A 2 20.06 85.58 -10.78
CA ASP A 2 21.01 85.50 -11.90
C ASP A 2 21.68 86.85 -12.25
N ASP A 3 21.02 88.00 -12.04
CA ASP A 3 21.65 89.33 -12.22
C ASP A 3 22.76 89.64 -11.19
N PHE A 4 22.69 89.05 -9.99
CA PHE A 4 23.72 89.23 -8.95
C PHE A 4 24.99 88.42 -9.23
N ARG A 5 24.90 87.31 -9.98
CA ARG A 5 26.07 86.50 -10.40
C ARG A 5 26.91 87.20 -11.46
N ILE A 6 26.26 87.96 -12.36
CA ILE A 6 26.92 88.70 -13.45
C ILE A 6 27.67 89.93 -12.92
N VAL A 7 27.11 90.63 -11.92
CA VAL A 7 27.77 91.79 -11.30
C VAL A 7 29.02 91.36 -10.51
N PHE A 8 28.97 90.23 -9.78
CA PHE A 8 30.09 89.75 -8.99
C PHE A 8 31.23 89.16 -9.85
N SER A 9 30.91 88.51 -10.97
CA SER A 9 31.91 88.03 -11.94
C SER A 9 32.61 89.20 -12.66
N SER A 10 31.86 90.26 -12.97
CA SER A 10 32.38 91.46 -13.63
C SER A 10 33.28 92.30 -12.71
N ILE A 11 32.92 92.44 -11.42
CA ILE A 11 33.76 93.13 -10.42
C ILE A 11 35.05 92.36 -10.15
N ASN A 12 35.01 91.02 -10.09
CA ASN A 12 36.21 90.19 -9.94
C ASN A 12 37.16 90.31 -11.15
N ALA A 13 36.63 90.36 -12.37
CA ALA A 13 37.46 90.57 -13.57
C ALA A 13 38.19 91.92 -13.56
N VAL A 14 37.55 92.98 -13.05
CA VAL A 14 38.16 94.32 -12.92
C VAL A 14 39.15 94.40 -11.74
N LEU A 15 38.86 93.77 -10.60
CA LEU A 15 39.79 93.66 -9.46
C LEU A 15 41.09 92.94 -9.83
N HIS A 16 41.04 92.02 -10.79
CA HIS A 16 42.20 91.29 -11.31
C HIS A 16 43.13 92.12 -12.20
N GLN A 17 42.70 93.25 -12.76
CA GLN A 17 43.54 94.12 -13.61
C GLN A 17 44.20 95.31 -12.86
N LEU A 18 43.87 95.55 -11.59
CA LEU A 18 44.38 96.69 -10.82
C LEU A 18 45.69 96.36 -10.09
N ASN A 19 46.83 96.94 -10.51
CA ASN A 19 48.16 96.66 -9.93
C ASN A 19 48.47 97.32 -8.55
N SER A 20 47.50 97.95 -7.88
CA SER A 20 47.68 98.58 -6.55
C SER A 20 46.76 97.95 -5.49
N TYR A 21 47.34 97.55 -4.35
CA TYR A 21 46.62 96.93 -3.22
C TYR A 21 45.66 97.90 -2.52
N ASP A 22 46.05 99.17 -2.35
CA ASP A 22 45.25 100.19 -1.66
C ASP A 22 43.95 100.50 -2.41
N LYS A 23 43.99 100.51 -3.75
CA LYS A 23 42.80 100.72 -4.59
C LYS A 23 41.86 99.50 -4.61
N ARG A 24 42.39 98.28 -4.48
CA ARG A 24 41.58 97.06 -4.32
C ARG A 24 40.88 97.01 -2.95
N LEU A 25 41.55 97.50 -1.90
CA LEU A 25 41.00 97.57 -0.56
C LEU A 25 39.90 98.64 -0.44
N GLU A 26 40.02 99.78 -1.13
CA GLU A 26 38.95 100.79 -1.22
C GLU A 26 37.72 100.26 -1.96
N LEU A 27 37.91 99.57 -3.10
CA LEU A 27 36.82 98.98 -3.87
C LEU A 27 36.09 97.88 -3.09
N PHE A 28 36.84 97.09 -2.33
CA PHE A 28 36.29 96.04 -1.46
C PHE A 28 35.52 96.63 -0.27
N LYS A 29 36.00 97.73 0.33
CA LYS A 29 35.29 98.45 1.40
C LYS A 29 34.00 99.10 0.90
N TYR A 30 34.00 99.67 -0.30
CA TYR A 30 32.81 100.24 -0.93
C TYR A 30 31.77 99.17 -1.30
N ALA A 31 32.21 98.03 -1.88
CA ALA A 31 31.34 96.90 -2.23
C ALA A 31 30.68 96.22 -1.01
N VAL A 32 31.34 96.25 0.15
CA VAL A 32 30.76 95.78 1.42
C VAL A 32 29.76 96.79 2.00
N GLN A 33 29.93 98.09 1.76
CA GLN A 33 29.01 99.14 2.23
C GLN A 33 27.72 99.24 1.40
N THR A 34 27.72 98.88 0.12
CA THR A 34 26.55 98.95 -0.79
C THR A 34 25.66 97.70 -0.78
N ARG A 35 25.83 96.79 0.19
CA ARG A 35 25.21 95.45 0.23
C ARG A 35 23.66 95.45 0.32
N ASN A 36 23.01 96.59 0.56
CA ASN A 36 21.57 96.71 0.83
C ASN A 36 20.81 97.74 -0.06
N GLN A 37 21.22 97.98 -1.32
CA GLN A 37 20.49 98.88 -2.23
C GLN A 37 20.12 98.22 -3.56
N SER A 38 19.00 98.65 -4.14
CA SER A 38 18.16 97.88 -5.08
C SER A 38 18.47 97.98 -6.58
N ASP A 39 19.55 98.65 -7.01
CA ASP A 39 19.93 98.68 -8.43
C ASP A 39 21.46 98.77 -8.66
N PRO A 40 22.17 97.62 -8.75
CA PRO A 40 23.62 97.56 -8.90
C PRO A 40 24.14 98.00 -10.29
N SER A 41 23.33 97.86 -11.33
CA SER A 41 23.77 98.00 -12.73
C SER A 41 24.01 99.46 -13.15
N ASN A 42 23.21 100.40 -12.62
CA ASN A 42 23.38 101.84 -12.89
C ASN A 42 24.61 102.45 -12.20
N GLN A 43 25.01 101.96 -11.02
CA GLN A 43 26.19 102.47 -10.31
C GLN A 43 27.52 101.98 -10.91
N VAL A 44 27.58 100.74 -11.41
CA VAL A 44 28.75 100.25 -12.16
C VAL A 44 28.99 101.09 -13.42
N ARG A 45 27.91 101.57 -14.06
CA ARG A 45 27.95 102.46 -15.23
C ARG A 45 28.47 103.86 -14.92
N LEU A 46 28.11 104.44 -13.76
CA LEU A 46 28.63 105.73 -13.30
C LEU A 46 30.11 105.64 -12.87
N MET A 47 30.50 104.53 -12.25
CA MET A 47 31.87 104.29 -11.76
C MET A 47 32.87 104.09 -12.91
N LEU A 48 32.49 103.37 -13.97
CA LEU A 48 33.31 103.21 -15.19
C LEU A 48 33.52 104.53 -15.94
N LYS A 49 32.57 105.47 -15.83
CA LYS A 49 32.70 106.85 -16.36
C LYS A 49 33.67 107.71 -15.54
N GLN A 50 33.79 107.49 -14.22
CA GLN A 50 34.68 108.26 -13.35
C GLN A 50 36.14 107.75 -13.35
N LEU A 51 36.39 106.48 -13.72
CA LEU A 51 37.73 105.85 -13.71
C LEU A 51 38.57 106.04 -14.99
N ASN A 52 38.04 106.76 -15.99
CA ASN A 52 38.75 107.31 -17.16
C ASN A 52 39.81 106.39 -17.82
N LYS A 53 39.38 105.25 -18.42
CA LYS A 53 39.79 104.68 -19.74
C LYS A 53 39.59 103.16 -19.86
N ASN A 54 38.92 102.70 -20.94
CA ASN A 54 39.54 102.06 -22.12
C ASN A 54 38.46 101.76 -23.18
N GLU A 55 38.54 102.36 -24.37
CA GLU A 55 37.52 102.30 -25.45
C GLU A 55 37.25 100.88 -26.00
N GLN A 56 38.16 99.93 -25.79
CA GLN A 56 38.00 98.53 -26.21
C GLN A 56 37.04 97.74 -25.31
N LEU A 57 36.95 98.06 -24.01
CA LEU A 57 36.00 97.38 -23.11
C LEU A 57 34.56 97.81 -23.38
N LEU A 58 34.36 99.07 -23.80
CA LEU A 58 33.04 99.58 -24.18
C LEU A 58 32.51 98.91 -25.47
N ARG A 59 33.41 98.57 -26.41
CA ARG A 59 33.06 97.82 -27.63
C ARG A 59 32.77 96.34 -27.37
N PHE A 60 33.41 95.73 -26.37
CA PHE A 60 33.16 94.34 -25.97
C PHE A 60 31.76 94.16 -25.37
N PHE A 61 31.29 95.12 -24.57
CA PHE A 61 29.92 95.10 -24.03
C PHE A 61 28.84 95.49 -25.06
N GLN A 62 29.16 96.32 -26.07
CA GLN A 62 28.24 96.64 -27.18
C GLN A 62 28.03 95.47 -28.17
N GLN A 63 28.93 94.47 -28.20
CA GLN A 63 28.80 93.29 -29.07
C GLN A 63 27.98 92.15 -28.46
N LEU A 64 27.76 92.15 -27.13
CA LEU A 64 26.95 91.14 -26.43
C LEU A 64 25.44 91.44 -26.43
N ASP A 65 25.04 92.67 -26.77
CA ASP A 65 23.64 93.14 -26.79
C ASP A 65 22.92 92.85 -28.13
N ASN A 66 23.59 92.18 -29.06
CA ASN A 66 23.03 91.84 -30.38
C ASN A 66 23.04 90.33 -30.60
N ARG A 67 21.83 89.75 -30.53
CA ARG A 67 21.31 88.55 -31.23
C ARG A 67 21.02 87.30 -30.39
N ASP A 68 19.73 87.13 -30.17
CA ASP A 68 19.00 85.85 -30.11
C ASP A 68 19.02 85.11 -31.48
N ARG A 69 18.78 83.79 -31.39
CA ARG A 69 18.39 82.82 -32.42
C ARG A 69 19.51 82.13 -33.21
N ASP A 70 19.49 80.80 -33.06
CA ASP A 70 20.04 79.75 -33.92
C ASP A 70 21.57 79.60 -34.04
N GLY A 71 22.05 78.41 -33.66
CA GLY A 71 23.15 77.71 -34.35
C GLY A 71 24.60 78.10 -34.02
N CYS A 72 25.28 77.17 -33.33
CA CYS A 72 26.73 76.95 -33.23
C CYS A 72 27.71 77.93 -33.93
N VAL A 73 28.61 78.56 -33.16
CA VAL A 73 29.94 78.97 -33.64
C VAL A 73 31.01 78.81 -32.56
N ASN A 74 32.14 78.21 -32.97
CA ASN A 74 33.43 78.08 -32.28
C ASN A 74 34.03 79.42 -31.87
N ILE A 75 34.40 79.58 -30.59
CA ILE A 75 35.37 80.57 -30.13
C ILE A 75 36.49 79.84 -29.37
N PRO A 76 37.77 79.97 -29.77
CA PRO A 76 38.88 79.35 -29.07
C PRO A 76 39.25 80.18 -27.83
N LEU A 77 38.95 79.67 -26.62
CA LEU A 77 39.41 80.30 -25.38
C LEU A 77 40.79 79.76 -24.99
N SER A 78 41.81 80.59 -25.18
CA SER A 78 43.16 80.43 -24.66
C SER A 78 43.16 80.46 -23.13
N ILE A 79 43.55 79.35 -22.49
CA ILE A 79 43.69 79.24 -21.03
C ILE A 79 45.00 79.94 -20.61
N ALA A 80 44.89 81.10 -19.97
CA ALA A 80 45.98 81.73 -19.22
C ALA A 80 45.92 81.27 -17.75
N VAL A 81 46.93 80.53 -17.29
CA VAL A 81 47.12 80.18 -15.87
C VAL A 81 48.02 81.24 -15.24
N ILE A 82 47.50 82.06 -14.33
CA ILE A 82 48.29 82.97 -13.48
C ILE A 82 48.32 82.37 -12.07
N GLY A 83 49.50 81.88 -11.64
CA GLY A 83 49.75 81.47 -10.26
C GLY A 83 50.13 82.66 -9.39
N ILE A 84 49.48 82.82 -8.23
CA ILE A 84 49.90 83.77 -7.19
C ILE A 84 50.67 82.98 -6.12
N THR A 85 51.97 83.25 -5.97
CA THR A 85 52.79 82.81 -4.85
C THR A 85 52.74 83.87 -3.73
N CYS A 86 52.18 83.52 -2.57
CA CYS A 86 52.30 84.33 -1.37
C CYS A 86 53.47 83.83 -0.50
N HIS A 87 54.40 84.73 -0.19
CA HIS A 87 55.58 84.45 0.62
C HIS A 87 55.30 84.82 2.09
N ARG A 88 55.23 83.83 2.99
CA ARG A 88 55.37 84.04 4.44
C ARG A 88 56.37 83.04 5.01
N ARG A 89 57.29 83.54 5.84
CA ARG A 89 58.33 82.76 6.53
C ARG A 89 57.71 81.56 7.26
N ASN A 90 58.25 80.37 6.96
CA ASN A 90 58.05 79.08 7.64
C ASN A 90 56.60 78.62 7.86
N GLN A 91 55.95 78.16 6.78
CA GLN A 91 55.06 76.98 6.67
C GLN A 91 54.34 77.05 5.30
N LEU A 92 54.42 75.98 4.50
CA LEU A 92 53.83 75.91 3.15
C LEU A 92 52.52 75.10 3.19
N GLU A 93 51.38 75.80 3.19
CA GLU A 93 50.08 75.25 2.79
C GLU A 93 49.44 76.18 1.75
N THR A 94 49.09 75.64 0.59
CA THR A 94 48.28 76.34 -0.43
C THR A 94 46.96 75.59 -0.60
N CYS A 95 45.87 76.18 -0.13
CA CYS A 95 44.50 75.77 -0.43
C CYS A 95 44.10 76.27 -1.82
N CYS A 96 43.70 75.37 -2.72
CA CYS A 96 42.95 75.70 -3.94
C CYS A 96 41.56 75.09 -3.84
N VAL A 97 40.53 75.94 -3.82
CA VAL A 97 39.12 75.55 -3.95
C VAL A 97 38.74 75.67 -5.42
N PHE A 98 38.24 74.59 -6.04
CA PHE A 98 37.69 74.62 -7.40
C PHE A 98 36.33 73.91 -7.44
N TYR A 99 35.32 74.60 -8.00
CA TYR A 99 33.96 74.08 -8.22
C TYR A 99 33.86 73.43 -9.61
N PRO A 100 33.28 72.22 -9.76
CA PRO A 100 33.05 71.62 -11.08
C PRO A 100 31.65 71.98 -11.62
N PHE A 101 31.59 72.55 -12.83
CA PHE A 101 30.40 72.57 -13.69
C PHE A 101 30.53 71.45 -14.73
N SER A 102 29.47 70.66 -14.94
CA SER A 102 29.41 69.58 -15.93
C SER A 102 28.96 70.09 -17.31
N TYR A 103 29.70 69.81 -18.39
CA TYR A 103 29.17 69.92 -19.77
C TYR A 103 29.70 68.85 -20.72
N LYS A 104 28.83 68.52 -21.71
CA LYS A 104 28.89 67.46 -22.73
C LYS A 104 30.09 67.55 -23.69
N THR A 105 30.48 66.36 -24.15
CA THR A 105 31.48 66.06 -25.18
C THR A 105 31.16 66.65 -26.56
N THR A 106 32.11 67.35 -27.17
CA THR A 106 32.21 67.57 -28.63
C THR A 106 33.64 67.27 -29.11
N LYS A 107 33.73 66.53 -30.24
CA LYS A 107 34.98 66.09 -30.90
C LYS A 107 35.79 67.30 -31.40
N VAL A 108 37.09 67.35 -31.08
CA VAL A 108 38.08 68.18 -31.79
C VAL A 108 39.25 67.29 -32.22
N ASN A 109 39.69 67.47 -33.48
CA ASN A 109 40.72 66.70 -34.17
C ASN A 109 42.12 67.22 -33.78
N LEU A 110 43.03 66.34 -33.39
CA LEU A 110 44.31 66.66 -32.71
C LEU A 110 45.53 66.78 -33.66
N ASN A 111 45.32 66.88 -34.97
CA ASN A 111 46.41 66.82 -35.95
C ASN A 111 47.14 68.14 -36.25
N ASP A 112 46.66 69.30 -35.77
CA ASP A 112 47.19 70.61 -36.22
C ASP A 112 48.10 71.35 -35.22
N VAL A 113 48.63 70.71 -34.17
CA VAL A 113 49.61 71.36 -33.26
C VAL A 113 51.01 70.81 -33.49
N VAL A 114 51.74 71.42 -34.43
CA VAL A 114 53.19 71.26 -34.60
C VAL A 114 53.90 72.13 -33.54
N PHE A 115 54.63 71.51 -32.60
CA PHE A 115 55.56 72.24 -31.74
C PHE A 115 56.96 72.27 -32.40
N ASN A 116 57.40 73.47 -32.78
CA ASN A 116 58.72 73.76 -33.31
C ASN A 116 59.74 73.82 -32.16
N ILE A 117 60.77 72.95 -32.17
CA ILE A 117 61.73 72.74 -31.07
C ILE A 117 63.06 73.52 -31.28
N ASP A 118 63.28 74.19 -32.41
CA ASP A 118 64.62 74.69 -32.80
C ASP A 118 65.02 76.09 -32.26
N GLY A 119 64.27 76.66 -31.32
CA GLY A 119 64.46 78.07 -30.91
C GLY A 119 65.25 78.37 -29.61
N LEU A 120 65.76 77.37 -28.87
CA LEU A 120 66.24 77.58 -27.48
C LEU A 120 67.73 77.23 -27.26
N GLN A 121 68.61 77.69 -28.13
CA GLN A 121 70.07 77.49 -28.00
C GLN A 121 70.82 78.57 -27.19
N LYS A 122 70.14 79.54 -26.58
CA LYS A 122 70.80 80.56 -25.74
C LYS A 122 69.89 80.86 -24.57
N TYR A 123 70.23 80.40 -23.36
CA TYR A 123 69.95 80.93 -22.00
C TYR A 123 70.11 79.79 -20.97
N ASP A 124 70.75 80.10 -19.83
CA ASP A 124 71.26 79.17 -18.82
C ASP A 124 70.30 78.02 -18.40
N THR A 125 70.83 76.80 -18.44
CA THR A 125 70.09 75.54 -18.61
C THR A 125 69.81 74.72 -17.35
N THR A 126 69.93 75.27 -16.13
CA THR A 126 69.79 74.46 -14.90
C THR A 126 68.58 74.76 -14.01
N TYR A 127 68.01 75.98 -14.04
CA TYR A 127 66.88 76.35 -13.16
C TYR A 127 65.50 76.22 -13.85
N ILE A 128 65.45 76.46 -15.16
CA ILE A 128 64.21 76.60 -15.95
C ILE A 128 63.51 75.25 -16.24
N TYR A 129 64.23 74.13 -16.24
CA TYR A 129 63.64 72.79 -16.46
C TYR A 129 62.83 72.25 -15.26
N SER A 130 63.10 72.74 -14.05
CA SER A 130 62.46 72.26 -12.82
C SER A 130 61.02 72.76 -12.66
N GLU A 131 60.76 74.06 -12.89
CA GLU A 131 59.43 74.65 -12.80
C GLU A 131 58.56 74.33 -14.02
N LYS A 132 59.12 74.33 -15.23
CA LYS A 132 58.36 74.01 -16.45
C LYS A 132 57.89 72.55 -16.47
N SER A 133 58.68 71.59 -16.00
CA SER A 133 58.24 70.18 -15.90
C SER A 133 57.16 69.95 -14.83
N LEU A 134 57.18 70.73 -13.74
CA LEU A 134 56.13 70.71 -12.70
C LEU A 134 54.82 71.34 -13.19
N HIS A 135 54.89 72.43 -13.97
CA HIS A 135 53.73 73.05 -14.60
C HIS A 135 53.15 72.19 -15.73
N ILE A 136 54.00 71.57 -16.56
CA ILE A 136 53.57 70.62 -17.60
C ILE A 136 52.93 69.38 -16.96
N GLY A 137 53.51 68.82 -15.89
CA GLY A 137 52.93 67.68 -15.16
C GLY A 137 51.58 68.00 -14.49
N ARG A 138 51.40 69.22 -13.97
CA ARG A 138 50.12 69.68 -13.41
C ARG A 138 49.07 69.98 -14.49
N PHE A 139 49.49 70.56 -15.62
CA PHE A 139 48.65 70.80 -16.79
C PHE A 139 48.17 69.48 -17.40
N LEU A 140 49.04 68.46 -17.50
CA LEU A 140 48.69 67.13 -18.02
C LEU A 140 47.78 66.34 -17.07
N LYS A 141 47.92 66.51 -15.74
CA LYS A 141 47.01 65.94 -14.73
C LYS A 141 45.58 66.46 -14.86
N PHE A 142 45.43 67.72 -15.27
CA PHE A 142 44.13 68.34 -15.56
C PHE A 142 43.60 67.94 -16.94
N PHE A 143 44.46 67.97 -17.97
CA PHE A 143 44.05 67.74 -19.37
C PHE A 143 43.68 66.27 -19.66
N PHE A 144 44.41 65.30 -19.11
CA PHE A 144 44.09 63.86 -19.26
C PHE A 144 43.12 63.33 -18.19
N GLY A 145 42.91 64.08 -17.11
CA GLY A 145 41.90 63.77 -16.10
C GLY A 145 40.46 64.01 -16.57
N LEU A 146 40.26 64.85 -17.59
CA LEU A 146 38.95 65.31 -18.06
C LEU A 146 38.41 64.60 -19.33
N GLN A 147 39.16 63.68 -19.95
CA GLN A 147 38.63 62.88 -21.07
C GLN A 147 38.29 61.45 -20.67
N SER A 148 36.99 61.16 -20.76
CA SER A 148 36.39 59.83 -20.70
C SER A 148 37.03 58.83 -21.69
N ASN A 149 37.35 57.63 -21.20
CA ASN A 149 37.43 56.36 -21.92
C ASN A 149 38.36 56.20 -23.15
N ARG A 150 39.32 57.08 -23.44
CA ARG A 150 40.24 56.88 -24.60
C ARG A 150 41.73 57.19 -24.43
N ALA A 151 42.25 57.33 -23.21
CA ALA A 151 43.70 57.49 -23.01
C ALA A 151 44.40 56.14 -22.75
N THR A 152 44.31 55.22 -23.71
CA THR A 152 45.13 54.00 -23.80
C THR A 152 46.46 54.26 -24.50
N ASP A 153 46.99 55.49 -24.41
CA ASP A 153 48.15 55.85 -25.22
C ASP A 153 49.46 55.46 -24.53
N GLU A 154 50.19 54.56 -25.18
CA GLU A 154 51.60 54.21 -24.95
C GLU A 154 52.50 55.44 -24.77
N LYS A 155 52.12 56.57 -25.40
CA LYS A 155 52.79 57.87 -25.27
C LYS A 155 52.78 58.42 -23.85
N SER A 156 51.69 58.23 -23.09
CA SER A 156 51.60 58.68 -21.70
C SER A 156 52.52 57.87 -20.80
N LEU A 157 52.57 56.55 -21.02
CA LEU A 157 53.47 55.63 -20.32
C LEU A 157 54.94 55.94 -20.63
N ASN A 158 55.27 56.17 -21.90
CA ASN A 158 56.62 56.55 -22.34
C ASN A 158 57.04 57.92 -21.81
N PHE A 159 56.11 58.87 -21.65
CA PHE A 159 56.40 60.19 -21.08
C PHE A 159 56.65 60.11 -19.57
N TYR A 160 55.84 59.35 -18.82
CA TYR A 160 56.07 59.15 -17.38
C TYR A 160 57.34 58.32 -17.11
N ASN A 161 57.61 57.27 -17.89
CA ASN A 161 58.85 56.49 -17.79
C ASN A 161 60.09 57.33 -18.13
N SER A 162 60.06 58.13 -19.20
CA SER A 162 61.13 59.06 -19.55
C SER A 162 61.34 60.14 -18.48
N SER A 163 60.26 60.66 -17.89
CA SER A 163 60.33 61.64 -16.80
C SER A 163 60.89 61.04 -15.50
N LEU A 164 60.63 59.76 -15.25
CA LEU A 164 61.19 59.00 -14.12
C LEU A 164 62.69 58.76 -14.31
N ASP A 165 63.10 58.29 -15.49
CA ASP A 165 64.48 57.94 -15.82
C ASP A 165 65.40 59.18 -15.82
N ILE A 166 64.91 60.34 -16.27
CA ILE A 166 65.64 61.62 -16.19
C ILE A 166 65.78 62.11 -14.75
N ARG A 167 64.78 61.90 -13.87
CA ARG A 167 64.81 62.40 -12.50
C ARG A 167 65.54 61.47 -11.53
N GLU A 168 65.48 60.15 -11.72
CA GLU A 168 66.29 59.18 -10.95
C GLU A 168 67.79 59.34 -11.25
N LYS A 169 68.17 59.73 -12.48
CA LYS A 169 69.58 59.96 -12.87
C LYS A 169 70.16 61.31 -12.44
N VAL A 170 69.32 62.34 -12.19
CA VAL A 170 69.81 63.73 -12.03
C VAL A 170 69.60 64.32 -10.62
N TYR A 171 68.69 63.81 -9.77
CA TYR A 171 68.42 64.39 -8.45
C TYR A 171 68.23 63.35 -7.34
N SER A 172 69.26 63.15 -6.50
CA SER A 172 69.14 62.38 -5.25
C SER A 172 68.44 63.16 -4.11
N SER A 173 68.15 64.45 -4.28
CA SER A 173 67.65 65.34 -3.23
C SER A 173 66.14 65.68 -3.29
N ASN A 174 65.36 65.13 -4.23
CA ASN A 174 63.94 65.52 -4.43
C ASN A 174 62.95 64.35 -4.63
N LEU A 175 63.07 63.33 -3.78
CA LEU A 175 62.31 62.06 -3.82
C LEU A 175 60.78 62.20 -3.66
N ILE A 176 60.26 63.30 -3.08
CA ILE A 176 58.81 63.53 -2.89
C ILE A 176 58.09 63.73 -4.24
N ASN A 177 58.74 64.42 -5.20
CA ASN A 177 58.19 64.61 -6.54
C ASN A 177 58.21 63.32 -7.36
N VAL A 178 59.19 62.43 -7.10
CA VAL A 178 59.25 61.09 -7.69
C VAL A 178 58.04 60.26 -7.23
N ALA A 179 57.70 60.28 -5.95
CA ALA A 179 56.53 59.56 -5.43
C ALA A 179 55.19 60.07 -6.00
N SER A 180 55.06 61.37 -6.28
CA SER A 180 53.86 61.93 -6.92
C SER A 180 53.70 61.47 -8.37
N ILE A 181 54.80 61.34 -9.11
CA ILE A 181 54.80 60.78 -10.47
C ILE A 181 54.49 59.29 -10.44
N LEU A 182 55.10 58.52 -9.53
CA LEU A 182 54.81 57.10 -9.33
C LEU A 182 53.34 56.85 -9.00
N THR A 183 52.72 57.72 -8.18
CA THR A 183 51.28 57.66 -7.88
C THR A 183 50.43 57.82 -9.15
N CYS A 184 50.79 58.75 -10.04
CA CYS A 184 50.07 58.94 -11.31
C CYS A 184 50.32 57.79 -12.30
N LEU A 185 51.55 57.25 -12.35
CA LEU A 185 51.91 56.09 -13.16
C LEU A 185 51.17 54.83 -12.70
N GLY A 186 51.07 54.61 -11.39
CA GLY A 186 50.28 53.53 -10.79
C GLY A 186 48.80 53.60 -11.21
N LEU A 187 48.22 54.80 -11.26
CA LEU A 187 46.83 55.02 -11.69
C LEU A 187 46.61 54.72 -13.17
N VAL A 188 47.56 55.12 -14.03
CA VAL A 188 47.50 54.79 -15.46
C VAL A 188 47.58 53.27 -15.67
N LEU A 189 48.47 52.58 -14.95
CA LEU A 189 48.58 51.12 -15.02
C LEU A 189 47.36 50.40 -14.44
N HIS A 190 46.77 50.93 -13.36
CA HIS A 190 45.52 50.41 -12.78
C HIS A 190 44.40 50.45 -13.83
N ARG A 191 44.23 51.59 -14.52
CA ARG A 191 43.22 51.75 -15.58
C ARG A 191 43.47 50.88 -16.81
N GLN A 192 44.72 50.46 -17.05
CA GLN A 192 45.07 49.48 -18.10
C GLN A 192 44.90 48.01 -17.64
N GLU A 193 44.32 47.79 -16.46
CA GLU A 193 44.14 46.46 -15.84
C GLU A 193 45.47 45.71 -15.59
N LYS A 194 46.61 46.42 -15.63
CA LYS A 194 47.94 45.89 -15.29
C LYS A 194 48.14 45.91 -13.78
N TYR A 195 47.31 45.14 -13.08
CA TYR A 195 47.17 45.17 -11.63
C TYR A 195 48.49 44.89 -10.88
N GLU A 196 49.27 43.88 -11.28
CA GLU A 196 50.53 43.56 -10.59
C GLU A 196 51.57 44.67 -10.71
N ALA A 197 51.72 45.25 -11.90
CA ALA A 197 52.64 46.36 -12.13
C ALA A 197 52.18 47.62 -11.38
N SER A 198 50.88 47.91 -11.40
CA SER A 198 50.28 49.02 -10.66
C SER A 198 50.50 48.87 -9.14
N LEU A 199 50.25 47.69 -8.57
CA LEU A 199 50.47 47.39 -7.15
C LEU A 199 51.93 47.62 -6.75
N ARG A 200 52.90 47.13 -7.54
CA ARG A 200 54.33 47.34 -7.26
C ARG A 200 54.68 48.83 -7.22
N ILE A 201 54.16 49.60 -8.17
CA ILE A 201 54.42 51.04 -8.27
C ILE A 201 53.78 51.81 -7.11
N TYR A 202 52.54 51.48 -6.74
CA TYR A 202 51.89 52.10 -5.58
C TYR A 202 52.61 51.80 -4.27
N ILE A 203 53.05 50.55 -4.05
CA ILE A 203 53.85 50.17 -2.88
C ILE A 203 55.17 50.94 -2.86
N TYR A 204 55.84 51.06 -4.01
CA TYR A 204 57.09 51.82 -4.12
C TYR A 204 56.88 53.30 -3.81
N ALA A 205 55.82 53.92 -4.35
CA ALA A 205 55.45 55.30 -4.04
C ALA A 205 55.15 55.50 -2.55
N ILE A 206 54.44 54.55 -1.91
CA ILE A 206 54.13 54.57 -0.48
C ILE A 206 55.41 54.51 0.36
N ASN A 207 56.35 53.62 0.04
CA ASN A 207 57.61 53.49 0.78
C ASN A 207 58.43 54.78 0.77
N ILE A 208 58.48 55.48 -0.38
CA ILE A 208 59.13 56.78 -0.48
C ILE A 208 58.38 57.81 0.38
N LEU A 209 57.05 57.91 0.26
CA LEU A 209 56.25 58.89 1.00
C LEU A 209 56.31 58.70 2.52
N GLN A 210 56.29 57.44 3.00
CA GLN A 210 56.35 57.14 4.43
C GLN A 210 57.71 57.46 5.06
N LYS A 211 58.80 57.39 4.29
CA LYS A 211 60.14 57.78 4.76
C LYS A 211 60.24 59.28 5.05
N TYR A 212 59.54 60.10 4.27
CA TYR A 212 59.58 61.57 4.39
C TYR A 212 58.45 62.14 5.24
N PHE A 213 57.29 61.49 5.25
CA PHE A 213 56.11 61.89 6.04
C PHE A 213 55.67 60.74 6.96
N PRO A 214 56.37 60.53 8.10
CA PRO A 214 56.04 59.44 9.03
C PRO A 214 54.66 59.60 9.67
N SER A 215 54.19 60.84 9.83
CA SER A 215 52.85 61.18 10.32
C SER A 215 51.72 60.99 9.29
N GLY A 216 52.05 60.59 8.06
CA GLY A 216 51.09 60.37 6.97
C GLY A 216 51.08 61.51 5.94
N HIS A 217 50.63 61.20 4.72
CA HIS A 217 50.48 62.15 3.62
C HIS A 217 49.24 61.78 2.78
N VAL A 218 48.55 62.78 2.19
CA VAL A 218 47.31 62.58 1.41
C VAL A 218 47.51 61.58 0.27
N SER A 219 48.61 61.70 -0.48
CA SER A 219 48.97 60.73 -1.54
C SER A 219 49.21 59.31 -1.02
N THR A 220 49.64 59.13 0.22
CA THR A 220 49.81 57.80 0.83
C THR A 220 48.45 57.15 1.07
N ALA A 221 47.46 57.92 1.56
CA ALA A 221 46.10 57.44 1.70
C ALA A 221 45.44 57.13 0.34
N PHE A 222 45.66 57.98 -0.66
CA PHE A 222 45.20 57.74 -2.03
C PHE A 222 45.77 56.42 -2.59
N ASN A 223 47.08 56.20 -2.49
CA ASN A 223 47.72 54.96 -2.96
C ASN A 223 47.20 53.71 -2.22
N PHE A 224 46.91 53.81 -0.92
CA PHE A 224 46.29 52.71 -0.18
C PHE A 224 44.86 52.40 -0.64
N ASP A 225 44.06 53.41 -0.96
CA ASP A 225 42.72 53.19 -1.51
C ASP A 225 42.77 52.56 -2.90
N GLU A 226 43.68 53.00 -3.77
CA GLU A 226 43.90 52.42 -5.10
C GLU A 226 44.35 50.95 -5.02
N ILE A 227 45.24 50.60 -4.09
CA ILE A 227 45.56 49.20 -3.79
C ILE A 227 44.31 48.43 -3.33
N GLY A 228 43.50 49.05 -2.47
CA GLY A 228 42.24 48.48 -2.02
C GLY A 228 41.27 48.17 -3.17
N PHE A 229 41.12 49.09 -4.13
CA PHE A 229 40.32 48.86 -5.34
C PHE A 229 40.84 47.72 -6.19
N ILE A 230 42.16 47.65 -6.43
CA ILE A 230 42.77 46.54 -7.19
C ILE A 230 42.50 45.20 -6.50
N LEU A 231 42.68 45.13 -5.18
CA LEU A 231 42.44 43.90 -4.41
C LEU A 231 40.95 43.51 -4.39
N ASN A 232 40.04 44.50 -4.39
CA ASN A 232 38.61 44.27 -4.53
C ASN A 232 38.27 43.64 -5.89
N HIS A 233 38.86 44.14 -6.98
CA HIS A 233 38.71 43.54 -8.32
C HIS A 233 39.25 42.11 -8.38
N GLN A 234 40.30 41.79 -7.61
CA GLN A 234 40.84 40.44 -7.46
C GLN A 234 40.07 39.57 -6.45
N THR A 235 38.88 39.99 -5.99
CA THR A 235 38.03 39.31 -4.98
C THR A 235 38.71 39.06 -3.62
N LYS A 236 39.82 39.75 -3.33
CA LYS A 236 40.56 39.67 -2.06
C LYS A 236 40.00 40.65 -1.04
N TYR A 237 38.71 40.52 -0.70
CA TYR A 237 37.97 41.48 0.12
C TYR A 237 38.59 41.74 1.51
N LYS A 238 39.09 40.70 2.20
CA LYS A 238 39.74 40.85 3.52
C LYS A 238 41.03 41.69 3.46
N GLU A 239 41.80 41.54 2.38
CA GLU A 239 43.03 42.32 2.18
C GLU A 239 42.71 43.75 1.73
N ALA A 240 41.76 43.91 0.80
CA ALA A 240 41.25 45.22 0.38
C ALA A 240 40.76 46.05 1.58
N LEU A 241 40.01 45.42 2.49
CA LEU A 241 39.52 46.05 3.72
C LEU A 241 40.66 46.61 4.58
N LYS A 242 41.78 45.89 4.67
CA LYS A 242 42.97 46.30 5.45
C LYS A 242 43.57 47.59 4.88
N PHE A 243 43.66 47.70 3.55
CA PHE A 243 44.24 48.86 2.90
C PHE A 243 43.31 50.09 2.93
N HIS A 244 42.00 49.92 2.70
CA HIS A 244 41.03 51.00 2.86
C HIS A 244 40.97 51.53 4.31
N LYS A 245 41.07 50.64 5.32
CA LYS A 245 41.18 51.06 6.74
C LYS A 245 42.46 51.86 7.03
N LYS A 246 43.58 51.50 6.41
CA LYS A 246 44.84 52.28 6.53
C LYS A 246 44.69 53.66 5.88
N ALA A 247 44.06 53.75 4.72
CA ALA A 247 43.78 55.01 4.04
C ALA A 247 42.87 55.92 4.90
N LEU A 248 41.78 55.37 5.45
CA LEU A 248 40.87 56.09 6.35
C LEU A 248 41.60 56.63 7.58
N LYS A 249 42.44 55.81 8.24
CA LYS A 249 43.19 56.23 9.43
C LYS A 249 44.11 57.42 9.15
N ILE A 250 44.81 57.41 8.01
CA ILE A 250 45.67 58.52 7.60
C ILE A 250 44.84 59.77 7.29
N ARG A 251 43.70 59.62 6.58
CA ARG A 251 42.79 60.76 6.28
C ARG A 251 42.19 61.39 7.54
N GLN A 252 41.87 60.59 8.55
CA GLN A 252 41.40 61.08 9.85
C GLN A 252 42.49 61.80 10.66
N GLN A 253 43.75 61.39 10.54
CA GLN A 253 44.88 61.97 11.28
C GLN A 253 45.40 63.30 10.71
N LEU A 254 45.23 63.56 9.40
CA LEU A 254 45.76 64.75 8.72
C LEU A 254 44.89 66.03 8.89
N CYS A 255 43.76 65.97 9.62
CA CYS A 255 42.96 67.12 10.12
C CYS A 255 42.10 67.89 9.06
N PRO A 256 41.19 68.83 9.44
CA PRO A 256 39.72 68.67 9.47
C PRO A 256 38.95 69.17 8.22
N TYR A 257 39.61 69.54 7.12
CA TYR A 257 38.94 70.13 5.94
C TYR A 257 38.69 69.16 4.78
N ASN A 258 38.96 67.86 4.98
CA ASN A 258 38.90 66.84 3.93
C ASN A 258 37.76 65.83 4.12
N TYR A 259 36.59 66.35 4.50
CA TYR A 259 35.39 65.55 4.80
C TYR A 259 34.94 64.65 3.64
N GLU A 260 35.15 65.06 2.38
CA GLU A 260 34.73 64.26 1.23
C GLU A 260 35.56 62.98 1.07
N ASP A 261 36.88 63.06 1.22
CA ASP A 261 37.77 61.90 1.14
C ASP A 261 37.55 60.91 2.30
N ILE A 262 37.16 61.41 3.48
CA ILE A 262 36.77 60.58 4.63
C ILE A 262 35.45 59.87 4.33
N SER A 263 34.46 60.58 3.80
CA SER A 263 33.19 59.98 3.39
C SER A 263 33.38 58.92 2.30
N ALA A 264 34.21 59.20 1.29
CA ALA A 264 34.54 58.25 0.23
C ALA A 264 35.22 56.98 0.79
N SER A 265 36.17 57.11 1.73
CA SER A 265 36.77 55.96 2.40
C SER A 265 35.74 55.15 3.20
N LEU A 266 34.85 55.79 3.96
CA LEU A 266 33.81 55.10 4.72
C LEU A 266 32.85 54.34 3.79
N TYR A 267 32.44 54.97 2.70
CA TYR A 267 31.63 54.36 1.66
C TYR A 267 32.32 53.14 1.03
N ASN A 268 33.60 53.24 0.67
CA ASN A 268 34.36 52.13 0.09
C ASN A 268 34.56 50.97 1.07
N ILE A 269 34.80 51.25 2.35
CA ILE A 269 34.85 50.22 3.40
C ILE A 269 33.48 49.54 3.53
N GLY A 270 32.40 50.31 3.50
CA GLY A 270 31.04 49.78 3.46
C GLY A 270 30.81 48.81 2.29
N LEU A 271 31.29 49.14 1.08
CA LEU A 271 31.22 48.26 -0.09
C LEU A 271 31.90 46.92 0.17
N ILE A 272 33.08 46.93 0.77
CA ILE A 272 33.82 45.70 1.09
C ILE A 272 33.12 44.90 2.20
N LEU A 273 32.58 45.56 3.24
CA LEU A 273 31.84 44.88 4.30
C LEU A 273 30.54 44.25 3.80
N TYR A 274 29.87 44.87 2.82
CA TYR A 274 28.72 44.28 2.14
C TYR A 274 29.11 42.99 1.38
N GLN A 275 30.26 42.97 0.70
CA GLN A 275 30.76 41.75 0.03
C GLN A 275 31.18 40.65 1.03
N LEU A 276 31.56 41.02 2.26
CA LEU A 276 31.87 40.11 3.36
C LEU A 276 30.62 39.72 4.18
N GLU A 277 29.42 40.00 3.68
CA GLU A 277 28.12 39.69 4.32
C GLU A 277 27.92 40.33 5.71
N SER A 278 28.74 41.32 6.07
CA SER A 278 28.65 42.06 7.33
C SER A 278 27.71 43.26 7.18
N TYR A 279 26.43 42.98 6.87
CA TYR A 279 25.46 43.99 6.44
C TYR A 279 25.19 45.09 7.48
N ASP A 280 25.08 44.77 8.78
CA ASP A 280 24.84 45.77 9.83
C ASP A 280 25.96 46.82 9.90
N LYS A 281 27.21 46.36 9.85
CA LYS A 281 28.38 47.24 9.85
C LYS A 281 28.51 48.03 8.55
N ALA A 282 28.10 47.44 7.42
CA ALA A 282 28.06 48.16 6.15
C ALA A 282 27.04 49.30 6.20
N ILE A 283 25.83 49.05 6.71
CA ILE A 283 24.76 50.05 6.90
C ILE A 283 25.26 51.18 7.80
N GLU A 284 25.90 50.86 8.92
CA GLU A 284 26.48 51.86 9.83
C GLU A 284 27.47 52.78 9.11
N LEU A 285 28.41 52.22 8.35
CA LEU A 285 29.42 53.01 7.63
C LEU A 285 28.84 53.81 6.47
N TYR A 286 27.86 53.29 5.74
CA TYR A 286 27.14 54.06 4.73
C TYR A 286 26.35 55.21 5.36
N GLY A 287 25.76 54.98 6.53
CA GLY A 287 25.10 56.02 7.34
C GLY A 287 26.08 57.10 7.78
N GLN A 288 27.26 56.72 8.29
CA GLN A 288 28.30 57.69 8.65
C GLN A 288 28.77 58.50 7.43
N ALA A 289 29.05 57.86 6.29
CA ALA A 289 29.39 58.55 5.04
C ALA A 289 28.29 59.52 4.59
N ARG A 290 27.03 59.08 4.67
CA ARG A 290 25.87 59.93 4.38
C ARG A 290 25.81 61.15 5.29
N THR A 291 25.96 60.99 6.61
CA THR A 291 25.89 62.13 7.55
C THR A 291 26.99 63.17 7.31
N ILE A 292 28.15 62.75 6.80
CA ILE A 292 29.21 63.67 6.40
C ILE A 292 28.80 64.41 5.13
N ARG A 293 28.32 63.69 4.11
CA ARG A 293 27.86 64.29 2.84
C ARG A 293 26.66 65.23 3.01
N ASP A 294 25.72 64.90 3.89
CA ASP A 294 24.55 65.74 4.23
C ASP A 294 24.98 67.08 4.83
N LYS A 295 26.12 67.15 5.52
CA LYS A 295 26.67 68.40 6.08
C LYS A 295 27.49 69.21 5.06
N MET A 296 28.00 68.56 4.01
CA MET A 296 28.89 69.17 3.03
C MET A 296 28.13 69.78 1.85
N TYR A 297 27.08 69.12 1.40
CA TYR A 297 26.38 69.48 0.17
C TYR A 297 24.94 69.95 0.48
N PRO A 298 24.41 70.93 -0.27
CA PRO A 298 22.98 71.25 -0.21
C PRO A 298 22.14 70.06 -0.67
N PHE A 299 20.84 70.08 -0.34
CA PHE A 299 19.88 69.04 -0.68
C PHE A 299 19.99 68.65 -2.17
N GLY A 300 20.11 67.34 -2.44
CA GLY A 300 20.23 66.81 -3.80
C GLY A 300 21.65 66.63 -4.34
N HIS A 301 22.57 66.03 -3.56
CA HIS A 301 23.87 65.58 -4.10
C HIS A 301 23.84 64.07 -4.40
N SER A 302 24.34 63.66 -5.58
CA SER A 302 24.35 62.24 -6.02
C SER A 302 25.03 61.30 -5.03
N GLY A 303 26.07 61.77 -4.34
CA GLY A 303 26.76 61.00 -3.30
C GLY A 303 25.89 60.63 -2.08
N ILE A 304 24.84 61.40 -1.78
CA ILE A 304 23.87 61.09 -0.71
C ILE A 304 22.93 59.98 -1.18
N ALA A 305 22.40 60.10 -2.41
CA ALA A 305 21.53 59.09 -3.01
C ALA A 305 22.24 57.74 -3.19
N GLN A 306 23.53 57.75 -3.56
CA GLN A 306 24.35 56.53 -3.60
C GLN A 306 24.44 55.83 -2.24
N CYS A 307 24.63 56.58 -1.14
CA CYS A 307 24.64 56.00 0.21
C CYS A 307 23.27 55.37 0.57
N LEU A 308 22.17 56.06 0.28
CA LEU A 308 20.82 55.54 0.53
C LEU A 308 20.54 54.26 -0.25
N ASN A 309 20.90 54.21 -1.53
CA ASN A 309 20.77 53.01 -2.34
C ASN A 309 21.59 51.84 -1.76
N ARG A 310 22.82 52.09 -1.28
CA ARG A 310 23.63 51.05 -0.62
C ARG A 310 23.07 50.57 0.72
N ILE A 311 22.46 51.46 1.50
CA ILE A 311 21.73 51.08 2.71
C ILE A 311 20.53 50.19 2.34
N GLY A 312 19.73 50.60 1.35
CA GLY A 312 18.61 49.80 0.84
C GLY A 312 19.03 48.41 0.35
N PHE A 313 20.15 48.31 -0.39
CA PHE A 313 20.71 47.02 -0.82
C PHE A 313 21.04 46.09 0.35
N ALA A 314 21.67 46.63 1.40
CA ALA A 314 22.05 45.86 2.59
C ALA A 314 20.83 45.43 3.41
N LEU A 315 19.84 46.31 3.59
CA LEU A 315 18.59 45.99 4.30
C LEU A 315 17.76 44.93 3.58
N ARG A 316 17.68 44.99 2.24
CA ARG A 316 17.00 43.94 1.45
C ARG A 316 17.67 42.58 1.63
N LYS A 317 19.01 42.53 1.72
CA LYS A 317 19.74 41.28 1.99
C LYS A 317 19.50 40.71 3.40
N GLN A 318 19.04 41.54 4.33
CA GLN A 318 18.56 41.12 5.66
C GLN A 318 17.07 40.76 5.68
N ASN A 319 16.38 40.69 4.53
CA ASN A 319 14.92 40.55 4.40
C ASN A 319 14.11 41.67 5.06
N LYS A 320 14.70 42.84 5.33
CA LYS A 320 13.99 44.04 5.80
C LYS A 320 13.47 44.86 4.62
N CYS A 321 12.48 44.30 3.94
CA CYS A 321 11.98 44.82 2.66
C CYS A 321 11.33 46.21 2.78
N ASP A 322 10.55 46.47 3.83
CA ASP A 322 9.87 47.76 4.03
C ASP A 322 10.86 48.90 4.28
N ASP A 323 11.84 48.68 5.16
CA ASP A 323 12.91 49.65 5.41
C ASP A 323 13.72 49.91 4.13
N ALA A 324 14.10 48.84 3.41
CA ALA A 324 14.84 48.97 2.15
C ALA A 324 14.06 49.79 1.10
N LEU A 325 12.75 49.60 1.02
CA LEU A 325 11.87 50.32 0.10
C LEU A 325 11.88 51.83 0.40
N GLU A 326 11.84 52.21 1.68
CA GLU A 326 11.89 53.61 2.09
C GLU A 326 13.18 54.29 1.62
N PHE A 327 14.34 53.67 1.88
CA PHE A 327 15.63 54.22 1.48
C PHE A 327 15.80 54.32 -0.05
N HIS A 328 15.32 53.34 -0.81
CA HIS A 328 15.36 53.40 -2.28
C HIS A 328 14.39 54.45 -2.86
N ARG A 329 13.23 54.68 -2.24
CA ARG A 329 12.31 55.77 -2.63
C ARG A 329 12.90 57.15 -2.35
N GLN A 330 13.53 57.34 -1.19
CA GLN A 330 14.23 58.57 -0.85
C GLN A 330 15.39 58.85 -1.84
N ALA A 331 16.15 57.81 -2.20
CA ALA A 331 17.21 57.93 -3.20
C ALA A 331 16.66 58.29 -4.58
N LEU A 332 15.59 57.62 -5.02
CA LEU A 332 14.94 57.87 -6.31
C LEU A 332 14.41 59.31 -6.41
N PHE A 333 13.72 59.80 -5.38
CA PHE A 333 13.19 61.16 -5.34
C PHE A 333 14.30 62.20 -5.51
N MET A 334 15.40 62.06 -4.77
CA MET A 334 16.54 62.97 -4.92
C MET A 334 17.18 62.89 -6.30
N LEU A 335 17.34 61.69 -6.86
CA LEU A 335 17.97 61.52 -8.17
C LEU A 335 17.13 62.10 -9.31
N GLN A 336 15.80 62.05 -9.22
CA GLN A 336 14.89 62.64 -10.20
C GLN A 336 14.93 64.17 -10.24
N GLU A 337 15.24 64.83 -9.12
CA GLU A 337 15.39 66.29 -9.05
C GLU A 337 16.71 66.80 -9.67
N ILE A 338 17.76 65.97 -9.65
CA ILE A 338 19.13 66.37 -10.04
C ILE A 338 19.47 65.95 -11.47
N HIS A 339 18.93 64.80 -11.90
CA HIS A 339 19.33 64.16 -13.14
C HIS A 339 18.13 63.98 -14.08
N PRO A 340 18.36 64.00 -15.40
CA PRO A 340 17.32 63.63 -16.35
C PRO A 340 16.89 62.17 -16.14
N SER A 341 15.68 61.83 -16.58
CA SER A 341 15.04 60.53 -16.33
C SER A 341 15.80 59.31 -16.87
N ASP A 342 16.78 59.50 -17.75
CA ASP A 342 17.64 58.48 -18.35
C ASP A 342 18.88 58.12 -17.51
N HIS A 343 19.05 58.73 -16.34
CA HIS A 343 20.24 58.52 -15.50
C HIS A 343 20.34 57.11 -14.92
N ALA A 344 21.53 56.51 -14.99
CA ALA A 344 21.78 55.13 -14.58
C ALA A 344 21.41 54.82 -13.11
N GLU A 345 21.52 55.81 -12.21
CA GLU A 345 21.15 55.65 -10.80
C GLU A 345 19.63 55.68 -10.56
N ILE A 346 18.86 56.39 -11.39
CA ILE A 346 17.39 56.36 -11.38
C ILE A 346 16.92 54.96 -11.81
N ILE A 347 17.48 54.45 -12.90
CA ILE A 347 17.21 53.10 -13.41
C ILE A 347 17.51 52.03 -12.34
N THR A 348 18.65 52.15 -11.67
CA THR A 348 19.06 51.21 -10.60
C THR A 348 18.08 51.25 -9.43
N SER A 349 17.63 52.45 -9.03
CA SER A 349 16.68 52.61 -7.91
C SER A 349 15.31 52.01 -8.26
N LEU A 350 14.78 52.30 -9.45
CA LEU A 350 13.51 51.72 -9.95
C LEU A 350 13.58 50.19 -10.04
N HIS A 351 14.68 49.63 -10.57
CA HIS A 351 14.88 48.17 -10.65
C HIS A 351 14.90 47.51 -9.26
N CYS A 352 15.52 48.16 -8.27
CA CYS A 352 15.55 47.66 -6.90
C CYS A 352 14.18 47.70 -6.23
N ILE A 353 13.42 48.77 -6.45
CA ILE A 353 12.05 48.91 -5.96
C ILE A 353 11.17 47.79 -6.54
N GLY A 354 11.24 47.55 -7.86
CA GLY A 354 10.51 46.44 -8.50
C GLY A 354 10.84 45.08 -7.88
N ARG A 355 12.12 44.83 -7.57
CA ARG A 355 12.55 43.60 -6.91
C ARG A 355 12.05 43.45 -5.47
N ILE A 356 11.93 44.55 -4.73
CA ILE A 356 11.38 44.52 -3.37
C ILE A 356 9.90 44.21 -3.41
N PHE A 357 9.13 44.83 -4.32
CA PHE A 357 7.72 44.52 -4.49
C PHE A 357 7.48 43.06 -4.88
N TYR A 358 8.33 42.52 -5.78
CA TYR A 358 8.30 41.10 -6.12
C TYR A 358 8.53 40.20 -4.88
N GLN A 359 9.51 40.53 -4.02
CA GLN A 359 9.74 39.79 -2.76
C GLN A 359 8.58 39.90 -1.75
N GLN A 360 7.76 40.95 -1.84
CA GLN A 360 6.56 41.13 -1.03
C GLN A 360 5.32 40.44 -1.62
N LEU A 361 5.47 39.68 -2.72
CA LEU A 361 4.36 39.07 -3.48
C LEU A 361 3.38 40.11 -4.06
N LYS A 362 3.82 41.37 -4.22
CA LYS A 362 3.07 42.48 -4.81
C LYS A 362 3.44 42.61 -6.29
N TYR A 363 2.91 41.70 -7.08
CA TYR A 363 3.34 41.49 -8.46
C TYR A 363 2.94 42.64 -9.40
N ASP A 364 1.77 43.25 -9.22
CA ASP A 364 1.31 44.35 -10.09
C ASP A 364 2.20 45.59 -9.95
N GLU A 365 2.58 45.96 -8.72
CA GLU A 365 3.50 47.05 -8.47
C GLU A 365 4.90 46.74 -8.98
N ALA A 366 5.39 45.51 -8.78
CA ALA A 366 6.69 45.08 -9.30
C ALA A 366 6.74 45.16 -10.84
N LEU A 367 5.68 44.72 -11.51
CA LEU A 367 5.53 44.79 -12.96
C LEU A 367 5.56 46.24 -13.44
N TYR A 368 4.84 47.14 -12.76
CA TYR A 368 4.84 48.58 -13.07
C TYR A 368 6.25 49.19 -13.04
N TYR A 369 7.04 48.90 -12.00
CA TYR A 369 8.42 49.42 -11.91
C TYR A 369 9.36 48.78 -12.94
N TYR A 370 9.23 47.49 -13.22
CA TYR A 370 10.04 46.83 -14.26
C TYR A 370 9.70 47.33 -15.68
N GLN A 371 8.42 47.61 -15.97
CA GLN A 371 8.01 48.19 -17.25
C GLN A 371 8.54 49.63 -17.44
N GLN A 372 8.58 50.44 -16.37
CA GLN A 372 9.23 51.76 -16.42
C GLN A 372 10.71 51.65 -16.73
N VAL A 373 11.43 50.74 -16.07
CA VAL A 373 12.85 50.49 -16.34
C VAL A 373 13.06 50.00 -17.77
N LEU A 374 12.19 49.13 -18.26
CA LEU A 374 12.23 48.62 -19.63
C LEU A 374 12.10 49.76 -20.64
N LYS A 375 11.10 50.65 -20.46
CA LYS A 375 10.84 51.79 -21.33
C LYS A 375 12.04 52.76 -21.37
N ILE A 376 12.56 53.14 -20.21
CA ILE A 376 13.73 54.02 -20.12
C ILE A 376 14.95 53.39 -20.83
N ARG A 377 15.19 52.09 -20.66
CA ARG A 377 16.30 51.39 -21.33
C ARG A 377 16.09 51.28 -22.85
N GLN A 378 14.86 51.12 -23.32
CA GLN A 378 14.51 51.09 -24.76
C GLN A 378 14.68 52.47 -25.42
N ASP A 379 14.44 53.55 -24.69
CA ASP A 379 14.62 54.92 -25.20
C ASP A 379 16.12 55.30 -25.33
N ILE A 380 16.98 54.74 -24.48
CA ILE A 380 18.43 55.04 -24.44
C ILE A 380 19.22 54.21 -25.44
N TYR A 381 18.87 52.94 -25.60
CA TYR A 381 19.62 52.00 -26.43
C TYR A 381 18.77 51.54 -27.62
N PRO A 382 19.33 51.43 -28.86
CA PRO A 382 18.64 50.76 -29.95
C PRO A 382 18.22 49.36 -29.50
N ASN A 383 17.04 48.90 -29.95
CA ASN A 383 16.53 47.56 -29.64
C ASN A 383 17.67 46.53 -29.70
N ASP A 384 17.78 45.71 -28.64
CA ASP A 384 18.78 44.64 -28.44
C ASP A 384 19.98 44.93 -27.53
N HIS A 385 19.98 45.98 -26.70
CA HIS A 385 21.04 46.13 -25.68
C HIS A 385 20.95 45.07 -24.56
N THR A 386 22.10 44.58 -24.09
CA THR A 386 22.24 43.46 -23.15
C THR A 386 21.55 43.67 -21.80
N SER A 387 21.37 44.93 -21.39
CA SER A 387 20.60 45.30 -20.19
C SER A 387 19.10 45.06 -20.32
N LEU A 388 18.56 44.85 -21.52
CA LEU A 388 17.13 44.54 -21.73
C LEU A 388 16.82 43.09 -21.37
N ALA A 389 17.74 42.15 -21.63
CA ALA A 389 17.55 40.73 -21.33
C ALA A 389 17.31 40.47 -19.83
N GLU A 390 18.04 41.17 -18.96
CA GLU A 390 17.85 41.07 -17.50
C GLU A 390 16.45 41.50 -17.07
N ILE A 391 15.90 42.57 -17.68
CA ILE A 391 14.57 43.07 -17.33
C ILE A 391 13.49 42.14 -17.87
N TYR A 392 13.62 41.65 -19.10
CA TYR A 392 12.71 40.65 -19.65
C TYR A 392 12.69 39.35 -18.83
N ASN A 393 13.83 38.88 -18.31
CA ASN A 393 13.88 37.73 -17.40
C ASN A 393 13.14 38.00 -16.07
N ASN A 394 13.32 39.18 -15.47
CA ASN A 394 12.63 39.53 -14.22
C ASN A 394 11.11 39.68 -14.42
N ILE A 395 10.68 40.23 -15.56
CA ILE A 395 9.27 40.30 -15.94
C ILE A 395 8.70 38.89 -16.17
N ALA A 396 9.44 38.03 -16.86
CA ALA A 396 9.02 36.66 -17.14
C ALA A 396 8.84 35.82 -15.86
N LEU A 397 9.77 35.95 -14.90
CA LEU A 397 9.67 35.28 -13.60
C LEU A 397 8.44 35.74 -12.81
N LEU A 398 8.16 37.05 -12.82
CA LEU A 398 6.99 37.62 -12.18
C LEU A 398 5.68 37.10 -12.80
N LEU A 399 5.60 37.09 -14.14
CA LEU A 399 4.43 36.56 -14.86
C LEU A 399 4.23 35.06 -14.61
N TYR A 400 5.32 34.30 -14.51
CA TYR A 400 5.27 32.88 -14.15
C TYR A 400 4.67 32.68 -12.74
N ASP A 401 5.09 33.47 -11.75
CA ASP A 401 4.56 33.37 -10.38
C ASP A 401 3.10 33.85 -10.25
N GLN A 402 2.62 34.68 -11.19
CA GLN A 402 1.21 35.05 -11.33
C GLN A 402 0.36 33.98 -12.03
N GLY A 403 0.99 32.97 -12.64
CA GLY A 403 0.30 31.94 -13.45
C GLY A 403 0.10 32.30 -14.92
N GLU A 404 0.59 33.47 -15.36
CA GLU A 404 0.50 33.96 -16.75
C GLU A 404 1.61 33.36 -17.63
N TYR A 405 1.53 32.04 -17.84
CA TYR A 405 2.61 31.25 -18.43
C TYR A 405 2.94 31.61 -19.89
N ASP A 406 1.96 31.98 -20.71
CA ASP A 406 2.20 32.31 -22.12
C ASP A 406 2.96 33.64 -22.27
N GLU A 407 2.64 34.64 -21.44
CA GLU A 407 3.32 35.94 -21.44
C GLU A 407 4.72 35.84 -20.83
N ALA A 408 4.89 35.00 -19.81
CA ALA A 408 6.18 34.64 -19.25
C ALA A 408 7.09 34.01 -20.32
N LEU A 409 6.56 33.04 -21.08
CA LEU A 409 7.29 32.34 -22.13
C LEU A 409 7.71 33.30 -23.26
N GLN A 410 6.84 34.21 -23.68
CA GLN A 410 7.19 35.27 -24.64
C GLN A 410 8.33 36.16 -24.13
N SER A 411 8.28 36.55 -22.86
CA SER A 411 9.30 37.40 -22.24
C SER A 411 10.65 36.69 -22.12
N TYR A 412 10.65 35.42 -21.71
CA TYR A 412 11.86 34.58 -21.70
C TYR A 412 12.43 34.36 -23.11
N HIS A 413 11.60 34.17 -24.14
CA HIS A 413 12.09 34.07 -25.52
C HIS A 413 12.74 35.36 -26.02
N LYS A 414 12.18 36.53 -25.69
CA LYS A 414 12.80 37.83 -25.99
C LYS A 414 14.15 37.97 -25.30
N ALA A 415 14.25 37.61 -24.02
CA ALA A 415 15.51 37.62 -23.29
C ALA A 415 16.54 36.65 -23.89
N LEU A 416 16.14 35.42 -24.19
CA LEU A 416 17.00 34.40 -24.80
C LEU A 416 17.54 34.85 -26.16
N LYS A 417 16.71 35.50 -26.98
CA LYS A 417 17.13 36.04 -28.28
C LYS A 417 18.24 37.08 -28.12
N ILE A 418 18.03 38.07 -27.25
CA ILE A 418 19.03 39.11 -26.97
C ILE A 418 20.34 38.49 -26.45
N ILE A 419 20.26 37.50 -25.56
CA ILE A 419 21.44 36.82 -25.01
C ILE A 419 22.21 36.09 -26.13
N LYS A 420 21.52 35.37 -27.03
CA LYS A 420 22.16 34.65 -28.14
C LYS A 420 22.84 35.59 -29.15
N ASP A 421 22.22 36.74 -29.44
CA ASP A 421 22.71 37.67 -30.44
C ASP A 421 23.97 38.43 -29.97
N PHE A 422 24.04 38.76 -28.66
CA PHE A 422 25.15 39.56 -28.10
C PHE A 422 26.25 38.74 -27.42
N TYR A 423 25.91 37.57 -26.88
CA TYR A 423 26.85 36.70 -26.17
C TYR A 423 26.76 35.25 -26.68
N PRO A 424 27.11 34.99 -27.95
CA PRO A 424 27.01 33.65 -28.53
C PRO A 424 27.92 32.60 -27.85
N SER A 425 28.92 33.04 -27.08
CA SER A 425 29.82 32.20 -26.29
C SER A 425 29.50 32.14 -24.79
N ASP A 426 28.48 32.86 -24.30
CA ASP A 426 28.04 32.83 -22.89
C ASP A 426 27.02 31.72 -22.68
N TYR A 427 27.51 30.49 -22.83
CA TYR A 427 26.69 29.26 -22.81
C TYR A 427 25.93 29.05 -21.49
N ALA A 428 26.43 29.59 -20.37
CA ALA A 428 25.77 29.53 -19.07
C ALA A 428 24.46 30.34 -19.05
N LYS A 429 24.45 31.58 -19.57
CA LYS A 429 23.20 32.36 -19.64
C LYS A 429 22.18 31.75 -20.60
N ILE A 430 22.66 31.16 -21.70
CA ILE A 430 21.82 30.49 -22.69
C ILE A 430 21.17 29.24 -22.09
N SER A 431 21.94 28.39 -21.40
CA SER A 431 21.41 27.17 -20.76
C SER A 431 20.44 27.51 -19.62
N ASN A 432 20.73 28.52 -18.79
CA ASN A 432 19.81 28.97 -17.73
C ASN A 432 18.50 29.46 -18.33
N SER A 433 18.54 30.31 -19.35
CA SER A 433 17.33 30.83 -19.99
C SER A 433 16.49 29.72 -20.64
N LEU A 434 17.13 28.70 -21.21
CA LEU A 434 16.43 27.50 -21.70
C LEU A 434 15.82 26.71 -20.54
N ASN A 435 16.53 26.55 -19.42
CA ASN A 435 15.96 25.87 -18.24
C ASN A 435 14.70 26.58 -17.72
N GLU A 436 14.70 27.91 -17.60
CA GLU A 436 13.51 28.67 -17.17
C GLU A 436 12.34 28.47 -18.14
N ILE A 437 12.58 28.50 -19.46
CA ILE A 437 11.54 28.19 -20.46
C ILE A 437 11.00 26.76 -20.27
N GLY A 438 11.88 25.79 -20.01
CA GLY A 438 11.48 24.41 -19.73
C GLY A 438 10.57 24.28 -18.50
N VAL A 439 10.85 25.06 -17.44
CA VAL A 439 10.02 25.08 -16.21
C VAL A 439 8.62 25.64 -16.51
N VAL A 440 8.53 26.72 -17.29
CA VAL A 440 7.24 27.30 -17.70
C VAL A 440 6.42 26.29 -18.53
N LEU A 441 7.06 25.62 -19.51
CA LEU A 441 6.40 24.59 -20.32
C LEU A 441 5.93 23.39 -19.50
N TYR A 442 6.71 23.00 -18.48
CA TYR A 442 6.33 21.95 -17.54
C TYR A 442 5.07 22.30 -16.74
N GLN A 443 4.94 23.53 -16.23
CA GLN A 443 3.73 23.97 -15.53
C GLN A 443 2.51 24.05 -16.46
N GLN A 444 2.70 24.30 -17.76
CA GLN A 444 1.65 24.19 -18.76
C GLN A 444 1.27 22.74 -19.13
N LEU A 445 1.84 21.74 -18.45
CA LEU A 445 1.68 20.30 -18.75
C LEU A 445 2.17 19.90 -20.16
N LYS A 446 2.98 20.74 -20.82
CA LYS A 446 3.58 20.47 -22.15
C LYS A 446 4.88 19.69 -21.98
N TYR A 447 4.77 18.45 -21.48
CA TYR A 447 5.92 17.66 -21.06
C TYR A 447 6.95 17.35 -22.16
N ASP A 448 6.51 17.09 -23.41
CA ASP A 448 7.43 16.78 -24.51
C ASP A 448 8.26 18.00 -24.92
N GLU A 449 7.65 19.18 -25.04
CA GLU A 449 8.35 20.43 -25.34
C GLU A 449 9.30 20.83 -24.21
N ALA A 450 8.85 20.71 -22.95
CA ALA A 450 9.69 20.94 -21.78
C ALA A 450 10.92 20.02 -21.77
N LEU A 451 10.72 18.73 -22.06
CA LEU A 451 11.80 17.74 -22.10
C LEU A 451 12.85 18.08 -23.18
N ASP A 452 12.43 18.51 -24.37
CA ASP A 452 13.33 18.92 -25.44
C ASP A 452 14.14 20.16 -25.08
N VAL A 453 13.49 21.17 -24.50
CA VAL A 453 14.14 22.39 -24.04
C VAL A 453 15.13 22.10 -22.91
N PHE A 454 14.75 21.30 -21.91
CA PHE A 454 15.65 20.89 -20.82
C PHE A 454 16.83 20.06 -21.32
N ARG A 455 16.62 19.12 -22.26
CA ARG A 455 17.71 18.34 -22.87
C ARG A 455 18.69 19.23 -23.61
N ASN A 456 18.21 20.29 -24.28
CA ASN A 456 19.07 21.27 -24.94
C ASN A 456 19.86 22.11 -23.93
N ALA A 457 19.24 22.53 -22.82
CA ALA A 457 19.93 23.21 -21.72
C ALA A 457 21.04 22.33 -21.12
N VAL A 458 20.74 21.05 -20.83
CA VAL A 458 21.72 20.07 -20.34
C VAL A 458 22.87 19.86 -21.33
N LYS A 459 22.59 19.71 -22.63
CA LYS A 459 23.64 19.53 -23.66
C LYS A 459 24.60 20.72 -23.73
N ILE A 460 24.07 21.94 -23.68
CA ILE A 460 24.88 23.17 -23.71
C ILE A 460 25.74 23.26 -22.44
N GLN A 461 25.12 23.04 -21.27
CA GLN A 461 25.80 23.11 -19.98
C GLN A 461 26.90 22.05 -19.83
N ASP A 462 26.64 20.80 -20.26
CA ASP A 462 27.58 19.69 -20.11
C ASP A 462 28.81 19.82 -21.04
N LYS A 463 28.60 20.36 -22.25
CA LYS A 463 29.63 20.47 -23.29
C LYS A 463 30.51 21.71 -23.16
N PHE A 464 29.95 22.85 -22.73
CA PHE A 464 30.63 24.14 -22.82
C PHE A 464 30.92 24.82 -21.48
N CYS A 465 30.26 24.41 -20.38
CA CYS A 465 30.46 25.02 -19.06
C CYS A 465 31.19 24.06 -18.11
N SER A 466 32.45 24.35 -17.80
CA SER A 466 33.28 23.49 -16.94
C SER A 466 33.17 23.82 -15.44
N THR A 467 32.79 25.05 -15.09
CA THR A 467 32.72 25.59 -13.72
C THR A 467 31.37 25.35 -13.03
N ASP A 468 30.29 25.18 -13.79
CA ASP A 468 28.91 25.27 -13.26
C ASP A 468 28.24 23.90 -13.13
N ARG A 469 28.92 22.98 -12.43
CA ARG A 469 28.52 21.56 -12.30
C ARG A 469 27.29 21.34 -11.42
N ILE A 470 26.92 22.30 -10.58
CA ILE A 470 25.71 22.25 -9.74
C ILE A 470 24.46 22.57 -10.58
N ASP A 471 24.52 23.58 -11.45
CA ASP A 471 23.42 23.92 -12.35
C ASP A 471 23.12 22.76 -13.31
N LEU A 472 24.17 22.10 -13.83
CA LEU A 472 24.00 20.86 -14.60
C LEU A 472 23.24 19.79 -13.79
N ALA A 473 23.52 19.65 -12.49
CA ALA A 473 22.80 18.69 -11.65
C ALA A 473 21.33 19.07 -11.47
N ASN A 474 21.02 20.36 -11.33
CA ASN A 474 19.63 20.85 -11.26
C ASN A 474 18.88 20.63 -12.58
N TYR A 475 19.52 20.86 -13.73
CA TYR A 475 18.91 20.61 -15.03
C TYR A 475 18.65 19.12 -15.26
N LEU A 476 19.57 18.26 -14.82
CA LEU A 476 19.36 16.81 -14.83
C LEU A 476 18.21 16.39 -13.90
N SER A 477 18.05 17.04 -12.74
CA SER A 477 16.88 16.83 -11.86
C SER A 477 15.57 17.24 -12.54
N ASN A 478 15.52 18.38 -13.23
CA ASN A 478 14.33 18.83 -13.98
C ASN A 478 13.97 17.86 -15.11
N VAL A 479 14.95 17.39 -15.89
CA VAL A 479 14.73 16.32 -16.88
C VAL A 479 14.16 15.06 -16.22
N GLY A 480 14.72 14.66 -15.07
CA GLY A 480 14.23 13.53 -14.30
C GLY A 480 12.77 13.70 -13.85
N LEU A 481 12.38 14.90 -13.42
CA LEU A 481 11.01 15.21 -12.99
C LEU A 481 10.01 15.06 -14.15
N VAL A 482 10.29 15.67 -15.31
CA VAL A 482 9.41 15.53 -16.48
C VAL A 482 9.26 14.07 -16.91
N LEU A 483 10.35 13.29 -16.90
CA LEU A 483 10.30 11.88 -17.24
C LEU A 483 9.52 11.04 -16.21
N TYR A 484 9.53 11.42 -14.94
CA TYR A 484 8.73 10.76 -13.90
C TYR A 484 7.24 10.97 -14.16
N ASP A 485 6.82 12.21 -14.44
CA ASP A 485 5.40 12.51 -14.72
C ASP A 485 4.90 11.92 -16.05
N GLN A 486 5.81 11.66 -17.00
CA GLN A 486 5.50 10.90 -18.21
C GLN A 486 5.43 9.36 -17.97
N GLY A 487 5.64 8.88 -16.75
CA GLY A 487 5.69 7.45 -16.42
C GLY A 487 6.96 6.73 -16.89
N LYS A 488 7.98 7.45 -17.39
CA LYS A 488 9.26 6.90 -17.87
C LYS A 488 10.26 6.74 -16.72
N TYR A 489 9.92 5.89 -15.75
CA TYR A 489 10.64 5.75 -14.48
C TYR A 489 12.11 5.32 -14.62
N ASP A 490 12.44 4.43 -15.56
CA ASP A 490 13.84 3.97 -15.76
C ASP A 490 14.76 5.08 -16.27
N GLU A 491 14.28 5.92 -17.18
CA GLU A 491 15.04 7.08 -17.65
C GLU A 491 15.16 8.13 -16.55
N SER A 492 14.05 8.44 -15.87
CA SER A 492 14.03 9.37 -14.74
C SER A 492 15.07 8.98 -13.67
N LEU A 493 15.11 7.71 -13.29
CA LEU A 493 16.07 7.18 -12.31
C LEU A 493 17.53 7.41 -12.73
N ARG A 494 17.86 7.25 -14.02
CA ARG A 494 19.21 7.50 -14.54
C ARG A 494 19.62 8.97 -14.40
N PHE A 495 18.70 9.89 -14.73
CA PHE A 495 18.95 11.33 -14.64
C PHE A 495 19.11 11.78 -13.18
N TYR A 496 18.23 11.33 -12.27
CA TYR A 496 18.34 11.64 -10.84
C TYR A 496 19.60 11.02 -10.19
N LYS A 497 19.98 9.78 -10.53
CA LYS A 497 21.25 9.19 -10.05
C LYS A 497 22.48 9.98 -10.52
N ARG A 498 22.47 10.47 -11.77
CA ARG A 498 23.54 11.34 -12.31
C ARG A 498 23.57 12.69 -11.59
N ALA A 499 22.42 13.33 -11.39
CA ALA A 499 22.29 14.58 -10.65
C ALA A 499 22.81 14.45 -9.21
N LEU A 500 22.38 13.41 -8.50
CA LEU A 500 22.82 13.14 -7.13
C LEU A 500 24.33 12.90 -7.03
N LYS A 501 24.93 12.21 -8.02
CA LYS A 501 26.39 11.99 -8.07
C LYS A 501 27.16 13.30 -8.23
N LEU A 502 26.65 14.24 -9.03
CA LEU A 502 27.24 15.58 -9.16
C LEU A 502 27.08 16.38 -7.87
N LYS A 503 25.87 16.43 -7.29
CA LYS A 503 25.59 17.13 -6.03
C LYS A 503 26.51 16.64 -4.91
N LYS A 504 26.64 15.32 -4.69
CA LYS A 504 27.55 14.74 -3.69
C LYS A 504 29.04 15.05 -3.87
N LYS A 505 29.47 15.35 -5.10
CA LYS A 505 30.88 15.64 -5.41
C LYS A 505 31.26 17.09 -5.13
N TYR A 506 30.33 18.02 -5.34
CA TYR A 506 30.60 19.46 -5.32
C TYR A 506 29.93 20.19 -4.15
N LEU A 507 28.93 19.59 -3.50
CA LEU A 507 28.24 20.16 -2.34
C LEU A 507 28.63 19.44 -1.05
N PRO A 508 28.66 20.15 0.09
CA PRO A 508 28.73 19.55 1.42
C PRO A 508 27.63 18.51 1.66
N LEU A 509 27.91 17.50 2.49
CA LEU A 509 26.96 16.41 2.76
C LEU A 509 25.71 16.84 3.54
N ASP A 510 25.76 18.00 4.19
CA ASP A 510 24.65 18.66 4.86
C ASP A 510 23.79 19.50 3.90
N ASP A 511 24.06 19.51 2.59
CA ASP A 511 23.23 20.24 1.64
C ASP A 511 21.85 19.57 1.43
N LEU A 512 20.77 20.35 1.54
CA LEU A 512 19.39 19.87 1.43
C LEU A 512 19.09 19.25 0.05
N SER A 513 19.75 19.71 -1.02
CA SER A 513 19.54 19.21 -2.37
C SER A 513 20.01 17.75 -2.55
N ILE A 514 20.95 17.28 -1.72
CA ILE A 514 21.36 15.86 -1.67
C ILE A 514 20.24 15.02 -1.06
N VAL A 515 19.61 15.53 -0.01
CA VAL A 515 18.49 14.89 0.68
C VAL A 515 17.26 14.80 -0.23
N GLU A 516 16.94 15.88 -0.93
CA GLU A 516 15.86 15.93 -1.93
C GLU A 516 16.12 14.93 -3.05
N GLY A 517 17.35 14.90 -3.60
CA GLY A 517 17.72 13.93 -4.63
C GLY A 517 17.61 12.47 -4.18
N LEU A 518 17.92 12.14 -2.93
CA LEU A 518 17.69 10.81 -2.36
C LEU A 518 16.19 10.49 -2.26
N THR A 519 15.38 11.47 -1.85
CA THR A 519 13.93 11.31 -1.68
C THR A 519 13.24 11.09 -3.03
N SER A 520 13.59 11.87 -4.07
CA SER A 520 13.07 11.69 -5.43
C SER A 520 13.41 10.32 -6.02
N ILE A 521 14.64 9.82 -5.78
CA ILE A 521 15.03 8.46 -6.19
C ILE A 521 14.19 7.41 -5.47
N GLY A 522 13.96 7.58 -4.16
CA GLY A 522 13.10 6.69 -3.38
C GLY A 522 11.68 6.58 -3.94
N TYR A 523 11.06 7.71 -4.28
CA TYR A 523 9.73 7.73 -4.91
C TYR A 523 9.70 7.01 -6.27
N ILE A 524 10.69 7.25 -7.12
CA ILE A 524 10.77 6.57 -8.43
C ILE A 524 10.86 5.05 -8.24
N LEU A 525 11.67 4.59 -7.29
CA LEU A 525 11.81 3.16 -6.99
C LEU A 525 10.52 2.56 -6.42
N CYS A 526 9.75 3.32 -5.65
CA CYS A 526 8.44 2.90 -5.17
C CYS A 526 7.46 2.67 -6.32
N GLN A 527 7.43 3.55 -7.32
CA GLN A 527 6.61 3.37 -8.54
C GLN A 527 7.07 2.19 -9.42
N GLN A 528 8.31 1.73 -9.26
CA GLN A 528 8.84 0.53 -9.92
C GLN A 528 8.63 -0.75 -9.10
N GLU A 529 7.91 -0.68 -7.97
CA GLU A 529 7.73 -1.79 -7.01
C GLU A 529 9.05 -2.34 -6.43
N LYS A 530 10.15 -1.58 -6.51
CA LYS A 530 11.46 -1.94 -5.93
C LYS A 530 11.54 -1.42 -4.49
N LEU A 531 10.72 -2.02 -3.63
CA LEU A 531 10.49 -1.56 -2.25
C LEU A 531 11.77 -1.55 -1.39
N ASP A 532 12.63 -2.56 -1.49
CA ASP A 532 13.88 -2.63 -0.70
C ASP A 532 14.88 -1.51 -1.05
N GLU A 533 15.06 -1.25 -2.34
CA GLU A 533 15.92 -0.14 -2.77
C GLU A 533 15.30 1.20 -2.37
N SER A 534 13.98 1.37 -2.53
CA SER A 534 13.28 2.58 -2.11
C SER A 534 13.47 2.86 -0.62
N PHE A 535 13.39 1.82 0.22
CA PHE A 535 13.63 1.90 1.65
C PHE A 535 15.02 2.44 1.98
N ASP A 536 16.10 1.93 1.36
CA ASP A 536 17.47 2.45 1.59
C ASP A 536 17.57 3.95 1.31
N PHE A 537 17.02 4.40 0.18
CA PHE A 537 17.09 5.80 -0.23
C PHE A 537 16.30 6.73 0.71
N HIS A 538 15.07 6.36 1.09
CA HIS A 538 14.28 7.12 2.07
C HIS A 538 14.90 7.10 3.47
N TYR A 539 15.45 5.96 3.90
CA TYR A 539 16.11 5.84 5.21
C TYR A 539 17.40 6.67 5.28
N ARG A 540 18.18 6.74 4.20
CA ARG A 540 19.35 7.63 4.11
C ARG A 540 18.95 9.10 4.09
N SER A 541 17.87 9.46 3.39
CA SER A 541 17.28 10.81 3.44
C SER A 541 16.89 11.19 4.87
N LEU A 542 16.19 10.31 5.59
CA LEU A 542 15.80 10.50 6.98
C LEU A 542 17.01 10.75 7.91
N ARG A 543 18.06 9.91 7.82
CA ARG A 543 19.26 10.08 8.65
C ARG A 543 19.96 11.42 8.41
N LEU A 544 20.04 11.86 7.16
CA LEU A 544 20.65 13.16 6.84
C LEU A 544 19.82 14.33 7.35
N ARG A 545 18.48 14.27 7.21
CA ARG A 545 17.57 15.29 7.78
C ARG A 545 17.71 15.37 9.31
N GLN A 546 17.71 14.24 10.00
CA GLN A 546 17.84 14.21 11.46
C GLN A 546 19.18 14.75 11.95
N LYS A 547 20.26 14.52 11.19
CA LYS A 547 21.62 14.93 11.60
C LYS A 547 21.90 16.41 11.33
N TYR A 548 21.49 16.92 10.17
CA TYR A 548 21.89 18.25 9.70
C TYR A 548 20.74 19.26 9.61
N HIS A 549 19.50 18.81 9.50
CA HIS A 549 18.30 19.65 9.34
C HIS A 549 17.19 19.31 10.35
N PRO A 550 17.47 19.28 11.66
CA PRO A 550 16.51 18.83 12.66
C PRO A 550 15.26 19.72 12.75
N SER A 551 15.32 20.97 12.27
CA SER A 551 14.18 21.88 12.18
C SER A 551 13.16 21.54 11.09
N THR A 552 13.47 20.59 10.19
CA THR A 552 12.57 20.15 9.10
C THR A 552 11.60 19.05 9.54
N TYR A 553 10.88 19.27 10.64
CA TYR A 553 10.02 18.25 11.27
C TYR A 553 8.98 17.65 10.32
N ILE A 554 8.30 18.44 9.49
CA ILE A 554 7.33 17.95 8.49
C ILE A 554 7.97 16.94 7.54
N ASN A 555 9.16 17.23 7.01
CA ASN A 555 9.82 16.31 6.08
C ASN A 555 10.37 15.06 6.78
N ILE A 556 10.77 15.16 8.04
CA ILE A 556 11.14 14.01 8.86
C ILE A 556 9.91 13.10 9.07
N ILE A 557 8.77 13.68 9.42
CA ILE A 557 7.49 12.98 9.56
C ILE A 557 7.11 12.29 8.25
N ASN A 558 7.15 12.99 7.12
CA ASN A 558 6.82 12.41 5.82
C ASN A 558 7.74 11.24 5.45
N ASN A 559 9.05 11.35 5.69
CA ASN A 559 9.98 10.24 5.47
C ASN A 559 9.66 9.04 6.37
N LEU A 560 9.32 9.26 7.65
CA LEU A 560 8.92 8.20 8.57
C LEU A 560 7.63 7.51 8.09
N ASN A 561 6.62 8.29 7.67
CA ASN A 561 5.36 7.74 7.15
C ASN A 561 5.59 6.92 5.88
N ILE A 562 6.41 7.39 4.93
CA ILE A 562 6.73 6.64 3.71
C ILE A 562 7.45 5.32 4.03
N LEU A 563 8.42 5.34 4.96
CA LEU A 563 9.09 4.11 5.40
C LEU A 563 8.10 3.14 6.06
N GLY A 564 7.16 3.67 6.86
CA GLY A 564 6.05 2.90 7.41
C GLY A 564 5.16 2.29 6.32
N CYS A 565 4.84 3.04 5.26
CA CYS A 565 4.05 2.54 4.13
C CYS A 565 4.77 1.44 3.35
N ILE A 566 6.06 1.62 3.07
CA ILE A 566 6.88 0.63 2.35
C ILE A 566 6.92 -0.69 3.14
N LEU A 567 7.18 -0.62 4.45
CA LEU A 567 7.19 -1.80 5.32
C LEU A 567 5.80 -2.44 5.47
N HIS A 568 4.73 -1.63 5.48
CA HIS A 568 3.36 -2.13 5.48
C HIS A 568 3.06 -2.95 4.21
N GLN A 569 3.49 -2.48 3.04
CA GLN A 569 3.35 -3.23 1.77
C GLN A 569 4.20 -4.51 1.74
N GLN A 570 5.31 -4.55 2.49
CA GLN A 570 6.16 -5.74 2.66
C GLN A 570 5.66 -6.69 3.75
N GLU A 571 4.48 -6.44 4.35
CA GLU A 571 3.91 -7.20 5.47
C GLU A 571 4.78 -7.20 6.75
N GLN A 572 5.75 -6.28 6.85
CA GLN A 572 6.62 -6.11 8.02
C GLN A 572 5.98 -5.18 9.04
N TYR A 573 4.87 -5.64 9.61
CA TYR A 573 3.97 -4.80 10.41
C TYR A 573 4.59 -4.28 11.72
N GLU A 574 5.50 -5.00 12.37
CA GLU A 574 6.10 -4.52 13.63
C GLU A 574 7.06 -3.35 13.42
N GLU A 575 7.84 -3.39 12.34
CA GLU A 575 8.79 -2.34 12.00
C GLU A 575 8.06 -1.10 11.47
N ALA A 576 7.03 -1.29 10.64
CA ALA A 576 6.16 -0.21 10.19
C ALA A 576 5.53 0.55 11.38
N LEU A 577 5.17 -0.17 12.44
CA LEU A 577 4.56 0.42 13.64
C LEU A 577 5.51 1.39 14.35
N ASP A 578 6.81 1.06 14.45
CA ASP A 578 7.82 1.96 15.04
C ASP A 578 7.90 3.28 14.27
N PHE A 579 7.94 3.21 12.93
CA PHE A 579 8.03 4.38 12.09
C PHE A 579 6.81 5.30 12.23
N TYR A 580 5.59 4.75 12.20
CA TYR A 580 4.37 5.55 12.40
C TYR A 580 4.26 6.13 13.82
N GLN A 581 4.64 5.38 14.85
CA GLN A 581 4.65 5.90 16.23
C GLN A 581 5.65 7.05 16.42
N ARG A 582 6.81 6.97 15.77
CA ARG A 582 7.80 8.05 15.78
C ARG A 582 7.30 9.28 15.02
N ALA A 583 6.64 9.08 13.88
CA ALA A 583 6.01 10.15 13.12
C ALA A 583 4.95 10.89 13.96
N LEU A 584 4.02 10.14 14.57
CA LEU A 584 2.99 10.66 15.46
C LEU A 584 3.60 11.43 16.64
N LYS A 585 4.63 10.88 17.29
CA LYS A 585 5.30 11.53 18.43
C LYS A 585 5.94 12.87 18.05
N ILE A 586 6.60 12.93 16.88
CA ILE A 586 7.20 14.18 16.38
C ILE A 586 6.09 15.19 16.01
N ARG A 587 4.99 14.73 15.40
CA ARG A 587 3.87 15.59 15.02
C ARG A 587 3.21 16.23 16.25
N VAL A 588 2.81 15.43 17.23
CA VAL A 588 2.17 15.91 18.47
C VAL A 588 3.07 16.88 19.23
N ALA A 589 4.38 16.67 19.25
CA ALA A 589 5.32 17.53 19.97
C ALA A 589 5.57 18.89 19.31
N ASN A 590 5.52 18.97 17.97
CA ASN A 590 5.92 20.17 17.23
C ASN A 590 4.75 20.88 16.52
N TYR A 591 3.63 20.18 16.29
CA TYR A 591 2.44 20.67 15.61
C TYR A 591 1.17 20.27 16.40
N PRO A 592 0.96 20.84 17.61
CA PRO A 592 -0.18 20.48 18.45
C PRO A 592 -1.53 20.83 17.83
N ASP A 593 -1.58 21.82 16.94
CA ASP A 593 -2.79 22.24 16.23
C ASP A 593 -3.09 21.41 14.97
N ASP A 594 -2.19 20.48 14.57
CA ASP A 594 -2.34 19.64 13.37
C ASP A 594 -3.20 18.40 13.63
N THR A 595 -4.41 18.64 14.14
CA THR A 595 -5.33 17.60 14.62
C THR A 595 -5.75 16.62 13.52
N ILE A 596 -5.88 17.10 12.27
CA ILE A 596 -6.27 16.25 11.14
C ILE A 596 -5.22 15.19 10.85
N ASN A 597 -3.94 15.58 10.73
CA ASN A 597 -2.89 14.62 10.41
C ASN A 597 -2.57 13.70 11.60
N VAL A 598 -2.77 14.17 12.83
CA VAL A 598 -2.72 13.29 14.02
C VAL A 598 -3.76 12.18 13.90
N ALA A 599 -5.00 12.49 13.50
CA ALA A 599 -6.02 11.47 13.28
C ALA A 599 -5.66 10.50 12.14
N ILE A 600 -5.05 10.97 11.05
CA ILE A 600 -4.56 10.11 9.95
C ILE A 600 -3.47 9.15 10.45
N ASP A 601 -2.49 9.67 11.20
CA ASP A 601 -1.42 8.84 11.77
C ASP A 601 -2.00 7.76 12.73
N LEU A 602 -3.01 8.11 13.54
CA LEU A 602 -3.72 7.15 14.41
C LEU A 602 -4.47 6.08 13.61
N VAL A 603 -5.13 6.43 12.51
CA VAL A 603 -5.83 5.46 11.63
C VAL A 603 -4.84 4.49 11.01
N ASN A 604 -3.71 4.97 10.48
CA ASN A 604 -2.68 4.12 9.89
C ASN A 604 -2.11 3.13 10.92
N ILE A 605 -1.90 3.57 12.17
CA ILE A 605 -1.49 2.69 13.27
C ILE A 605 -2.58 1.67 13.60
N GLY A 606 -3.84 2.09 13.64
CA GLY A 606 -4.99 1.21 13.86
C GLY A 606 -5.10 0.12 12.79
N GLU A 607 -4.91 0.46 11.52
CA GLU A 607 -4.96 -0.49 10.39
C GLU A 607 -3.88 -1.54 10.49
N LEU A 608 -2.67 -1.12 10.84
CA LEU A 608 -1.54 -2.01 11.04
C LEU A 608 -1.78 -2.99 12.21
N LEU A 609 -2.34 -2.50 13.31
CA LEU A 609 -2.71 -3.34 14.46
C LEU A 609 -3.86 -4.29 14.13
N PHE A 610 -4.81 -3.86 13.30
CA PHE A 610 -5.88 -4.71 12.80
C PHE A 610 -5.34 -5.86 11.93
N LYS A 611 -4.36 -5.58 11.04
CA LYS A 611 -3.68 -6.62 10.25
C LYS A 611 -2.86 -7.59 11.10
N GLN A 612 -2.33 -7.14 12.25
CA GLN A 612 -1.70 -7.99 13.26
C GLN A 612 -2.70 -8.75 14.16
N GLU A 613 -4.02 -8.68 13.88
CA GLU A 613 -5.09 -9.26 14.70
C GLU A 613 -5.14 -8.71 16.15
N LYS A 614 -4.46 -7.58 16.42
CA LYS A 614 -4.47 -6.88 17.72
C LYS A 614 -5.66 -5.92 17.80
N TYR A 615 -6.86 -6.48 17.67
CA TYR A 615 -8.11 -5.73 17.50
C TYR A 615 -8.42 -4.75 18.63
N ASP A 616 -8.20 -5.10 19.89
CA ASP A 616 -8.51 -4.20 21.02
C ASP A 616 -7.65 -2.93 20.99
N ARG A 617 -6.36 -3.06 20.65
CA ARG A 617 -5.48 -1.89 20.49
C ARG A 617 -5.87 -1.10 19.25
N ALA A 618 -6.20 -1.74 18.14
CA ALA A 618 -6.66 -1.04 16.94
C ALA A 618 -7.89 -0.16 17.23
N LEU A 619 -8.85 -0.68 18.02
CA LEU A 619 -10.03 0.07 18.45
C LEU A 619 -9.67 1.32 19.26
N GLU A 620 -8.70 1.25 20.18
CA GLU A 620 -8.25 2.44 20.93
C GLU A 620 -7.77 3.55 19.99
N TYR A 621 -6.94 3.21 19.00
CA TYR A 621 -6.42 4.18 18.02
C TYR A 621 -7.53 4.74 17.13
N TYR A 622 -8.43 3.88 16.62
CA TYR A 622 -9.55 4.33 15.80
C TYR A 622 -10.53 5.21 16.57
N GLN A 623 -10.85 4.89 17.82
CA GLN A 623 -11.75 5.69 18.66
C GLN A 623 -11.14 7.07 18.95
N ASN A 624 -9.84 7.13 19.23
CA ASN A 624 -9.14 8.41 19.40
C ASN A 624 -9.15 9.24 18.10
N ALA A 625 -8.92 8.60 16.95
CA ALA A 625 -9.01 9.27 15.65
C ALA A 625 -10.44 9.77 15.35
N LEU A 626 -11.45 8.98 15.69
CA LEU A 626 -12.87 9.31 15.51
C LEU A 626 -13.24 10.58 16.28
N ILE A 627 -12.88 10.65 17.57
CA ILE A 627 -13.14 11.82 18.42
C ILE A 627 -12.51 13.09 17.83
N ILE A 628 -11.27 12.99 17.35
CA ILE A 628 -10.57 14.13 16.74
C ILE A 628 -11.28 14.59 15.47
N GLN A 629 -11.65 13.65 14.59
CA GLN A 629 -12.29 13.96 13.31
C GLN A 629 -13.72 14.49 13.48
N GLU A 630 -14.50 13.96 14.43
CA GLU A 630 -15.85 14.46 14.73
C GLU A 630 -15.84 15.88 15.32
N ASN A 631 -14.87 16.18 16.19
CA ASN A 631 -14.70 17.53 16.72
C ASN A 631 -14.31 18.54 15.63
N TYR A 632 -13.52 18.10 14.64
CA TYR A 632 -13.08 18.97 13.54
C TYR A 632 -14.15 19.13 12.46
N TYR A 633 -14.87 18.06 12.12
CA TYR A 633 -15.94 18.02 11.12
C TYR A 633 -17.32 17.71 11.74
N PRO A 634 -17.91 18.65 12.49
CA PRO A 634 -19.18 18.42 13.19
C PRO A 634 -20.37 18.18 12.24
N ASN A 635 -20.28 18.63 11.00
CA ASN A 635 -21.31 18.42 9.96
C ASN A 635 -21.09 17.14 9.14
N GLY A 636 -20.15 16.27 9.54
CA GLY A 636 -19.80 15.05 8.82
C GLY A 636 -18.71 15.26 7.77
N HIS A 637 -17.86 14.23 7.59
CA HIS A 637 -16.80 14.17 6.60
C HIS A 637 -16.48 12.71 6.26
N ILE A 638 -15.96 12.43 5.06
CA ILE A 638 -15.70 11.06 4.61
C ILE A 638 -14.65 10.33 5.47
N SER A 639 -13.72 11.07 6.09
CA SER A 639 -12.76 10.53 7.06
C SER A 639 -13.44 9.88 8.28
N ILE A 640 -14.55 10.46 8.76
CA ILE A 640 -15.33 9.90 9.87
C ILE A 640 -15.93 8.56 9.44
N VAL A 641 -16.51 8.51 8.23
CA VAL A 641 -17.12 7.30 7.67
C VAL A 641 -16.09 6.16 7.60
N ASN A 642 -14.91 6.43 7.04
CA ASN A 642 -13.84 5.42 6.93
C ASN A 642 -13.39 4.90 8.31
N ILE A 643 -13.34 5.75 9.33
CA ILE A 643 -13.02 5.33 10.69
C ILE A 643 -14.14 4.46 11.28
N LEU A 644 -15.40 4.84 11.10
CA LEU A 644 -16.55 4.05 11.56
C LEU A 644 -16.55 2.65 10.92
N GLU A 645 -16.25 2.56 9.62
CA GLU A 645 -16.12 1.27 8.94
C GLU A 645 -14.95 0.43 9.45
N ASN A 646 -13.80 1.04 9.68
CA ASN A 646 -12.65 0.33 10.26
C ASN A 646 -12.96 -0.21 11.66
N ILE A 647 -13.68 0.56 12.49
CA ILE A 647 -14.18 0.10 13.79
C ILE A 647 -15.19 -1.03 13.60
N GLY A 648 -16.13 -0.89 12.66
CA GLY A 648 -17.13 -1.89 12.31
C GLY A 648 -16.50 -3.22 11.88
N ARG A 649 -15.53 -3.19 10.96
CA ARG A 649 -14.73 -4.35 10.51
C ARG A 649 -13.94 -4.98 11.66
N THR A 650 -13.42 -4.16 12.57
CA THR A 650 -12.69 -4.66 13.75
C THR A 650 -13.61 -5.42 14.70
N PHE A 651 -14.81 -4.91 14.98
CA PHE A 651 -15.80 -5.65 15.77
C PHE A 651 -16.33 -6.90 15.05
N TYR A 652 -16.45 -6.85 13.72
CA TYR A 652 -16.85 -8.01 12.91
C TYR A 652 -15.85 -9.17 13.07
N ASN A 653 -14.55 -8.90 12.96
CA ASN A 653 -13.51 -9.93 13.13
C ASN A 653 -13.37 -10.42 14.58
N GLN A 654 -13.84 -9.66 15.57
CA GLN A 654 -14.00 -10.12 16.95
C GLN A 654 -15.29 -10.93 17.18
N GLU A 655 -16.07 -11.21 16.13
CA GLU A 655 -17.40 -11.85 16.18
C GLU A 655 -18.43 -11.07 17.03
N LYS A 656 -18.18 -9.79 17.31
CA LYS A 656 -19.08 -8.89 18.05
C LYS A 656 -20.04 -8.20 17.08
N TYR A 657 -20.89 -9.00 16.45
CA TYR A 657 -21.76 -8.58 15.35
C TYR A 657 -22.71 -7.42 15.69
N ASP A 658 -23.26 -7.36 16.91
CA ASP A 658 -24.18 -6.27 17.31
C ASP A 658 -23.48 -4.91 17.35
N ARG A 659 -22.24 -4.86 17.87
CA ARG A 659 -21.43 -3.65 17.86
C ARG A 659 -21.01 -3.27 16.46
N SER A 660 -20.59 -4.26 15.65
CA SER A 660 -20.24 -4.02 14.25
C SER A 660 -21.40 -3.36 13.48
N LEU A 661 -22.62 -3.88 13.67
CA LEU A 661 -23.83 -3.36 13.04
C LEU A 661 -24.10 -1.89 13.39
N GLU A 662 -23.92 -1.50 14.66
CA GLU A 662 -24.08 -0.11 15.13
C GLU A 662 -23.21 0.87 14.31
N PHE A 663 -21.93 0.54 14.12
CA PHE A 663 -20.98 1.40 13.41
C PHE A 663 -21.24 1.43 11.89
N PHE A 664 -21.55 0.30 11.27
CA PHE A 664 -21.89 0.27 9.84
C PHE A 664 -23.22 0.98 9.53
N GLN A 665 -24.25 0.83 10.36
CA GLN A 665 -25.50 1.58 10.20
C GLN A 665 -25.27 3.09 10.32
N ARG A 666 -24.41 3.51 11.25
CA ARG A 666 -24.01 4.92 11.39
C ARG A 666 -23.25 5.42 10.16
N ALA A 667 -22.32 4.64 9.63
CA ALA A 667 -21.58 4.95 8.41
C ALA A 667 -22.51 5.05 7.18
N LEU A 668 -23.44 4.11 7.02
CA LEU A 668 -24.46 4.11 5.96
C LEU A 668 -25.33 5.37 6.02
N GLY A 669 -25.85 5.72 7.21
CA GLY A 669 -26.67 6.93 7.38
C GLY A 669 -25.93 8.22 7.00
N MET A 670 -24.62 8.31 7.31
CA MET A 670 -23.80 9.44 6.87
C MET A 670 -23.59 9.46 5.35
N ARG A 671 -23.37 8.30 4.71
CA ARG A 671 -23.24 8.20 3.25
C ARG A 671 -24.53 8.59 2.53
N GLU A 672 -25.67 8.10 2.98
CA GLU A 672 -26.97 8.43 2.40
C GLU A 672 -27.30 9.92 2.54
N GLN A 673 -26.93 10.54 3.66
CA GLN A 673 -27.25 11.94 3.93
C GLN A 673 -26.33 12.93 3.20
N TYR A 674 -25.01 12.67 3.16
CA TYR A 674 -24.02 13.65 2.71
C TYR A 674 -23.26 13.25 1.45
N PHE A 675 -23.24 11.95 1.10
CA PHE A 675 -22.41 11.39 0.03
C PHE A 675 -23.22 10.49 -0.91
N ALA A 676 -24.49 10.86 -1.17
CA ALA A 676 -25.42 10.06 -1.96
C ALA A 676 -24.98 9.82 -3.43
N ALA A 677 -23.96 10.54 -3.91
CA ALA A 677 -23.34 10.31 -5.22
C ALA A 677 -22.35 9.12 -5.22
N ASP A 678 -21.83 8.70 -4.06
CA ASP A 678 -20.85 7.62 -3.89
C ASP A 678 -21.55 6.27 -3.72
N TYR A 679 -22.30 5.88 -4.74
CA TYR A 679 -23.11 4.67 -4.72
C TYR A 679 -22.31 3.37 -4.50
N ALA A 680 -21.05 3.30 -4.94
CA ALA A 680 -20.19 2.13 -4.74
C ALA A 680 -19.96 1.85 -3.25
N ASP A 681 -19.75 2.92 -2.48
CA ASP A 681 -19.48 2.82 -1.05
C ASP A 681 -20.75 2.52 -0.25
N ILE A 682 -21.92 3.02 -0.68
CA ILE A 682 -23.23 2.66 -0.10
C ILE A 682 -23.47 1.15 -0.29
N VAL A 683 -23.20 0.63 -1.48
CA VAL A 683 -23.32 -0.79 -1.80
C VAL A 683 -22.41 -1.65 -0.92
N GLU A 684 -21.15 -1.23 -0.73
CA GLU A 684 -20.22 -1.98 0.15
C GLU A 684 -20.73 -2.01 1.59
N ASN A 685 -21.23 -0.88 2.10
CA ASN A 685 -21.77 -0.77 3.45
C ASN A 685 -23.02 -1.68 3.64
N LEU A 686 -23.97 -1.64 2.70
CA LEU A 686 -25.13 -2.54 2.68
C LEU A 686 -24.71 -4.01 2.64
N ASN A 687 -23.68 -4.35 1.86
CA ASN A 687 -23.15 -5.69 1.77
C ASN A 687 -22.45 -6.15 3.05
N MET A 688 -21.83 -5.26 3.83
CA MET A 688 -21.29 -5.59 5.15
C MET A 688 -22.39 -5.78 6.19
N ILE A 689 -23.40 -4.91 6.19
CA ILE A 689 -24.59 -5.06 7.05
C ILE A 689 -25.31 -6.39 6.77
N GLY A 690 -25.52 -6.73 5.50
CA GLY A 690 -26.11 -8.01 5.12
C GLY A 690 -25.29 -9.22 5.58
N LEU A 691 -23.96 -9.14 5.48
CA LEU A 691 -23.06 -10.20 5.98
C LEU A 691 -23.13 -10.34 7.51
N ILE A 692 -23.21 -9.22 8.24
CA ILE A 692 -23.41 -9.23 9.69
C ILE A 692 -24.72 -9.91 10.06
N PHE A 693 -25.82 -9.58 9.38
CA PHE A 693 -27.11 -10.25 9.60
C PHE A 693 -27.06 -11.74 9.24
N TYR A 694 -26.35 -12.13 8.19
CA TYR A 694 -26.12 -13.53 7.83
C TYR A 694 -25.44 -14.30 8.97
N HIS A 695 -24.36 -13.77 9.56
CA HIS A 695 -23.68 -14.40 10.70
C HIS A 695 -24.52 -14.42 11.98
N GLN A 696 -25.47 -13.50 12.13
CA GLN A 696 -26.49 -13.54 13.19
C GLN A 696 -27.63 -14.54 12.91
N ASN A 697 -27.63 -15.26 11.78
CA ASN A 697 -28.72 -16.10 11.29
C ASN A 697 -30.04 -15.35 11.01
N LYS A 698 -29.96 -14.04 10.79
CA LYS A 698 -31.07 -13.15 10.41
C LYS A 698 -31.15 -13.05 8.88
N TYR A 699 -31.55 -14.16 8.25
CA TYR A 699 -31.45 -14.33 6.80
C TYR A 699 -32.40 -13.42 6.00
N ASP A 700 -33.56 -13.05 6.56
CA ASP A 700 -34.52 -12.17 5.87
C ASP A 700 -33.99 -10.74 5.78
N GLU A 701 -33.42 -10.22 6.87
CA GLU A 701 -32.77 -8.91 6.91
C GLU A 701 -31.51 -8.88 6.05
N ALA A 702 -30.69 -9.94 6.08
CA ALA A 702 -29.53 -10.09 5.21
C ALA A 702 -29.93 -10.06 3.73
N MET A 703 -31.00 -10.80 3.36
CA MET A 703 -31.53 -10.83 2.01
C MET A 703 -31.98 -9.44 1.55
N HIS A 704 -32.66 -8.69 2.43
CA HIS A 704 -33.10 -7.33 2.12
C HIS A 704 -31.92 -6.41 1.77
N CYS A 705 -30.87 -6.39 2.60
CA CYS A 705 -29.69 -5.56 2.38
C CYS A 705 -28.96 -5.93 1.07
N HIS A 706 -28.76 -7.22 0.80
CA HIS A 706 -28.08 -7.64 -0.44
C HIS A 706 -28.92 -7.40 -1.69
N GLN A 707 -30.26 -7.51 -1.62
CA GLN A 707 -31.14 -7.16 -2.74
C GLN A 707 -31.11 -5.66 -3.04
N GLN A 708 -31.08 -4.82 -2.00
CA GLN A 708 -30.90 -3.37 -2.17
C GLN A 708 -29.55 -3.04 -2.80
N ALA A 709 -28.47 -3.67 -2.33
CA ALA A 709 -27.14 -3.51 -2.90
C ALA A 709 -27.11 -3.93 -4.38
N LEU A 710 -27.70 -5.09 -4.72
CA LEU A 710 -27.80 -5.59 -6.08
C LEU A 710 -28.59 -4.63 -6.98
N TYR A 711 -29.73 -4.12 -6.52
CA TYR A 711 -30.56 -3.16 -7.25
C TYR A 711 -29.78 -1.87 -7.56
N LEU A 712 -29.02 -1.33 -6.60
CA LEU A 712 -28.19 -0.15 -6.82
C LEU A 712 -27.07 -0.43 -7.83
N GLN A 713 -26.39 -1.57 -7.71
CA GLN A 713 -25.33 -1.97 -8.64
C GLN A 713 -25.85 -2.13 -10.07
N GLU A 714 -26.98 -2.82 -10.28
CA GLU A 714 -27.58 -3.03 -11.61
C GLU A 714 -28.10 -1.74 -12.26
N LYS A 715 -28.37 -0.69 -11.47
CA LYS A 715 -28.76 0.63 -11.98
C LYS A 715 -27.57 1.43 -12.52
N ILE A 716 -26.39 1.21 -11.98
CA ILE A 716 -25.19 2.04 -12.22
C ILE A 716 -24.27 1.36 -13.23
N TYR A 717 -24.07 0.05 -13.04
CA TYR A 717 -23.17 -0.75 -13.84
C TYR A 717 -23.95 -1.55 -14.88
N SER A 718 -23.27 -1.99 -15.94
CA SER A 718 -23.83 -3.01 -16.82
C SER A 718 -24.09 -4.29 -16.00
N SER A 719 -25.07 -5.09 -16.42
CA SER A 719 -25.45 -6.34 -15.75
C SER A 719 -24.33 -7.38 -15.65
N GLU A 720 -23.21 -7.14 -16.33
CA GLU A 720 -22.02 -8.00 -16.35
C GLU A 720 -20.90 -7.48 -15.45
N HIS A 721 -21.04 -6.35 -14.75
CA HIS A 721 -19.95 -5.79 -13.96
C HIS A 721 -19.52 -6.70 -12.79
N ILE A 722 -18.21 -6.84 -12.59
CA ILE A 722 -17.63 -7.79 -11.61
C ILE A 722 -18.15 -7.61 -10.18
N SER A 723 -18.44 -6.38 -9.75
CA SER A 723 -18.96 -6.09 -8.39
C SER A 723 -20.33 -6.71 -8.12
N ILE A 724 -21.12 -7.01 -9.16
CA ILE A 724 -22.42 -7.67 -9.05
C ILE A 724 -22.23 -9.13 -8.59
N ALA A 725 -21.16 -9.79 -9.04
CA ALA A 725 -20.90 -11.19 -8.75
C ALA A 725 -20.77 -11.45 -7.24
N ASP A 726 -20.08 -10.58 -6.50
CA ASP A 726 -19.92 -10.73 -5.05
C ASP A 726 -21.24 -10.61 -4.29
N THR A 727 -22.14 -9.71 -4.72
CA THR A 727 -23.47 -9.57 -4.12
C THR A 727 -24.35 -10.79 -4.45
N LEU A 728 -24.28 -11.31 -5.68
CA LEU A 728 -24.99 -12.53 -6.08
C LEU A 728 -24.54 -13.75 -5.24
N ASP A 729 -23.25 -13.86 -4.93
CA ASP A 729 -22.72 -14.95 -4.10
C ASP A 729 -23.23 -14.90 -2.66
N LYS A 730 -23.39 -13.70 -2.09
CA LYS A 730 -23.98 -13.50 -0.76
C LYS A 730 -25.46 -13.88 -0.74
N ILE A 731 -26.22 -13.49 -1.78
CA ILE A 731 -27.63 -13.90 -1.95
C ILE A 731 -27.72 -15.42 -2.09
N ALA A 732 -26.85 -16.03 -2.90
CA ALA A 732 -26.80 -17.47 -3.09
C ALA A 732 -26.46 -18.22 -1.79
N ALA A 733 -25.54 -17.68 -0.97
CA ALA A 733 -25.20 -18.24 0.34
C ALA A 733 -26.41 -18.26 1.28
N ILE A 734 -27.25 -17.22 1.26
CA ILE A 734 -28.50 -17.20 2.04
C ILE A 734 -29.48 -18.28 1.55
N PHE A 735 -29.67 -18.42 0.23
CA PHE A 735 -30.53 -19.49 -0.30
C PHE A 735 -30.00 -20.88 0.07
N ARG A 736 -28.69 -21.09 0.01
CA ARG A 736 -28.04 -22.34 0.43
C ARG A 736 -28.23 -22.60 1.92
N ALA A 737 -28.07 -21.59 2.77
CA ALA A 737 -28.30 -21.69 4.21
C ALA A 737 -29.78 -21.99 4.57
N ASN A 738 -30.71 -21.52 3.74
CA ASN A 738 -32.14 -21.85 3.81
C ASN A 738 -32.51 -23.17 3.08
N GLU A 739 -31.52 -23.93 2.61
CA GLU A 739 -31.68 -25.20 1.88
C GLU A 739 -32.46 -25.09 0.55
N ASP A 740 -32.62 -23.89 -0.01
CA ASP A 740 -33.14 -23.67 -1.37
C ASP A 740 -31.98 -23.77 -2.38
N PHE A 741 -31.46 -24.99 -2.54
CA PHE A 741 -30.28 -25.27 -3.35
C PHE A 741 -30.45 -24.92 -4.83
N HIS A 742 -31.68 -24.97 -5.35
CA HIS A 742 -31.97 -24.62 -6.75
C HIS A 742 -31.73 -23.13 -7.01
N LYS A 743 -32.31 -22.25 -6.17
CA LYS A 743 -32.05 -20.81 -6.31
C LYS A 743 -30.59 -20.47 -6.02
N ALA A 744 -30.00 -21.07 -5.00
CA ALA A 744 -28.59 -20.88 -4.69
C ALA A 744 -27.70 -21.19 -5.91
N PHE A 745 -27.96 -22.32 -6.58
CA PHE A 745 -27.25 -22.69 -7.80
C PHE A 745 -27.44 -21.69 -8.94
N ASP A 746 -28.66 -21.20 -9.18
CA ASP A 746 -28.91 -20.21 -10.24
C ASP A 746 -28.16 -18.90 -10.00
N PHE A 747 -28.16 -18.39 -8.77
CA PHE A 747 -27.42 -17.18 -8.41
C PHE A 747 -25.90 -17.38 -8.50
N TYR A 748 -25.37 -18.48 -7.95
CA TYR A 748 -23.94 -18.79 -8.10
C TYR A 748 -23.54 -18.98 -9.57
N ARG A 749 -24.38 -19.60 -10.40
CA ARG A 749 -24.11 -19.76 -11.84
C ARG A 749 -24.10 -18.43 -12.57
N ARG A 750 -25.04 -17.52 -12.27
CA ARG A 750 -25.04 -16.16 -12.83
C ARG A 750 -23.76 -15.42 -12.45
N SER A 751 -23.35 -15.56 -11.20
CA SER A 751 -22.12 -15.00 -10.67
C SER A 751 -20.87 -15.57 -11.34
N LEU A 752 -20.82 -16.89 -11.60
CA LEU A 752 -19.75 -17.54 -12.35
C LEU A 752 -19.63 -16.97 -13.77
N ASN A 753 -20.76 -16.85 -14.48
CA ASN A 753 -20.78 -16.33 -15.86
C ASN A 753 -20.20 -14.91 -15.95
N ILE A 754 -20.51 -14.06 -14.96
CA ILE A 754 -19.93 -12.72 -14.88
C ILE A 754 -18.40 -12.80 -14.70
N ARG A 755 -17.92 -13.63 -13.77
CA ARG A 755 -16.48 -13.77 -13.52
C ARG A 755 -15.74 -14.38 -14.71
N GLU A 756 -16.33 -15.34 -15.41
CA GLU A 756 -15.75 -15.94 -16.63
C GLU A 756 -15.69 -14.98 -17.83
N HIS A 757 -16.46 -13.89 -17.81
CA HIS A 757 -16.33 -12.83 -18.81
C HIS A 757 -15.12 -11.94 -18.55
N TYR A 758 -14.82 -11.64 -17.28
CA TYR A 758 -13.72 -10.76 -16.87
C TYR A 758 -12.39 -11.49 -16.74
N TYR A 759 -12.43 -12.72 -16.25
CA TYR A 759 -11.26 -13.57 -16.03
C TYR A 759 -11.23 -14.71 -17.05
N SER A 760 -10.05 -15.26 -17.31
CA SER A 760 -9.95 -16.43 -18.18
C SER A 760 -10.64 -17.66 -17.57
N PHE A 761 -11.04 -18.63 -18.40
CA PHE A 761 -11.73 -19.85 -17.95
C PHE A 761 -10.95 -20.66 -16.88
N ASP A 762 -9.62 -20.51 -16.84
CA ASP A 762 -8.71 -21.20 -15.91
C ASP A 762 -8.06 -20.23 -14.90
N ASP A 763 -8.70 -19.11 -14.61
CA ASP A 763 -8.19 -18.13 -13.63
C ASP A 763 -8.36 -18.62 -12.18
N ILE A 764 -7.49 -18.16 -11.28
CA ILE A 764 -7.56 -18.50 -9.85
C ILE A 764 -8.77 -17.81 -9.19
N HIS A 765 -9.15 -16.63 -9.66
CA HIS A 765 -10.21 -15.81 -9.05
C HIS A 765 -11.63 -16.40 -9.17
N ILE A 766 -11.84 -17.43 -10.00
CA ILE A 766 -13.14 -18.11 -10.11
C ILE A 766 -13.28 -19.34 -9.18
N MET A 767 -12.19 -19.78 -8.54
CA MET A 767 -12.16 -21.05 -7.80
C MET A 767 -13.11 -21.07 -6.59
N GLU A 768 -13.23 -19.97 -5.87
CA GLU A 768 -14.13 -19.88 -4.71
C GLU A 768 -15.58 -20.05 -5.15
N ASN A 769 -15.98 -19.37 -6.22
CA ASN A 769 -17.32 -19.47 -6.77
C ASN A 769 -17.62 -20.89 -7.30
N LEU A 770 -16.68 -21.52 -8.01
CA LEU A 770 -16.79 -22.94 -8.41
C LEU A 770 -16.92 -23.86 -7.19
N GLY A 771 -16.20 -23.58 -6.11
CA GLY A 771 -16.27 -24.33 -4.85
C GLY A 771 -17.66 -24.23 -4.21
N ASN A 772 -18.21 -23.01 -4.15
CA ASN A 772 -19.56 -22.76 -3.64
C ASN A 772 -20.63 -23.48 -4.47
N ILE A 773 -20.50 -23.49 -5.80
CA ILE A 773 -21.37 -24.29 -6.69
C ILE A 773 -21.22 -25.78 -6.39
N GLY A 774 -19.99 -26.29 -6.32
CA GLY A 774 -19.70 -27.69 -6.01
C GLY A 774 -20.31 -28.12 -4.68
N HIS A 775 -20.19 -27.30 -3.64
CA HIS A 775 -20.79 -27.57 -2.33
C HIS A 775 -22.33 -27.51 -2.36
N THR A 776 -22.92 -26.53 -3.05
CA THR A 776 -24.39 -26.44 -3.21
C THR A 776 -24.95 -27.68 -3.90
N LEU A 777 -24.29 -28.14 -4.97
CA LEU A 777 -24.67 -29.35 -5.69
C LEU A 777 -24.48 -30.62 -4.84
N TYR A 778 -23.39 -30.68 -4.06
CA TYR A 778 -23.12 -31.78 -3.14
C TYR A 778 -24.20 -31.87 -2.05
N GLU A 779 -24.60 -30.75 -1.45
CA GLU A 779 -25.67 -30.69 -0.45
C GLU A 779 -27.04 -31.04 -1.05
N ASN A 780 -27.27 -30.69 -2.31
CA ASN A 780 -28.45 -31.11 -3.08
C ASN A 780 -28.38 -32.56 -3.60
N SER A 781 -27.42 -33.38 -3.12
CA SER A 781 -27.21 -34.77 -3.52
C SER A 781 -26.91 -34.98 -5.03
N GLN A 782 -26.52 -33.93 -5.75
CA GLN A 782 -26.14 -33.98 -7.17
C GLN A 782 -24.63 -34.19 -7.33
N TYR A 783 -24.14 -35.35 -6.86
CA TYR A 783 -22.71 -35.64 -6.74
C TYR A 783 -21.96 -35.65 -8.08
N ASP A 784 -22.57 -36.13 -9.17
CA ASP A 784 -21.95 -36.13 -10.51
C ASP A 784 -21.63 -34.72 -11.01
N SER A 785 -22.53 -33.78 -10.75
CA SER A 785 -22.36 -32.39 -11.12
C SER A 785 -21.32 -31.73 -10.21
N ALA A 786 -21.42 -31.92 -8.89
CA ALA A 786 -20.46 -31.41 -7.93
C ALA A 786 -19.02 -31.84 -8.24
N LEU A 787 -18.83 -33.11 -8.61
CA LEU A 787 -17.53 -33.68 -8.96
C LEU A 787 -16.87 -32.92 -10.13
N LYS A 788 -17.64 -32.54 -11.17
CA LYS A 788 -17.12 -31.78 -12.32
C LYS A 788 -16.55 -30.42 -11.90
N TYR A 789 -17.24 -29.72 -11.00
CA TYR A 789 -16.79 -28.42 -10.50
C TYR A 789 -15.53 -28.57 -9.63
N PHE A 790 -15.49 -29.54 -8.70
CA PHE A 790 -14.28 -29.77 -7.91
C PHE A 790 -13.09 -30.24 -8.75
N GLN A 791 -13.31 -31.07 -9.78
CA GLN A 791 -12.26 -31.46 -10.74
C GLN A 791 -11.74 -30.27 -11.54
N ARG A 792 -12.60 -29.32 -11.93
CA ARG A 792 -12.18 -28.07 -12.57
C ARG A 792 -11.27 -27.24 -11.67
N ILE A 793 -11.65 -27.08 -10.39
CA ILE A 793 -10.81 -26.39 -9.39
C ILE A 793 -9.44 -27.06 -9.27
N LEU A 794 -9.39 -28.40 -9.20
CA LEU A 794 -8.14 -29.15 -9.13
C LEU A 794 -7.27 -28.93 -10.39
N GLY A 795 -7.89 -28.84 -11.57
CA GLY A 795 -7.22 -28.53 -12.84
C GLY A 795 -6.57 -27.15 -12.84
N ILE A 796 -7.30 -26.13 -12.36
CA ILE A 796 -6.79 -24.75 -12.22
C ILE A 796 -5.61 -24.71 -11.24
N GLN A 797 -5.78 -25.29 -10.05
CA GLN A 797 -4.73 -25.33 -9.02
C GLN A 797 -3.42 -25.96 -9.54
N ARG A 798 -3.50 -27.07 -10.27
CA ARG A 798 -2.32 -27.76 -10.82
C ARG A 798 -1.59 -26.97 -11.91
N LYS A 799 -2.28 -26.11 -12.65
CA LYS A 799 -1.66 -25.25 -13.68
C LYS A 799 -0.86 -24.10 -13.05
N HIS A 800 -1.41 -23.46 -12.01
CA HIS A 800 -0.80 -22.29 -11.36
C HIS A 800 0.20 -22.65 -10.27
N THR A 801 0.01 -23.78 -9.57
CA THR A 801 0.94 -24.27 -8.56
C THR A 801 1.29 -25.73 -8.85
N PRO A 802 2.41 -26.00 -9.54
CA PRO A 802 2.81 -27.35 -9.91
C PRO A 802 3.21 -28.23 -8.70
N SER A 803 3.61 -27.61 -7.58
CA SER A 803 3.93 -28.31 -6.34
C SER A 803 2.68 -28.57 -5.50
N ALA A 804 2.61 -29.74 -4.85
CA ALA A 804 1.54 -30.06 -3.91
C ALA A 804 1.52 -29.02 -2.78
N ASN A 805 0.37 -28.40 -2.54
CA ASN A 805 0.13 -27.46 -1.45
C ASN A 805 -1.16 -27.81 -0.70
N VAL A 806 -1.42 -27.14 0.41
CA VAL A 806 -2.58 -27.39 1.28
C VAL A 806 -3.91 -27.19 0.53
N ASN A 807 -3.96 -26.24 -0.41
CA ASN A 807 -5.16 -25.97 -1.22
C ASN A 807 -5.54 -27.15 -2.13
N ILE A 808 -4.56 -27.83 -2.73
CA ILE A 808 -4.80 -29.06 -3.49
C ILE A 808 -5.37 -30.15 -2.57
N ALA A 809 -4.84 -30.30 -1.35
CA ALA A 809 -5.34 -31.29 -0.39
C ALA A 809 -6.81 -31.03 0.00
N THR A 810 -7.22 -29.77 0.16
CA THR A 810 -8.62 -29.40 0.43
C THR A 810 -9.54 -29.79 -0.72
N THR A 811 -9.17 -29.48 -1.97
CA THR A 811 -9.95 -29.89 -3.15
C THR A 811 -10.04 -31.41 -3.28
N LEU A 812 -8.92 -32.13 -3.04
CA LEU A 812 -8.90 -33.59 -3.03
C LEU A 812 -9.84 -34.17 -1.97
N ASN A 813 -9.96 -33.54 -0.80
CA ASN A 813 -10.88 -33.97 0.24
C ASN A 813 -12.35 -33.76 -0.15
N ASN A 814 -12.68 -32.67 -0.84
CA ASN A 814 -14.04 -32.43 -1.38
C ASN A 814 -14.41 -33.44 -2.48
N ILE A 815 -13.47 -33.74 -3.39
CA ILE A 815 -13.63 -34.78 -4.40
C ILE A 815 -13.82 -36.15 -3.73
N THR A 816 -13.02 -36.44 -2.71
CA THR A 816 -13.10 -37.67 -1.92
C THR A 816 -14.49 -37.87 -1.32
N LEU A 817 -15.03 -36.86 -0.64
CA LEU A 817 -16.38 -36.92 -0.06
C LEU A 817 -17.41 -37.18 -1.15
N THR A 818 -17.32 -36.48 -2.28
CA THR A 818 -18.24 -36.64 -3.41
C THR A 818 -18.21 -38.06 -3.99
N LEU A 819 -17.00 -38.62 -4.19
CA LEU A 819 -16.81 -39.99 -4.67
C LEU A 819 -17.31 -41.03 -3.66
N CYS A 820 -17.17 -40.77 -2.36
CA CYS A 820 -17.67 -41.65 -1.31
C CYS A 820 -19.19 -41.79 -1.39
N HIS A 821 -19.93 -40.70 -1.60
CA HIS A 821 -21.38 -40.74 -1.78
C HIS A 821 -21.85 -41.31 -3.13
N GLN A 822 -21.00 -41.31 -4.16
CA GLN A 822 -21.24 -42.04 -5.41
C GLN A 822 -20.97 -43.55 -5.30
N GLY A 823 -20.44 -44.02 -4.17
CA GLY A 823 -20.08 -45.42 -3.96
C GLY A 823 -18.68 -45.82 -4.46
N ASN A 824 -17.90 -44.87 -4.98
CA ASN A 824 -16.52 -45.11 -5.43
C ASN A 824 -15.52 -44.98 -4.26
N SER A 825 -15.70 -45.84 -3.26
CA SER A 825 -14.97 -45.76 -1.98
C SER A 825 -13.47 -46.03 -2.09
N ASP A 826 -13.03 -46.86 -3.04
CA ASP A 826 -11.61 -47.19 -3.22
C ASP A 826 -10.81 -46.00 -3.77
N GLU A 827 -11.37 -45.29 -4.75
CA GLU A 827 -10.75 -44.08 -5.27
C GLU A 827 -10.78 -42.95 -4.23
N ALA A 828 -11.89 -42.81 -3.49
CA ALA A 828 -12.01 -41.87 -2.38
C ALA A 828 -10.91 -42.13 -1.33
N LEU A 829 -10.71 -43.39 -0.92
CA LEU A 829 -9.67 -43.74 0.05
C LEU A 829 -8.27 -43.34 -0.43
N ARG A 830 -7.97 -43.58 -1.72
CA ARG A 830 -6.68 -43.21 -2.32
C ARG A 830 -6.47 -41.69 -2.31
N LEU A 831 -7.48 -40.91 -2.72
CA LEU A 831 -7.37 -39.45 -2.79
C LEU A 831 -7.31 -38.82 -1.40
N CYS A 832 -8.07 -39.34 -0.43
CA CYS A 832 -8.03 -38.86 0.96
C CYS A 832 -6.67 -39.12 1.61
N SER A 833 -6.09 -40.31 1.36
CA SER A 833 -4.75 -40.65 1.85
C SER A 833 -3.69 -39.72 1.27
N GLN A 834 -3.79 -39.40 -0.03
CA GLN A 834 -2.93 -38.40 -0.68
C GLN A 834 -3.10 -37.01 -0.06
N ALA A 835 -4.34 -36.57 0.20
CA ALA A 835 -4.60 -35.27 0.83
C ALA A 835 -4.01 -35.19 2.25
N LEU A 836 -4.14 -36.26 3.04
CA LEU A 836 -3.56 -36.34 4.38
C LEU A 836 -2.03 -36.30 4.36
N GLU A 837 -1.39 -36.99 3.40
CA GLU A 837 0.07 -37.00 3.25
C GLU A 837 0.61 -35.60 2.91
N VAL A 838 -0.04 -34.90 1.96
CA VAL A 838 0.32 -33.51 1.62
C VAL A 838 0.15 -32.60 2.84
N ARG A 839 -0.98 -32.70 3.57
CA ARG A 839 -1.20 -31.90 4.79
C ARG A 839 -0.13 -32.16 5.86
N ARG A 840 0.26 -33.43 6.08
CA ARG A 840 1.34 -33.78 7.02
C ARG A 840 2.72 -33.28 6.62
N GLN A 841 2.98 -33.12 5.32
CA GLN A 841 4.26 -32.63 4.83
C GLN A 841 4.45 -31.12 5.05
N TYR A 842 3.38 -30.33 4.89
CA TYR A 842 3.47 -28.86 4.89
C TYR A 842 2.90 -28.18 6.15
N LEU A 843 2.15 -28.90 6.98
CA LEU A 843 1.53 -28.34 8.20
C LEU A 843 2.15 -28.94 9.47
N PRO A 844 2.13 -28.19 10.58
CA PRO A 844 2.47 -28.75 11.89
C PRO A 844 1.61 -29.97 12.24
N PRO A 845 2.13 -30.94 13.04
CA PRO A 845 1.38 -32.15 13.41
C PRO A 845 0.03 -31.88 14.09
N VAL A 846 -0.11 -30.72 14.75
CA VAL A 846 -1.33 -30.26 15.41
C VAL A 846 -1.93 -29.14 14.55
N HIS A 847 -2.81 -29.49 13.62
CA HIS A 847 -3.43 -28.53 12.70
C HIS A 847 -4.85 -28.97 12.30
N LEU A 848 -5.77 -28.01 12.14
CA LEU A 848 -7.19 -28.27 11.86
C LEU A 848 -7.41 -29.05 10.56
N ASP A 849 -6.70 -28.71 9.48
CA ASP A 849 -6.81 -29.42 8.19
C ASP A 849 -6.45 -30.91 8.27
N ILE A 850 -5.50 -31.29 9.13
CA ILE A 850 -5.18 -32.71 9.36
C ILE A 850 -6.39 -33.42 9.96
N THR A 851 -7.10 -32.77 10.90
CA THR A 851 -8.32 -33.32 11.51
C THR A 851 -9.43 -33.51 10.48
N GLN A 852 -9.56 -32.62 9.50
CA GLN A 852 -10.56 -32.75 8.44
C GLN A 852 -10.31 -33.98 7.55
N SER A 853 -9.04 -34.25 7.17
CA SER A 853 -8.71 -35.45 6.39
C SER A 853 -8.91 -36.74 7.21
N LEU A 854 -8.55 -36.73 8.50
CA LEU A 854 -8.79 -37.87 9.39
C LEU A 854 -10.28 -38.14 9.59
N TYR A 855 -11.08 -37.09 9.74
CA TYR A 855 -12.54 -37.20 9.82
C TYR A 855 -13.11 -37.82 8.55
N THR A 856 -12.69 -37.33 7.37
CA THR A 856 -13.13 -37.89 6.08
C THR A 856 -12.69 -39.35 5.88
N LEU A 857 -11.48 -39.72 6.32
CA LEU A 857 -11.06 -41.13 6.34
C LEU A 857 -11.95 -41.98 7.26
N GLY A 858 -12.33 -41.43 8.41
CA GLY A 858 -13.29 -42.05 9.32
C GLY A 858 -14.62 -42.36 8.62
N ASP A 859 -15.17 -41.37 7.89
CA ASP A 859 -16.40 -41.54 7.11
C ASP A 859 -16.25 -42.61 6.02
N ILE A 860 -15.16 -42.59 5.25
CA ILE A 860 -14.92 -43.60 4.19
C ILE A 860 -14.87 -45.01 4.78
N TYR A 861 -14.12 -45.21 5.86
CA TYR A 861 -14.04 -46.52 6.50
C TYR A 861 -15.38 -46.95 7.12
N TYR A 862 -16.17 -46.00 7.62
CA TYR A 862 -17.53 -46.27 8.06
C TYR A 862 -18.41 -46.76 6.90
N PHE A 863 -18.40 -46.08 5.76
CA PHE A 863 -19.14 -46.49 4.54
C PHE A 863 -18.63 -47.80 3.92
N GLN A 864 -17.38 -48.19 4.20
CA GLN A 864 -16.86 -49.50 3.79
C GLN A 864 -17.26 -50.63 4.76
N GLY A 865 -17.84 -50.31 5.91
CA GLY A 865 -18.17 -51.26 6.99
C GLY A 865 -16.98 -51.61 7.88
N ASN A 866 -15.84 -50.91 7.77
CA ASN A 866 -14.66 -51.11 8.62
C ASN A 866 -14.70 -50.20 9.85
N TYR A 867 -15.62 -50.52 10.76
CA TYR A 867 -15.88 -49.74 11.97
C TYR A 867 -14.66 -49.56 12.89
N ALA A 868 -13.74 -50.53 12.94
CA ALA A 868 -12.55 -50.45 13.78
C ALA A 868 -11.59 -49.36 13.30
N LYS A 869 -11.32 -49.29 11.98
CA LYS A 869 -10.48 -48.23 11.41
C LYS A 869 -11.18 -46.87 11.45
N ALA A 870 -12.48 -46.84 11.21
CA ALA A 870 -13.27 -45.62 11.34
C ALA A 870 -13.13 -45.02 12.75
N LEU A 871 -13.28 -45.85 13.78
CA LEU A 871 -13.11 -45.46 15.18
C LEU A 871 -11.72 -44.87 15.46
N GLU A 872 -10.66 -45.52 14.94
CA GLU A 872 -9.29 -45.06 15.12
C GLU A 872 -9.08 -43.64 14.57
N HIS A 873 -9.56 -43.38 13.34
CA HIS A 873 -9.39 -42.08 12.69
C HIS A 873 -10.22 -40.96 13.34
N PHE A 874 -11.47 -41.23 13.75
CA PHE A 874 -12.25 -40.24 14.51
C PHE A 874 -11.61 -39.94 15.88
N GLN A 875 -11.04 -40.94 16.57
CA GLN A 875 -10.31 -40.71 17.81
C GLN A 875 -8.99 -39.95 17.61
N GLN A 876 -8.31 -40.13 16.47
CA GLN A 876 -7.14 -39.32 16.12
C GLN A 876 -7.54 -37.86 15.83
N SER A 877 -8.62 -37.64 15.08
CA SER A 877 -9.19 -36.31 14.83
C SER A 877 -9.54 -35.59 16.14
N LEU A 878 -10.30 -36.26 17.02
CA LEU A 878 -10.70 -35.71 18.32
C LEU A 878 -9.48 -35.33 19.18
N ARG A 879 -8.47 -36.21 19.30
CA ARG A 879 -7.25 -35.94 20.07
C ARG A 879 -6.48 -34.70 19.61
N ILE A 880 -6.42 -34.46 18.29
CA ILE A 880 -5.76 -33.26 17.76
C ILE A 880 -6.60 -32.02 18.08
N LYS A 881 -7.93 -32.10 17.93
CA LYS A 881 -8.83 -30.98 18.28
C LYS A 881 -8.76 -30.63 19.77
N GLU A 882 -8.66 -31.63 20.65
CA GLU A 882 -8.49 -31.44 22.10
C GLU A 882 -7.19 -30.69 22.46
N GLN A 883 -6.16 -30.74 21.61
CA GLN A 883 -4.94 -29.95 21.80
C GLN A 883 -5.06 -28.52 21.27
N LEU A 884 -5.95 -28.28 20.30
CA LEU A 884 -6.15 -26.97 19.67
C LEU A 884 -7.14 -26.08 20.41
N PHE A 885 -8.17 -26.67 21.01
CA PHE A 885 -9.29 -25.93 21.56
C PHE A 885 -9.55 -26.25 23.03
N VAL A 886 -10.20 -25.33 23.74
CA VAL A 886 -10.71 -25.54 25.10
C VAL A 886 -11.81 -26.63 25.07
N SER A 887 -11.96 -27.38 26.16
CA SER A 887 -12.78 -28.60 26.30
C SER A 887 -14.28 -28.49 25.93
N ASP A 888 -14.80 -27.28 25.70
CA ASP A 888 -16.20 -27.03 25.34
C ASP A 888 -16.39 -26.57 23.88
N HIS A 889 -15.39 -26.72 23.00
CA HIS A 889 -15.49 -26.22 21.63
C HIS A 889 -16.48 -27.05 20.76
N LEU A 890 -17.30 -26.38 19.95
CA LEU A 890 -18.33 -27.01 19.11
C LEU A 890 -17.80 -28.02 18.08
N SER A 891 -16.52 -27.90 17.69
CA SER A 891 -15.89 -28.79 16.70
C SER A 891 -15.74 -30.24 17.15
N PHE A 892 -15.87 -30.53 18.45
CA PHE A 892 -15.79 -31.88 19.02
C PHE A 892 -17.06 -32.70 18.78
N VAL A 893 -18.21 -32.03 18.67
CA VAL A 893 -19.54 -32.66 18.63
C VAL A 893 -19.66 -33.71 17.52
N GLY A 894 -19.10 -33.43 16.34
CA GLY A 894 -19.12 -34.34 15.20
C GLY A 894 -18.34 -35.63 15.47
N ASP A 895 -17.09 -35.53 15.93
CA ASP A 895 -16.28 -36.70 16.26
C ASP A 895 -16.92 -37.52 17.38
N LEU A 896 -17.40 -36.87 18.44
CA LEU A 896 -18.04 -37.53 19.59
C LEU A 896 -19.28 -38.32 19.15
N ASN A 897 -20.16 -37.74 18.34
CA ASN A 897 -21.34 -38.43 17.83
C ASN A 897 -20.97 -39.59 16.89
N ASN A 898 -20.00 -39.41 16.00
CA ASN A 898 -19.56 -40.49 15.10
C ASN A 898 -18.91 -41.66 15.87
N ILE A 899 -18.09 -41.35 16.88
CA ILE A 899 -17.51 -42.34 17.79
C ILE A 899 -18.62 -43.11 18.52
N GLY A 900 -19.60 -42.41 19.10
CA GLY A 900 -20.74 -43.05 19.77
C GLY A 900 -21.54 -43.95 18.83
N MET A 901 -21.81 -43.49 17.60
CA MET A 901 -22.51 -44.28 16.59
C MET A 901 -21.74 -45.56 16.21
N ILE A 902 -20.42 -45.48 16.07
CA ILE A 902 -19.58 -46.65 15.80
C ILE A 902 -19.55 -47.61 17.00
N LEU A 903 -19.48 -47.09 18.22
CA LEU A 903 -19.51 -47.92 19.44
C LEU A 903 -20.85 -48.66 19.58
N ASN A 904 -21.98 -48.04 19.21
CA ASN A 904 -23.26 -48.72 19.09
C ASN A 904 -23.20 -49.90 18.09
N ARG A 905 -22.57 -49.71 16.92
CA ARG A 905 -22.39 -50.79 15.92
C ARG A 905 -21.49 -51.91 16.41
N LEU A 906 -20.52 -51.61 17.29
CA LEU A 906 -19.64 -52.59 17.91
C LEU A 906 -20.23 -53.24 19.18
N GLY A 907 -21.47 -52.91 19.56
CA GLY A 907 -22.14 -53.46 20.74
C GLY A 907 -21.69 -52.87 22.09
N LYS A 908 -20.94 -51.76 22.07
CA LYS A 908 -20.44 -51.07 23.28
C LYS A 908 -21.36 -49.91 23.67
N TYR A 909 -22.57 -50.23 24.10
CA TYR A 909 -23.63 -49.24 24.30
C TYR A 909 -23.37 -48.26 25.45
N SER A 910 -22.76 -48.71 26.56
CA SER A 910 -22.40 -47.83 27.69
C SER A 910 -21.42 -46.74 27.26
N ASP A 911 -20.34 -47.14 26.56
CA ASP A 911 -19.32 -46.21 26.09
C ASP A 911 -19.95 -45.24 25.06
N ALA A 912 -20.81 -45.76 24.16
CA ALA A 912 -21.50 -44.94 23.19
C ALA A 912 -22.36 -43.84 23.85
N LEU A 913 -23.07 -44.19 24.91
CA LEU A 913 -23.90 -43.26 25.67
C LEU A 913 -23.06 -42.12 26.26
N ASP A 914 -21.91 -42.43 26.85
CA ASP A 914 -20.98 -41.43 27.41
C ASP A 914 -20.52 -40.41 26.36
N TYR A 915 -20.15 -40.87 25.15
CA TYR A 915 -19.71 -39.99 24.08
C TYR A 915 -20.84 -39.09 23.56
N HIS A 916 -22.06 -39.64 23.39
CA HIS A 916 -23.21 -38.85 22.97
C HIS A 916 -23.65 -37.84 24.04
N GLN A 917 -23.57 -38.20 25.32
CA GLN A 917 -23.84 -37.27 26.43
C GLN A 917 -22.82 -36.14 26.50
N LYS A 918 -21.52 -36.43 26.28
CA LYS A 918 -20.49 -35.37 26.17
C LYS A 918 -20.81 -34.39 25.03
N ALA A 919 -21.20 -34.91 23.86
CA ALA A 919 -21.62 -34.06 22.75
C ALA A 919 -22.82 -33.18 23.12
N LEU A 920 -23.82 -33.75 23.81
CA LEU A 920 -25.01 -33.03 24.27
C LEU A 920 -24.67 -31.91 25.27
N VAL A 921 -23.78 -32.17 26.23
CA VAL A 921 -23.34 -31.16 27.23
C VAL A 921 -22.69 -29.97 26.54
N ILE A 922 -21.82 -30.21 25.56
CA ILE A 922 -21.19 -29.13 24.78
C ILE A 922 -22.26 -28.34 24.04
N GLN A 923 -23.18 -29.00 23.35
CA GLN A 923 -24.24 -28.32 22.59
C GLN A 923 -25.17 -27.48 23.49
N ASN A 924 -25.53 -27.96 24.68
CA ASN A 924 -26.39 -27.23 25.62
C ASN A 924 -25.74 -25.97 26.21
N LYS A 925 -24.41 -25.88 26.21
CA LYS A 925 -23.69 -24.65 26.61
C LYS A 925 -23.74 -23.56 25.54
N HIS A 926 -23.74 -23.96 24.26
CA HIS A 926 -23.66 -23.04 23.12
C HIS A 926 -25.00 -22.70 22.49
N TYR A 927 -25.98 -23.58 22.64
CA TYR A 927 -27.29 -23.43 22.02
C TYR A 927 -28.40 -23.39 23.07
N PRO A 928 -29.45 -22.58 22.87
CA PRO A 928 -30.61 -22.56 23.76
C PRO A 928 -31.35 -23.90 23.73
N LEU A 929 -32.05 -24.22 24.82
CA LEU A 929 -32.92 -25.40 24.94
C LEU A 929 -33.89 -25.48 23.75
N GLY A 930 -33.93 -26.64 23.09
CA GLY A 930 -34.75 -26.88 21.89
C GLY A 930 -34.10 -26.50 20.56
N HIS A 931 -32.85 -26.02 20.55
CA HIS A 931 -32.11 -25.76 19.32
C HIS A 931 -31.90 -27.03 18.49
N ILE A 932 -32.02 -26.92 17.16
CA ILE A 932 -32.08 -28.09 16.28
C ILE A 932 -30.81 -28.95 16.29
N LYS A 933 -29.63 -28.36 16.49
CA LYS A 933 -28.36 -29.12 16.55
C LYS A 933 -28.31 -30.08 17.75
N ILE A 934 -29.00 -29.77 18.85
CA ILE A 934 -29.14 -30.63 20.03
C ILE A 934 -29.92 -31.90 19.67
N SER A 935 -30.87 -31.80 18.74
CA SER A 935 -31.74 -32.91 18.34
C SER A 935 -30.99 -34.11 17.75
N ILE A 936 -29.83 -33.89 17.12
CA ILE A 936 -29.03 -34.96 16.52
C ILE A 936 -28.45 -35.86 17.63
N SER A 937 -27.78 -35.26 18.63
CA SER A 937 -27.24 -35.99 19.76
C SER A 937 -28.34 -36.66 20.58
N LEU A 938 -29.46 -35.98 20.85
CA LEU A 938 -30.60 -36.59 21.55
C LEU A 938 -31.18 -37.81 20.82
N ASN A 939 -31.26 -37.76 19.50
CA ASN A 939 -31.75 -38.89 18.71
C ASN A 939 -30.77 -40.09 18.75
N HIS A 940 -29.46 -39.83 18.75
CA HIS A 940 -28.45 -40.89 18.95
C HIS A 940 -28.50 -41.48 20.37
N ILE A 941 -28.68 -40.66 21.40
CA ILE A 941 -28.87 -41.11 22.79
C ILE A 941 -30.12 -42.00 22.86
N GLY A 942 -31.25 -41.57 22.28
CA GLY A 942 -32.48 -42.36 22.25
C GLY A 942 -32.28 -43.73 21.59
N LEU A 943 -31.54 -43.80 20.48
CA LEU A 943 -31.17 -45.08 19.86
C LEU A 943 -30.28 -45.94 20.77
N THR A 944 -29.28 -45.35 21.44
CA THR A 944 -28.40 -46.06 22.38
C THR A 944 -29.17 -46.64 23.56
N LEU A 945 -30.07 -45.86 24.16
CA LEU A 945 -30.95 -46.32 25.24
C LEU A 945 -31.86 -47.45 24.77
N GLY A 946 -32.38 -47.38 23.53
CA GLY A 946 -33.13 -48.47 22.93
C GLY A 946 -32.32 -49.76 22.79
N TYR A 947 -31.01 -49.67 22.47
CA TYR A 947 -30.11 -50.83 22.47
C TYR A 947 -29.81 -51.38 23.88
N GLN A 948 -29.95 -50.56 24.92
CA GLN A 948 -29.85 -50.96 26.34
C GLN A 948 -31.17 -51.48 26.91
N GLU A 949 -32.21 -51.61 26.08
CA GLU A 949 -33.57 -52.04 26.46
C GLU A 949 -34.36 -51.04 27.33
N ASP A 950 -33.88 -49.80 27.47
CA ASP A 950 -34.58 -48.70 28.14
C ASP A 950 -35.59 -48.02 27.19
N PHE A 951 -36.56 -48.80 26.73
CA PHE A 951 -37.46 -48.41 25.63
C PHE A 951 -38.34 -47.19 25.92
N GLU A 952 -38.82 -47.02 27.15
CA GLU A 952 -39.74 -45.93 27.50
C GLU A 952 -39.03 -44.56 27.45
N GLU A 953 -37.82 -44.47 28.01
CA GLU A 953 -37.01 -43.24 27.95
C GLU A 953 -36.53 -42.95 26.52
N ALA A 954 -36.11 -43.98 25.79
CA ALA A 954 -35.72 -43.89 24.39
C ALA A 954 -36.85 -43.31 23.51
N LEU A 955 -38.07 -43.84 23.64
CA LEU A 955 -39.24 -43.36 22.89
C LEU A 955 -39.63 -41.94 23.27
N LEU A 956 -39.58 -41.58 24.56
CA LEU A 956 -39.87 -40.22 25.02
C LEU A 956 -38.88 -39.19 24.42
N LEU A 957 -37.59 -39.50 24.43
CA LEU A 957 -36.57 -38.61 23.87
C LEU A 957 -36.75 -38.43 22.37
N CYS A 958 -36.90 -39.53 21.62
CA CYS A 958 -37.05 -39.48 20.17
C CYS A 958 -38.38 -38.82 19.73
N THR A 959 -39.48 -38.99 20.48
CA THR A 959 -40.75 -38.31 20.17
C THR A 959 -40.68 -36.80 20.40
N ASN A 960 -40.07 -36.35 21.51
CA ASN A 960 -39.81 -34.93 21.77
C ASN A 960 -38.94 -34.30 20.67
N VAL A 961 -37.91 -35.03 20.21
CA VAL A 961 -37.07 -34.61 19.09
C VAL A 961 -37.88 -34.51 17.78
N LEU A 962 -38.74 -35.49 17.48
CA LEU A 962 -39.60 -35.48 16.31
C LEU A 962 -40.54 -34.26 16.31
N GLU A 963 -41.17 -33.96 17.44
CA GLU A 963 -42.06 -32.79 17.57
C GLU A 963 -41.31 -31.48 17.35
N THR A 964 -40.10 -31.36 17.91
CA THR A 964 -39.24 -30.19 17.71
C THR A 964 -38.89 -30.01 16.24
N ARG A 965 -38.55 -31.11 15.54
CA ARG A 965 -38.24 -31.10 14.10
C ARG A 965 -39.46 -30.75 13.24
N LYS A 966 -40.65 -31.29 13.56
CA LYS A 966 -41.91 -31.00 12.83
C LYS A 966 -42.33 -29.53 12.92
N LYS A 967 -42.03 -28.84 14.02
CA LYS A 967 -42.34 -27.40 14.18
C LYS A 967 -41.48 -26.49 13.29
N ARG A 968 -40.28 -26.94 12.90
CA ARG A 968 -39.28 -26.11 12.21
C ARG A 968 -39.11 -26.46 10.74
N TYR A 969 -39.25 -27.73 10.38
CA TYR A 969 -38.99 -28.20 9.02
C TYR A 969 -40.29 -28.43 8.23
N PRO A 970 -40.23 -28.29 6.88
CA PRO A 970 -41.29 -28.78 6.00
C PRO A 970 -41.56 -30.28 6.23
N SER A 971 -42.81 -30.71 5.98
CA SER A 971 -43.26 -32.08 6.26
C SER A 971 -42.47 -33.19 5.54
N ALA A 972 -41.77 -32.87 4.45
CA ALA A 972 -40.96 -33.80 3.65
C ALA A 972 -39.45 -33.73 3.93
N HIS A 973 -39.01 -33.22 5.08
CA HIS A 973 -37.60 -33.01 5.39
C HIS A 973 -36.88 -34.25 5.96
N LYS A 974 -35.62 -34.49 5.58
CA LYS A 974 -34.85 -35.69 5.98
C LYS A 974 -34.77 -35.90 7.50
N ASN A 975 -34.52 -34.83 8.28
CA ASN A 975 -34.40 -34.93 9.74
C ASN A 975 -35.69 -35.44 10.41
N ILE A 976 -36.88 -35.18 9.84
CA ILE A 976 -38.13 -35.76 10.33
C ILE A 976 -38.13 -37.26 10.09
N SER A 977 -37.72 -37.70 8.89
CA SER A 977 -37.58 -39.12 8.57
C SER A 977 -36.58 -39.83 9.48
N ASP A 978 -35.44 -39.22 9.81
CA ASP A 978 -34.45 -39.84 10.70
C ASP A 978 -34.98 -40.08 12.11
N SER A 979 -35.80 -39.16 12.63
CA SER A 979 -36.48 -39.35 13.91
C SER A 979 -37.53 -40.46 13.84
N LEU A 980 -38.35 -40.49 12.79
CA LEU A 980 -39.33 -41.56 12.57
C LEU A 980 -38.65 -42.93 12.45
N TYR A 981 -37.56 -43.00 11.70
CA TYR A 981 -36.73 -44.20 11.56
C TYR A 981 -36.17 -44.64 12.91
N SER A 982 -35.69 -43.70 13.73
CA SER A 982 -35.14 -44.01 15.05
C SER A 982 -36.20 -44.55 16.01
N ILE A 983 -37.39 -43.95 16.01
CA ILE A 983 -38.56 -44.46 16.75
C ILE A 983 -38.94 -45.87 16.26
N GLY A 984 -39.01 -46.05 14.93
CA GLY A 984 -39.30 -47.36 14.32
C GLY A 984 -38.28 -48.43 14.73
N ARG A 985 -36.99 -48.08 14.82
CA ARG A 985 -35.92 -48.98 15.30
C ARG A 985 -36.13 -49.38 16.76
N ILE A 986 -36.48 -48.43 17.62
CA ILE A 986 -36.73 -48.70 19.04
C ILE A 986 -37.96 -49.62 19.21
N LEU A 987 -39.04 -49.36 18.47
CA LEU A 987 -40.23 -50.21 18.47
C LEU A 987 -39.96 -51.62 17.93
N TYR A 988 -39.13 -51.72 16.89
CA TYR A 988 -38.67 -53.01 16.36
C TYR A 988 -37.91 -53.81 17.44
N MET A 989 -37.02 -53.17 18.20
CA MET A 989 -36.31 -53.82 19.32
C MET A 989 -37.24 -54.21 20.47
N LYS A 990 -38.28 -53.41 20.74
CA LYS A 990 -39.38 -53.74 21.66
C LYS A 990 -40.30 -54.88 21.16
N LYS A 991 -40.11 -55.35 19.91
CA LYS A 991 -40.92 -56.34 19.20
C LYS A 991 -42.36 -55.88 18.89
N ASP A 992 -42.61 -54.57 18.91
CA ASP A 992 -43.86 -53.99 18.43
C ASP A 992 -43.78 -53.78 16.91
N TYR A 993 -43.95 -54.87 16.18
CA TYR A 993 -43.76 -54.90 14.73
C TYR A 993 -44.79 -54.08 13.96
N ASP A 994 -46.01 -53.95 14.48
CA ASP A 994 -47.10 -53.21 13.83
C ASP A 994 -46.82 -51.71 13.84
N MET A 995 -46.50 -51.15 15.02
CA MET A 995 -46.16 -49.74 15.11
C MET A 995 -44.82 -49.44 14.41
N ALA A 996 -43.82 -50.31 14.55
CA ALA A 996 -42.54 -50.14 13.87
C ALA A 996 -42.71 -50.03 12.35
N LEU A 997 -43.53 -50.90 11.75
CA LEU A 997 -43.79 -50.89 10.31
C LEU A 997 -44.40 -49.57 9.83
N ASP A 998 -45.33 -48.98 10.61
CA ASP A 998 -45.95 -47.70 10.29
C ASP A 998 -44.93 -46.56 10.28
N TYR A 999 -44.11 -46.46 11.33
CA TYR A 999 -43.04 -45.45 11.40
C TYR A 999 -42.00 -45.60 10.28
N PHE A 1000 -41.61 -46.83 9.92
CA PHE A 1000 -40.69 -47.05 8.80
C PHE A 1000 -41.30 -46.68 7.44
N ARG A 1001 -42.59 -46.93 7.23
CA ARG A 1001 -43.29 -46.53 6.00
C ARG A 1001 -43.39 -45.01 5.87
N GLN A 1002 -43.73 -44.31 6.96
CA GLN A 1002 -43.71 -42.84 6.98
C GLN A 1002 -42.30 -42.30 6.70
N ALA A 1003 -41.27 -42.89 7.32
CA ALA A 1003 -39.87 -42.52 7.07
C ALA A 1003 -39.45 -42.74 5.61
N LEU A 1004 -39.87 -43.88 5.01
CA LEU A 1004 -39.61 -44.23 3.61
C LEU A 1004 -40.29 -43.26 2.63
N GLU A 1005 -41.55 -42.89 2.88
CA GLU A 1005 -42.28 -41.94 2.03
C GLU A 1005 -41.59 -40.58 2.01
N ILE A 1006 -41.19 -40.07 3.18
CA ILE A 1006 -40.45 -38.81 3.30
C ILE A 1006 -39.09 -38.91 2.59
N ARG A 1007 -38.33 -40.01 2.78
CA ARG A 1007 -37.03 -40.22 2.11
C ARG A 1007 -37.18 -40.24 0.59
N LYS A 1008 -38.14 -40.98 0.04
CA LYS A 1008 -38.39 -41.02 -1.41
C LYS A 1008 -38.72 -39.64 -1.98
N LYS A 1009 -39.50 -38.83 -1.25
CA LYS A 1009 -39.85 -37.47 -1.68
C LYS A 1009 -38.67 -36.49 -1.58
N TYR A 1010 -37.83 -36.62 -0.56
CA TYR A 1010 -36.70 -35.71 -0.32
C TYR A 1010 -35.54 -35.97 -1.30
N TYR A 1011 -35.08 -37.22 -1.43
CA TYR A 1011 -33.87 -37.53 -2.18
C TYR A 1011 -34.06 -37.54 -3.71
N GLN A 1012 -35.30 -37.70 -4.20
CA GLN A 1012 -35.70 -37.77 -5.63
C GLN A 1012 -35.05 -38.92 -6.46
N HIS A 1013 -33.96 -39.50 -5.98
CA HIS A 1013 -33.23 -40.64 -6.53
C HIS A 1013 -33.01 -41.72 -5.45
N ASP A 1014 -32.59 -42.91 -5.88
CA ASP A 1014 -32.22 -43.99 -4.97
C ASP A 1014 -31.10 -43.53 -4.02
N SER A 1015 -31.25 -43.83 -2.73
CA SER A 1015 -30.26 -43.49 -1.70
C SER A 1015 -30.09 -44.64 -0.72
N ILE A 1016 -28.96 -44.68 -0.02
CA ILE A 1016 -28.67 -45.69 1.00
C ILE A 1016 -29.75 -45.67 2.10
N GLU A 1017 -30.21 -44.49 2.50
CA GLU A 1017 -31.23 -44.32 3.53
C GLU A 1017 -32.59 -44.93 3.12
N ILE A 1018 -32.91 -44.94 1.82
CA ILE A 1018 -34.08 -45.66 1.30
C ILE A 1018 -33.89 -47.16 1.45
N ALA A 1019 -32.71 -47.69 1.11
CA ALA A 1019 -32.40 -49.11 1.24
C ALA A 1019 -32.44 -49.60 2.71
N GLU A 1020 -31.98 -48.79 3.66
CA GLU A 1020 -32.06 -49.10 5.09
C GLU A 1020 -33.51 -49.27 5.58
N CYS A 1021 -34.42 -48.39 5.17
CA CYS A 1021 -35.85 -48.51 5.48
C CYS A 1021 -36.44 -49.78 4.86
N LEU A 1022 -36.17 -50.01 3.57
CA LEU A 1022 -36.67 -51.17 2.83
C LEU A 1022 -36.19 -52.50 3.44
N ASN A 1023 -34.93 -52.58 3.88
CA ASN A 1023 -34.38 -53.76 4.56
C ASN A 1023 -35.15 -54.12 5.82
N ILE A 1024 -35.43 -53.13 6.67
CA ILE A 1024 -36.12 -53.39 7.94
C ILE A 1024 -37.60 -53.69 7.70
N ILE A 1025 -38.25 -52.98 6.78
CA ILE A 1025 -39.63 -53.29 6.36
C ILE A 1025 -39.70 -54.73 5.84
N GLY A 1026 -38.78 -55.13 4.95
CA GLY A 1026 -38.71 -56.50 4.42
C GLY A 1026 -38.51 -57.55 5.51
N THR A 1027 -37.65 -57.26 6.49
CA THR A 1027 -37.43 -58.12 7.66
C THR A 1027 -38.70 -58.28 8.51
N ILE A 1028 -39.42 -57.18 8.77
CA ILE A 1028 -40.68 -57.21 9.53
C ILE A 1028 -41.75 -57.99 8.76
N CYS A 1029 -41.90 -57.76 7.45
CA CYS A 1029 -42.84 -58.48 6.60
C CYS A 1029 -42.55 -59.99 6.58
N TYR A 1030 -41.28 -60.38 6.56
CA TYR A 1030 -40.86 -61.78 6.65
C TYR A 1030 -41.29 -62.41 7.98
N VAL A 1031 -41.01 -61.77 9.11
CA VAL A 1031 -41.40 -62.25 10.45
C VAL A 1031 -42.93 -62.38 10.58
N LYS A 1032 -43.70 -61.51 9.92
CA LYS A 1032 -45.17 -61.58 9.87
C LYS A 1032 -45.72 -62.62 8.88
N GLY A 1033 -44.87 -63.29 8.11
CA GLY A 1033 -45.25 -64.29 7.12
C GLY A 1033 -45.72 -63.73 5.77
N ASN A 1034 -45.58 -62.41 5.52
CA ASN A 1034 -45.89 -61.81 4.23
C ASN A 1034 -44.69 -61.91 3.27
N LEU A 1035 -44.49 -63.11 2.71
CA LEU A 1035 -43.29 -63.45 1.94
C LEU A 1035 -43.15 -62.65 0.64
N ASP A 1036 -44.25 -62.27 -0.03
CA ASP A 1036 -44.19 -61.54 -1.30
C ASP A 1036 -43.75 -60.09 -1.10
N GLU A 1037 -44.32 -59.39 -0.11
CA GLU A 1037 -43.90 -58.04 0.24
C GLU A 1037 -42.46 -58.03 0.79
N ALA A 1038 -42.11 -59.02 1.62
CA ALA A 1038 -40.75 -59.17 2.13
C ALA A 1038 -39.74 -59.32 0.99
N TYR A 1039 -40.06 -60.13 -0.03
CA TYR A 1039 -39.24 -60.31 -1.21
C TYR A 1039 -39.05 -59.00 -1.98
N GLU A 1040 -40.14 -58.28 -2.27
CA GLU A 1040 -40.09 -57.05 -3.04
C GLU A 1040 -39.24 -55.98 -2.36
N MET A 1041 -39.47 -55.73 -1.07
CA MET A 1041 -38.72 -54.73 -0.30
C MET A 1041 -37.23 -55.10 -0.23
N GLN A 1042 -36.92 -56.38 0.04
CA GLN A 1042 -35.56 -56.85 0.17
C GLN A 1042 -34.78 -56.82 -1.16
N GLN A 1043 -35.47 -57.07 -2.27
CA GLN A 1043 -34.88 -56.98 -3.60
C GLN A 1043 -34.61 -55.54 -4.02
N GLN A 1044 -35.55 -54.62 -3.77
CA GLN A 1044 -35.33 -53.19 -4.00
C GLN A 1044 -34.14 -52.67 -3.18
N ALA A 1045 -34.09 -53.03 -1.90
CA ALA A 1045 -32.97 -52.64 -1.03
C ALA A 1045 -31.62 -53.18 -1.53
N LEU A 1046 -31.56 -54.45 -1.95
CA LEU A 1046 -30.35 -55.03 -2.51
C LEU A 1046 -29.92 -54.32 -3.80
N ASN A 1047 -30.85 -54.01 -4.70
CA ASN A 1047 -30.54 -53.31 -5.94
C ASN A 1047 -29.91 -51.94 -5.67
N ILE A 1048 -30.48 -51.17 -4.75
CA ILE A 1048 -29.95 -49.87 -4.33
C ILE A 1048 -28.56 -50.05 -3.67
N GLN A 1049 -28.42 -51.02 -2.76
CA GLN A 1049 -27.12 -51.25 -2.10
C GLN A 1049 -26.02 -51.62 -3.10
N GLN A 1050 -26.34 -52.34 -4.16
CA GLN A 1050 -25.36 -52.73 -5.18
C GLN A 1050 -24.88 -51.55 -6.06
N THR A 1051 -25.61 -50.43 -6.10
CA THR A 1051 -25.15 -49.24 -6.81
C THR A 1051 -24.21 -48.39 -5.96
N PHE A 1052 -24.44 -48.32 -4.65
CA PHE A 1052 -23.68 -47.44 -3.75
C PHE A 1052 -22.55 -48.13 -2.97
N TYR A 1053 -22.65 -49.43 -2.75
CA TYR A 1053 -21.67 -50.14 -1.94
C TYR A 1053 -20.75 -51.03 -2.77
N PRO A 1054 -19.48 -51.22 -2.32
CA PRO A 1054 -18.64 -52.24 -2.91
C PRO A 1054 -19.32 -53.62 -2.76
N PRO A 1055 -19.12 -54.57 -3.69
CA PRO A 1055 -19.75 -55.89 -3.64
C PRO A 1055 -19.47 -56.70 -2.36
N SER A 1056 -18.45 -56.29 -1.59
CA SER A 1056 -18.08 -56.85 -0.31
C SER A 1056 -18.79 -56.18 0.88
N HIS A 1057 -19.63 -55.16 0.72
CA HIS A 1057 -20.19 -54.46 1.88
C HIS A 1057 -21.11 -55.35 2.73
N LEU A 1058 -21.09 -55.12 4.05
CA LEU A 1058 -21.81 -55.96 5.01
C LEU A 1058 -23.34 -55.91 4.80
N ASP A 1059 -23.90 -54.76 4.44
CA ASP A 1059 -25.35 -54.64 4.21
C ASP A 1059 -25.83 -55.46 3.01
N ILE A 1060 -24.99 -55.62 1.98
CA ILE A 1060 -25.28 -56.54 0.87
C ILE A 1060 -25.36 -57.98 1.40
N ALA A 1061 -24.52 -58.35 2.37
CA ALA A 1061 -24.56 -59.68 2.98
C ALA A 1061 -25.83 -59.90 3.80
N ILE A 1062 -26.30 -58.88 4.54
CA ILE A 1062 -27.55 -58.91 5.30
C ILE A 1062 -28.75 -59.06 4.35
N SER A 1063 -28.75 -58.31 3.26
CA SER A 1063 -29.81 -58.40 2.25
C SER A 1063 -29.82 -59.75 1.54
N CYS A 1064 -28.65 -60.29 1.22
CA CYS A 1064 -28.51 -61.64 0.67
C CYS A 1064 -28.97 -62.72 1.66
N GLU A 1065 -28.65 -62.57 2.95
CA GLU A 1065 -29.13 -63.49 3.98
C GLU A 1065 -30.67 -63.51 4.04
N SER A 1066 -31.28 -62.32 4.07
CA SER A 1066 -32.74 -62.17 4.15
C SER A 1066 -33.43 -62.75 2.91
N LEU A 1067 -32.92 -62.48 1.70
CA LEU A 1067 -33.40 -63.13 0.47
C LEU A 1067 -33.19 -64.64 0.49
N GLY A 1068 -32.08 -65.13 1.05
CA GLY A 1068 -31.82 -66.56 1.20
C GLY A 1068 -32.90 -67.25 2.05
N LYS A 1069 -33.28 -66.65 3.18
CA LYS A 1069 -34.36 -67.14 4.05
C LYS A 1069 -35.72 -67.10 3.34
N ILE A 1070 -36.04 -66.00 2.66
CA ILE A 1070 -37.29 -65.88 1.88
C ILE A 1070 -37.36 -66.95 0.78
N TYR A 1071 -36.28 -67.17 0.02
CA TYR A 1071 -36.26 -68.22 -1.01
C TYR A 1071 -36.33 -69.63 -0.43
N TYR A 1072 -35.78 -69.86 0.77
CA TYR A 1072 -35.90 -71.14 1.46
C TYR A 1072 -37.36 -71.43 1.82
N ASP A 1073 -38.07 -70.47 2.38
CA ASP A 1073 -39.49 -70.62 2.75
C ASP A 1073 -40.42 -70.68 1.52
N GLN A 1074 -40.01 -70.12 0.38
CA GLN A 1074 -40.66 -70.33 -0.93
C GLN A 1074 -40.33 -71.68 -1.59
N GLU A 1075 -39.61 -72.57 -0.90
CA GLU A 1075 -39.13 -73.88 -1.41
C GLU A 1075 -38.20 -73.77 -2.65
N ARG A 1076 -37.62 -72.59 -2.90
CA ARG A 1076 -36.69 -72.33 -4.02
C ARG A 1076 -35.24 -72.53 -3.57
N TYR A 1077 -34.92 -73.74 -3.15
CA TYR A 1077 -33.66 -74.07 -2.46
C TYR A 1077 -32.39 -73.74 -3.26
N GLU A 1078 -32.39 -73.90 -4.59
CA GLU A 1078 -31.23 -73.57 -5.44
C GLU A 1078 -30.89 -72.07 -5.37
N LYS A 1079 -31.91 -71.20 -5.38
CA LYS A 1079 -31.71 -69.75 -5.24
C LYS A 1079 -31.28 -69.41 -3.81
N ALA A 1080 -31.90 -70.03 -2.81
CA ALA A 1080 -31.55 -69.82 -1.40
C ALA A 1080 -30.05 -70.07 -1.14
N THR A 1081 -29.48 -71.18 -1.65
CA THR A 1081 -28.07 -71.50 -1.44
C THR A 1081 -27.11 -70.55 -2.15
N ILE A 1082 -27.49 -69.96 -3.30
CA ILE A 1082 -26.69 -68.93 -3.98
C ILE A 1082 -26.57 -67.69 -3.09
N PHE A 1083 -27.69 -67.22 -2.54
CA PHE A 1083 -27.73 -66.03 -1.69
C PHE A 1083 -27.04 -66.26 -0.34
N PHE A 1084 -27.22 -67.43 0.30
CA PHE A 1084 -26.47 -67.79 1.51
C PHE A 1084 -24.97 -67.85 1.27
N ARG A 1085 -24.50 -68.49 0.18
CA ARG A 1085 -23.08 -68.50 -0.19
C ARG A 1085 -22.52 -67.10 -0.40
N ARG A 1086 -23.29 -66.22 -1.06
CA ARG A 1086 -22.88 -64.83 -1.29
C ARG A 1086 -22.72 -64.08 0.03
N SER A 1087 -23.68 -64.20 0.94
CA SER A 1087 -23.62 -63.60 2.28
C SER A 1087 -22.40 -64.11 3.08
N LEU A 1088 -22.19 -65.43 3.14
CA LEU A 1088 -21.05 -66.05 3.83
C LEU A 1088 -19.69 -65.62 3.26
N LYS A 1089 -19.56 -65.53 1.93
CA LYS A 1089 -18.33 -65.09 1.27
C LYS A 1089 -17.98 -63.65 1.65
N ILE A 1090 -18.98 -62.78 1.73
CA ILE A 1090 -18.80 -61.39 2.11
C ILE A 1090 -18.38 -61.27 3.58
N ARG A 1091 -19.14 -61.90 4.50
CA ARG A 1091 -18.86 -61.84 5.95
C ARG A 1091 -17.47 -62.35 6.32
N LYS A 1092 -16.93 -63.31 5.56
CA LYS A 1092 -15.55 -63.80 5.72
C LYS A 1092 -14.47 -62.73 5.52
N ILE A 1093 -14.72 -61.71 4.68
CA ILE A 1093 -13.73 -60.66 4.37
C ILE A 1093 -13.51 -59.73 5.57
N TYR A 1094 -14.57 -59.40 6.30
CA TYR A 1094 -14.54 -58.38 7.34
C TYR A 1094 -14.12 -58.91 8.70
N ASN A 1095 -13.88 -60.23 8.80
CA ASN A 1095 -13.53 -60.92 10.04
C ASN A 1095 -14.44 -60.48 11.20
N THR A 1096 -15.72 -60.22 10.88
CA THR A 1096 -16.69 -59.73 11.86
C THR A 1096 -16.82 -60.80 12.94
N SER A 1097 -16.86 -60.40 14.20
CA SER A 1097 -17.14 -61.24 15.38
C SER A 1097 -18.55 -61.88 15.37
N ASP A 1098 -19.17 -61.97 14.20
CA ASP A 1098 -20.54 -62.40 13.93
C ASP A 1098 -20.59 -63.91 13.63
N ASP A 1099 -19.71 -64.68 14.28
CA ASP A 1099 -19.64 -66.14 14.16
C ASP A 1099 -21.00 -66.81 14.45
N ASN A 1100 -21.82 -66.15 15.26
CA ASN A 1100 -23.18 -66.59 15.59
C ASN A 1100 -24.13 -66.51 14.37
N VAL A 1101 -24.15 -65.36 13.68
CA VAL A 1101 -24.97 -65.14 12.48
C VAL A 1101 -24.48 -66.00 11.33
N VAL A 1102 -23.16 -66.14 11.18
CA VAL A 1102 -22.56 -67.06 10.21
C VAL A 1102 -23.04 -68.50 10.47
N ALA A 1103 -23.10 -68.92 11.73
CA ALA A 1103 -23.60 -70.24 12.08
C ALA A 1103 -25.09 -70.41 11.73
N ASP A 1104 -25.93 -69.39 11.94
CA ASP A 1104 -27.35 -69.44 11.55
C ASP A 1104 -27.52 -69.60 10.04
N ILE A 1105 -26.77 -68.82 9.25
CA ILE A 1105 -26.79 -68.94 7.78
C ILE A 1105 -26.35 -70.34 7.34
N LEU A 1106 -25.34 -70.93 8.00
CA LEU A 1106 -24.89 -72.29 7.72
C LEU A 1106 -25.97 -73.34 8.05
N ILE A 1107 -26.76 -73.15 9.11
CA ILE A 1107 -27.90 -74.04 9.43
C ILE A 1107 -28.93 -74.00 8.30
N PHE A 1108 -29.38 -72.81 7.89
CA PHE A 1108 -30.34 -72.66 6.79
C PHE A 1108 -29.79 -73.18 5.46
N ALA A 1109 -28.51 -72.90 5.15
CA ALA A 1109 -27.85 -73.45 3.97
C ALA A 1109 -27.75 -74.98 4.02
N GLY A 1110 -27.50 -75.56 5.20
CA GLY A 1110 -27.48 -77.00 5.43
C GLY A 1110 -28.82 -77.66 5.11
N PHE A 1111 -29.91 -77.09 5.61
CA PHE A 1111 -31.26 -77.57 5.26
C PHE A 1111 -31.58 -77.39 3.77
N ALA A 1112 -31.19 -76.27 3.17
CA ALA A 1112 -31.40 -76.03 1.75
C ALA A 1112 -30.63 -77.02 0.86
N TYR A 1113 -29.38 -77.37 1.22
CA TYR A 1113 -28.60 -78.40 0.50
C TYR A 1113 -29.19 -79.79 0.66
N ARG A 1114 -29.66 -80.13 1.86
CA ARG A 1114 -30.34 -81.41 2.10
C ARG A 1114 -31.57 -81.54 1.21
N ASN A 1115 -32.40 -80.49 1.11
CA ASN A 1115 -33.58 -80.48 0.25
C ASN A 1115 -33.25 -80.50 -1.26
N GLN A 1116 -32.00 -80.21 -1.63
CA GLN A 1116 -31.43 -80.41 -2.97
C GLN A 1116 -30.79 -81.81 -3.17
N TYR A 1117 -30.86 -82.68 -2.16
CA TYR A 1117 -30.20 -83.98 -2.12
C TYR A 1117 -28.65 -83.93 -2.11
N ASP A 1118 -28.05 -82.76 -1.82
CA ASP A 1118 -26.60 -82.58 -1.64
C ASP A 1118 -26.21 -82.82 -0.17
N THR A 1119 -26.21 -84.09 0.22
CA THR A 1119 -25.98 -84.50 1.62
C THR A 1119 -24.55 -84.25 2.11
N ASP A 1120 -23.56 -84.18 1.22
CA ASP A 1120 -22.17 -83.90 1.58
C ASP A 1120 -22.00 -82.45 2.03
N ARG A 1121 -22.52 -81.49 1.26
CA ARG A 1121 -22.47 -80.08 1.66
C ARG A 1121 -23.37 -79.81 2.85
N ALA A 1122 -24.55 -80.44 2.92
CA ALA A 1122 -25.43 -80.29 4.08
C ALA A 1122 -24.70 -80.69 5.39
N LEU A 1123 -24.02 -81.84 5.38
CA LEU A 1123 -23.24 -82.32 6.52
C LEU A 1123 -22.13 -81.34 6.92
N GLU A 1124 -21.34 -80.87 5.96
CA GLU A 1124 -20.26 -79.91 6.20
C GLU A 1124 -20.77 -78.60 6.84
N ASN A 1125 -21.90 -78.07 6.34
CA ASN A 1125 -22.50 -76.84 6.85
C ASN A 1125 -22.99 -77.02 8.30
N PHE A 1126 -23.72 -78.10 8.61
CA PHE A 1126 -24.20 -78.35 9.97
C PHE A 1126 -23.06 -78.61 10.97
N GLN A 1127 -21.99 -79.33 10.58
CA GLN A 1127 -20.83 -79.54 11.44
C GLN A 1127 -20.12 -78.22 11.78
N LYS A 1128 -19.93 -77.36 10.77
CA LYS A 1128 -19.36 -76.03 10.97
C LYS A 1128 -20.26 -75.13 11.81
N ALA A 1129 -21.56 -75.15 11.57
CA ALA A 1129 -22.53 -74.38 12.35
C ALA A 1129 -22.51 -74.80 13.82
N LEU A 1130 -22.55 -76.11 14.11
CA LEU A 1130 -22.49 -76.64 15.47
C LEU A 1130 -21.19 -76.25 16.18
N TRP A 1131 -20.06 -76.37 15.50
CA TRP A 1131 -18.77 -75.95 16.05
C TRP A 1131 -18.75 -74.45 16.38
N LEU A 1132 -19.22 -73.60 15.47
CA LEU A 1132 -19.30 -72.15 15.67
C LEU A 1132 -20.26 -71.78 16.82
N LYS A 1133 -21.45 -72.37 16.88
CA LYS A 1133 -22.41 -72.12 17.97
C LYS A 1133 -21.84 -72.52 19.33
N ASN A 1134 -21.22 -73.69 19.44
CA ASN A 1134 -20.60 -74.13 20.70
C ASN A 1134 -19.43 -73.23 21.13
N LYS A 1135 -18.68 -72.66 20.18
CA LYS A 1135 -17.56 -71.78 20.46
C LYS A 1135 -18.00 -70.37 20.86
N CYS A 1136 -18.95 -69.80 20.11
CA CYS A 1136 -19.23 -68.36 20.14
C CYS A 1136 -20.55 -68.00 20.82
N ALA A 1137 -21.51 -68.93 20.89
CA ALA A 1137 -22.82 -68.72 21.52
C ALA A 1137 -23.29 -69.99 22.25
N PRO A 1138 -22.56 -70.49 23.27
CA PRO A 1138 -22.93 -71.72 23.98
C PRO A 1138 -24.29 -71.62 24.70
N ASN A 1139 -24.75 -70.40 24.97
CA ASN A 1139 -26.04 -70.11 25.59
C ASN A 1139 -27.21 -70.14 24.58
N ASP A 1140 -26.95 -70.10 23.27
CA ASP A 1140 -27.96 -70.25 22.23
C ASP A 1140 -28.28 -71.74 22.00
N ARG A 1141 -28.87 -72.33 23.04
CA ARG A 1141 -29.16 -73.75 23.11
C ARG A 1141 -30.19 -74.19 22.05
N GLN A 1142 -31.09 -73.30 21.63
CA GLN A 1142 -32.09 -73.59 20.59
C GLN A 1142 -31.44 -73.77 19.20
N SER A 1143 -30.53 -72.88 18.81
CA SER A 1143 -29.85 -73.00 17.52
C SER A 1143 -28.88 -74.18 17.51
N ILE A 1144 -28.23 -74.48 18.64
CA ILE A 1144 -27.43 -75.71 18.82
C ILE A 1144 -28.30 -76.96 18.60
N ALA A 1145 -29.50 -77.01 19.19
CA ALA A 1145 -30.43 -78.11 18.98
C ALA A 1145 -30.84 -78.24 17.50
N THR A 1146 -31.05 -77.11 16.81
CA THR A 1146 -31.42 -77.08 15.39
C THR A 1146 -30.28 -77.56 14.48
N ALA A 1147 -29.02 -77.23 14.81
CA ALA A 1147 -27.86 -77.77 14.09
C ALA A 1147 -27.69 -79.29 14.32
N LEU A 1148 -27.91 -79.77 15.56
CA LEU A 1148 -27.87 -81.19 15.91
C LEU A 1148 -28.99 -81.98 15.21
N GLU A 1149 -30.19 -81.40 15.12
CA GLU A 1149 -31.30 -81.95 14.33
C GLU A 1149 -30.89 -82.11 12.87
N GLY A 1150 -30.32 -81.06 12.26
CA GLY A 1150 -29.79 -81.12 10.90
C GLY A 1150 -28.75 -82.22 10.69
N LEU A 1151 -27.81 -82.39 11.63
CA LEU A 1151 -26.83 -83.48 11.59
C LEU A 1151 -27.48 -84.85 11.69
N ALA A 1152 -28.36 -85.04 12.68
CA ALA A 1152 -29.05 -86.31 12.91
C ALA A 1152 -29.80 -86.76 11.65
N VAL A 1153 -30.52 -85.83 11.05
CA VAL A 1153 -31.28 -86.02 9.83
C VAL A 1153 -30.36 -86.37 8.64
N VAL A 1154 -29.27 -85.65 8.41
CA VAL A 1154 -28.36 -85.93 7.29
C VAL A 1154 -27.60 -87.24 7.47
N TYR A 1155 -27.17 -87.58 8.70
CA TYR A 1155 -26.57 -88.88 8.98
C TYR A 1155 -27.56 -90.03 8.76
N ASN A 1156 -28.85 -89.82 9.06
CA ASN A 1156 -29.92 -90.77 8.79
C ASN A 1156 -30.10 -90.97 7.27
N ASP A 1157 -30.14 -89.89 6.48
CA ASP A 1157 -30.24 -89.92 5.02
C ASP A 1157 -29.05 -90.65 4.37
N LYS A 1158 -27.85 -90.54 4.96
CA LYS A 1158 -26.62 -91.22 4.48
C LYS A 1158 -26.47 -92.67 4.97
N GLY A 1159 -27.34 -93.15 5.85
CA GLY A 1159 -27.32 -94.52 6.38
C GLY A 1159 -26.40 -94.74 7.59
N TYR A 1160 -25.86 -93.68 8.20
CA TYR A 1160 -25.05 -93.74 9.42
C TYR A 1160 -25.94 -93.67 10.67
N TYR A 1161 -26.78 -94.68 10.85
CA TYR A 1161 -27.90 -94.63 11.79
C TYR A 1161 -27.49 -94.49 13.28
N GLN A 1162 -26.34 -95.00 13.68
CA GLN A 1162 -25.84 -94.83 15.07
C GLN A 1162 -25.46 -93.37 15.36
N ASN A 1163 -24.76 -92.72 14.43
CA ASN A 1163 -24.42 -91.29 14.54
C ASN A 1163 -25.67 -90.42 14.49
N ALA A 1164 -26.63 -90.77 13.64
CA ALA A 1164 -27.93 -90.10 13.56
C ALA A 1164 -28.66 -90.14 14.90
N LEU A 1165 -28.75 -91.32 15.51
CA LEU A 1165 -29.40 -91.52 16.80
C LEU A 1165 -28.72 -90.74 17.92
N GLN A 1166 -27.38 -90.70 17.95
CA GLN A 1166 -26.63 -89.95 18.94
C GLN A 1166 -26.99 -88.46 18.90
N HIS A 1167 -26.91 -87.83 17.73
CA HIS A 1167 -27.23 -86.40 17.59
C HIS A 1167 -28.73 -86.10 17.78
N ALA A 1168 -29.62 -87.03 17.41
CA ALA A 1168 -31.06 -86.89 17.65
C ALA A 1168 -31.39 -86.88 19.15
N LEU A 1169 -30.75 -87.76 19.93
CA LEU A 1169 -30.89 -87.79 21.39
C LEU A 1169 -30.30 -86.52 22.02
N GLU A 1170 -29.10 -86.09 21.60
CA GLU A 1170 -28.50 -84.83 22.05
C GLU A 1170 -29.44 -83.64 21.77
N CYS A 1171 -30.01 -83.53 20.57
CA CYS A 1171 -31.01 -82.52 20.21
C CYS A 1171 -32.25 -82.56 21.13
N LEU A 1172 -32.80 -83.76 21.35
CA LEU A 1172 -33.97 -83.96 22.21
C LEU A 1172 -33.71 -83.50 23.64
N THR A 1173 -32.57 -83.89 24.24
CA THR A 1173 -32.23 -83.47 25.61
C THR A 1173 -32.16 -81.95 25.77
N ILE A 1174 -31.71 -81.24 24.73
CA ILE A 1174 -31.65 -79.79 24.74
C ILE A 1174 -33.06 -79.19 24.65
N ARG A 1175 -33.90 -79.66 23.71
CA ARG A 1175 -35.26 -79.16 23.52
C ARG A 1175 -36.19 -79.48 24.69
N GLU A 1176 -36.03 -80.63 25.34
CA GLU A 1176 -36.75 -80.99 26.57
C GLU A 1176 -36.47 -80.04 27.73
N ALA A 1177 -35.24 -79.51 27.82
CA ALA A 1177 -34.83 -78.57 28.85
C ALA A 1177 -35.30 -77.13 28.58
N LEU A 1178 -35.47 -76.75 27.30
CA LEU A 1178 -35.80 -75.37 26.89
C LEU A 1178 -37.29 -75.14 26.65
N LEU A 1179 -37.98 -76.12 26.08
CA LEU A 1179 -39.31 -75.93 25.51
C LEU A 1179 -40.41 -76.50 26.41
N PRO A 1180 -41.61 -75.88 26.42
CA PRO A 1180 -42.78 -76.47 27.07
C PRO A 1180 -43.07 -77.87 26.54
N LYS A 1181 -43.62 -78.75 27.37
CA LYS A 1181 -43.98 -80.13 27.00
C LYS A 1181 -45.04 -80.25 25.88
N SER A 1182 -45.66 -79.14 25.49
CA SER A 1182 -46.62 -79.03 24.39
C SER A 1182 -46.04 -78.37 23.14
N HIS A 1183 -44.74 -78.03 23.11
CA HIS A 1183 -44.13 -77.33 21.99
C HIS A 1183 -43.94 -78.26 20.78
N MET A 1184 -44.24 -77.74 19.59
CA MET A 1184 -44.21 -78.53 18.35
C MET A 1184 -42.82 -79.10 18.04
N ASP A 1185 -41.77 -78.29 18.18
CA ASP A 1185 -40.37 -78.71 17.97
C ASP A 1185 -39.90 -79.84 18.92
N LEU A 1186 -40.52 -79.97 20.09
CA LEU A 1186 -40.24 -81.09 20.98
C LEU A 1186 -40.83 -82.39 20.40
N GLY A 1187 -42.06 -82.30 19.87
CA GLY A 1187 -42.70 -83.41 19.15
C GLY A 1187 -41.91 -83.83 17.91
N THR A 1188 -41.38 -82.88 17.13
CA THR A 1188 -40.56 -83.21 15.94
C THR A 1188 -39.26 -83.90 16.32
N SER A 1189 -38.59 -83.46 17.39
CA SER A 1189 -37.39 -84.15 17.91
C SER A 1189 -37.67 -85.57 18.40
N LEU A 1190 -38.79 -85.79 19.12
CA LEU A 1190 -39.21 -87.12 19.55
C LEU A 1190 -39.47 -88.04 18.34
N ASN A 1191 -40.12 -87.51 17.30
CA ASN A 1191 -40.34 -88.24 16.05
C ASN A 1191 -39.02 -88.57 15.34
N LEU A 1192 -38.06 -87.64 15.28
CA LEU A 1192 -36.75 -87.89 14.70
C LEU A 1192 -35.99 -88.99 15.45
N VAL A 1193 -36.02 -88.98 16.79
CA VAL A 1193 -35.42 -90.05 17.61
C VAL A 1193 -36.10 -91.39 17.33
N ALA A 1194 -37.44 -91.41 17.21
CA ALA A 1194 -38.19 -92.60 16.87
C ALA A 1194 -37.81 -93.18 15.49
N GLU A 1195 -37.66 -92.32 14.48
CA GLU A 1195 -37.19 -92.70 13.14
C GLU A 1195 -35.76 -93.27 13.17
N CYS A 1196 -34.85 -92.65 13.93
CA CYS A 1196 -33.49 -93.16 14.11
C CYS A 1196 -33.50 -94.54 14.79
N TYR A 1197 -34.30 -94.76 15.85
CA TYR A 1197 -34.43 -96.08 16.48
C TYR A 1197 -35.02 -97.14 15.54
N ALA A 1198 -35.99 -96.76 14.69
CA ALA A 1198 -36.55 -97.64 13.68
C ALA A 1198 -35.47 -98.11 12.68
N ASN A 1199 -34.58 -97.21 12.27
CA ASN A 1199 -33.50 -97.50 11.32
C ASN A 1199 -32.34 -98.30 11.93
N VAL A 1200 -32.11 -98.20 13.25
CA VAL A 1200 -31.18 -99.09 14.00
C VAL A 1200 -31.87 -100.43 14.39
N LEU A 1201 -33.09 -100.70 13.86
CA LEU A 1201 -33.89 -101.91 14.08
C LEU A 1201 -34.37 -102.12 15.53
N ASN A 1202 -34.39 -101.06 16.36
CA ASN A 1202 -34.95 -101.11 17.72
C ASN A 1202 -36.42 -100.66 17.73
N ARG A 1203 -37.31 -101.59 17.34
CA ARG A 1203 -38.74 -101.33 17.16
C ARG A 1203 -39.47 -100.86 18.42
N ASN A 1204 -39.11 -101.40 19.58
CA ASN A 1204 -39.81 -101.09 20.84
C ASN A 1204 -39.61 -99.62 21.20
N MET A 1205 -38.36 -99.14 21.17
CA MET A 1205 -38.05 -97.73 21.41
C MET A 1205 -38.66 -96.82 20.33
N ALA A 1206 -38.65 -97.24 19.07
CA ALA A 1206 -39.26 -96.47 17.98
C ALA A 1206 -40.77 -96.25 18.19
N ILE A 1207 -41.51 -97.28 18.63
CA ILE A 1207 -42.94 -97.15 18.94
C ILE A 1207 -43.16 -96.22 20.14
N GLU A 1208 -42.36 -96.38 21.19
CA GLU A 1208 -42.44 -95.56 22.41
C GLU A 1208 -42.23 -94.07 22.11
N TYR A 1209 -41.15 -93.71 21.40
CA TYR A 1209 -40.86 -92.32 21.06
C TYR A 1209 -41.88 -91.71 20.08
N HIS A 1210 -42.41 -92.47 19.12
CA HIS A 1210 -43.51 -91.98 18.27
C HIS A 1210 -44.80 -91.76 19.07
N GLN A 1211 -45.08 -92.57 20.10
CA GLN A 1211 -46.23 -92.34 20.99
C GLN A 1211 -46.06 -91.06 21.81
N LEU A 1212 -44.85 -90.82 22.34
CA LEU A 1212 -44.52 -89.58 23.03
C LEU A 1212 -44.65 -88.37 22.09
N ALA A 1213 -44.16 -88.47 20.86
CA ALA A 1213 -44.30 -87.41 19.86
C ALA A 1213 -45.78 -87.12 19.55
N LEU A 1214 -46.58 -88.17 19.36
CA LEU A 1214 -48.02 -88.06 19.10
C LEU A 1214 -48.76 -87.34 20.24
N ASP A 1215 -48.40 -87.64 21.49
CA ASP A 1215 -48.97 -86.99 22.67
C ASP A 1215 -48.62 -85.50 22.74
N VAL A 1216 -47.42 -85.11 22.27
CA VAL A 1216 -47.01 -83.71 22.16
C VAL A 1216 -47.79 -83.00 21.05
N PHE A 1217 -47.85 -83.57 19.84
CA PHE A 1217 -48.56 -82.94 18.71
C PHE A 1217 -50.07 -82.75 18.95
N ARG A 1218 -50.71 -83.66 19.69
CA ARG A 1218 -52.13 -83.50 20.08
C ARG A 1218 -52.35 -82.37 21.09
N LYS A 1219 -51.30 -81.96 21.81
CA LYS A 1219 -51.33 -80.89 22.81
C LYS A 1219 -50.76 -79.57 22.30
N SER A 1220 -50.14 -79.55 21.11
CA SER A 1220 -49.56 -78.34 20.52
C SER A 1220 -50.63 -77.46 19.87
N LEU A 1221 -50.45 -76.14 19.92
CA LEU A 1221 -51.30 -75.16 19.24
C LEU A 1221 -50.44 -74.30 18.29
N PRO A 1222 -50.73 -74.30 16.97
CA PRO A 1222 -51.79 -75.05 16.30
C PRO A 1222 -51.51 -76.56 16.23
N THR A 1223 -52.56 -77.36 16.23
CA THR A 1223 -52.49 -78.81 15.95
C THR A 1223 -52.31 -79.04 14.45
N ASP A 1224 -51.27 -79.77 14.05
CA ASP A 1224 -51.08 -80.19 12.65
C ASP A 1224 -51.54 -81.64 12.48
N ASP A 1225 -52.79 -81.79 12.02
CA ASP A 1225 -53.43 -83.08 11.82
C ASP A 1225 -52.68 -83.99 10.82
N ARG A 1226 -51.91 -83.41 9.88
CA ARG A 1226 -51.10 -84.20 8.94
C ARG A 1226 -49.96 -84.90 9.65
N ILE A 1227 -49.26 -84.18 10.54
CA ILE A 1227 -48.15 -84.74 11.30
C ILE A 1227 -48.65 -85.81 12.27
N ILE A 1228 -49.83 -85.60 12.87
CA ILE A 1228 -50.51 -86.59 13.72
C ILE A 1228 -50.82 -87.86 12.90
N GLU A 1229 -51.44 -87.73 11.72
CA GLU A 1229 -51.79 -88.87 10.86
C GLU A 1229 -50.54 -89.64 10.39
N ILE A 1230 -49.48 -88.93 10.00
CA ILE A 1230 -48.20 -89.55 9.61
C ILE A 1230 -47.59 -90.32 10.78
N THR A 1231 -47.61 -89.75 11.98
CA THR A 1231 -47.05 -90.38 13.19
C THR A 1231 -47.84 -91.63 13.58
N GLU A 1232 -49.17 -91.57 13.55
CA GLU A 1232 -50.05 -92.73 13.78
C GLU A 1232 -49.82 -93.84 12.76
N LYS A 1233 -49.66 -93.46 11.48
CA LYS A 1233 -49.34 -94.39 10.40
C LYS A 1233 -47.98 -95.05 10.61
N ASN A 1234 -46.97 -94.32 11.07
CA ASN A 1234 -45.64 -94.87 11.38
C ASN A 1234 -45.71 -95.87 12.55
N ILE A 1235 -46.44 -95.55 13.62
CA ILE A 1235 -46.70 -96.48 14.74
C ILE A 1235 -47.40 -97.76 14.25
N SER A 1236 -48.45 -97.60 13.43
CA SER A 1236 -49.21 -98.72 12.87
C SER A 1236 -48.33 -99.62 11.99
N GLN A 1237 -47.43 -99.04 11.18
CA GLN A 1237 -46.48 -99.78 10.36
C GLN A 1237 -45.43 -100.55 11.18
N LEU A 1238 -44.96 -99.97 12.30
CA LEU A 1238 -43.98 -100.60 13.18
C LEU A 1238 -44.58 -101.76 14.01
N LYS A 1239 -45.90 -101.73 14.29
CA LYS A 1239 -46.65 -102.79 14.99
C LYS A 1239 -46.98 -104.02 14.13
N GLN A 1240 -46.71 -104.01 12.83
CA GLN A 1240 -46.97 -105.16 11.95
C GLN A 1240 -45.92 -106.29 12.11
N PRO A 1241 -46.33 -107.57 12.02
CA PRO A 1241 -45.44 -108.72 12.19
C PRO A 1241 -44.34 -108.79 11.11
N VAL A 1242 -43.14 -109.23 11.52
CA VAL A 1242 -41.85 -109.17 10.79
C VAL A 1242 -41.90 -109.68 9.34
N HIS A 1243 -42.78 -110.64 9.02
CA HIS A 1243 -42.92 -111.21 7.68
C HIS A 1243 -43.40 -110.20 6.61
N SER A 1244 -44.17 -109.16 6.96
CA SER A 1244 -44.65 -108.17 5.99
C SER A 1244 -43.55 -107.20 5.52
N TRP A 1245 -42.55 -106.95 6.37
CA TRP A 1245 -41.47 -105.97 6.13
C TRP A 1245 -40.43 -106.46 5.12
N PHE A 1246 -40.01 -107.72 5.22
CA PHE A 1246 -39.11 -108.34 4.23
C PHE A 1246 -39.74 -108.36 2.82
N SER A 1247 -41.06 -108.50 2.72
CA SER A 1247 -41.78 -108.47 1.44
C SER A 1247 -41.79 -107.07 0.78
N ARG A 1248 -41.81 -106.01 1.60
CA ARG A 1248 -41.76 -104.62 1.14
C ARG A 1248 -40.34 -104.13 0.86
N GLY A 1249 -39.35 -104.53 1.66
CA GLY A 1249 -37.93 -104.29 1.38
C GLY A 1249 -37.51 -104.87 0.02
N ARG A 1250 -37.97 -106.08 -0.30
CA ARG A 1250 -37.81 -106.68 -1.64
C ARG A 1250 -38.51 -105.86 -2.75
N LYS A 1251 -39.75 -105.39 -2.53
CA LYS A 1251 -40.48 -104.56 -3.50
C LYS A 1251 -39.84 -103.19 -3.71
N CYS A 1252 -39.29 -102.56 -2.67
CA CYS A 1252 -38.59 -101.28 -2.78
C CYS A 1252 -37.23 -101.45 -3.47
N ILE A 1253 -36.44 -102.48 -3.15
CA ILE A 1253 -35.20 -102.81 -3.88
C ILE A 1253 -35.49 -103.10 -5.37
N LEU A 1254 -36.61 -103.76 -5.69
CA LEU A 1254 -37.06 -103.97 -7.07
C LEU A 1254 -37.52 -102.68 -7.77
N LYS A 1255 -38.18 -101.75 -7.05
CA LYS A 1255 -38.62 -100.44 -7.58
C LYS A 1255 -37.44 -99.48 -7.77
N PHE A 1256 -36.45 -99.53 -6.88
CA PHE A 1256 -35.22 -98.75 -6.93
C PHE A 1256 -34.30 -99.24 -8.06
N LYS A 1257 -34.16 -100.56 -8.23
CA LYS A 1257 -33.53 -101.14 -9.43
C LYS A 1257 -34.25 -100.73 -10.72
N LYS A 1258 -35.60 -100.69 -10.74
CA LYS A 1258 -36.33 -100.26 -11.96
C LYS A 1258 -36.14 -98.78 -12.33
N ARG A 1259 -35.93 -97.88 -11.37
CA ARG A 1259 -35.68 -96.45 -11.64
C ARG A 1259 -34.24 -96.15 -12.04
N LEU A 1260 -33.26 -96.87 -11.48
CA LEU A 1260 -31.85 -96.78 -11.85
C LEU A 1260 -31.54 -97.30 -13.27
N PHE A 1261 -32.45 -98.07 -13.88
CA PHE A 1261 -32.33 -98.55 -15.26
C PHE A 1261 -33.16 -97.72 -16.26
N SER A 1262 -33.84 -96.65 -15.82
CA SER A 1262 -34.66 -95.77 -16.69
C SER A 1262 -34.21 -94.29 -16.72
N SER A 1263 -33.15 -93.95 -15.98
CA SER A 1263 -32.35 -92.72 -16.14
C SER A 1263 -30.98 -93.13 -16.66
#